data_AF-A0A6N8V681-F1
#
_entry.id   AF-A0A6N8V681-F1
#
_cell.length_a   1.000
_cell.length_b   1.000
_cell.length_c   1.000
_cell.angle_alpha   90.00
_cell.angle_beta   90.00
_cell.angle_gamma   90.00
#
_symmetry.space_group_name_H-M   'P 1'
#
loop_
_entity.id
_entity.type
_entity.pdbx_description
1 polymer ?
#
loop_
_entity_poly.entity_id
_entity_poly.type
_entity_poly.pdbx_seq_one_letter_code
_entity_poly.pdbx_strand_id
1 'polypeptide(L)'
;ADLLGAARFVAGSLPHIRSLSGPSLADVGDELSTWLAAGDSTAPAPTITFPRIAMGPPGEGAHLFADLAFDAESVGDPDAATLAAHALDRLQLLGWERLGDDAIGPDSADLRFPALATVTVASGARRVMLPTLAASSSEGSAGSRPGTGAKDDLDLSNLYTNEGFLGGGDIPDRVDVLVVPGRGAEGTPDLTARMGLEATGLTVPIVKTPDEIEAAAREPTTVLVGHDHPLIAELADSGKVAPGELPAGHGLIEVVPEAFGSKPSLVVTGPDREGATNATRRLAEVFPFVGRREDGMPTFDDVEYELWGTLSGRTPAGQAAIGLYKLDRIVASLADDDITAADILISLEKPAEGLADFVRERAAALGVDEISVTVDDRDVQRADTIFDETFTVPSEVDRFWTVFENQVLPGVRATQAIRVHARLSEPPEIRRAIEADARSRLIAAGADPGATTVEVLSAFKQGFFWLTERIAPQLAGKEIGEIVIEFLRNDPPPEWPQQAIHTPLRWLHEIFPIDEVLAEDLGLPVDRIRFEMVDSGPIYGVQATGPDGATLVEDTFDPVQVLRPYFDRFQDYEHVRVTTGWVTAIAEGEASGDTAADTLAHERIITDPEWFWDRYQEGTLPAVYDYVMERHGGNPRGGGVDAPFFGTLNVELELSEPEYRLGVDNEIISTMDALHEEIYFGTIEFFHLLGRNARGQDLTYPGRIIPVMRPKGDGWAGHGRISFTGFATSRPAVIVRYETRDGREGEERLDIPKITMERPSLRRAVVAPSAPALPRIDLRVRVDSEADEREALLIQTRAEQVDARMISAEQVAATLANLGALRDAGLYADALAWDDVGEIGVWAEWTHEQSDTARVTATLPGNGTPARLPVWTDLLPEGWSYDGERIVQWDTPIPPPEGHEMVAKLSHAFEEATMYRVGESYLGRTTWAMDLMPPINATHWSRVKATTFKPTVIYSARQHANEVSSTSHVLRHAELLLTDSAQRARLDKVNVVIHPFTNPDGAQLAYDLYRITPDYILHAGYLASLGMDATSGGGQDFPIYPESKVRGQLWERWLPDIFLNPHGYPSHQVVQLFSEYQGLVRRGRVTERNWGFNKGWFMPGFGYIDDPAFPRHKDAAFKIRDYITAGINSNRDVFEMNQRTYARYRRYGADFDPDAFRLPMTDSVLIEMPLKGSRGGGGGGFNPRITIWNGITEAPDETAYGPWMELVAKAGLSWDQAILDYLYDGNHEVERSGSAFSGGTTLRMVRERPPREEDRDGDREEGLDRE
;
A
#
# COMPACT_ATOMS: atom_id res chain seq x y z
N ALA A 1 -49.87 -12.77 -19.02
CA ALA A 1 -49.56 -13.78 -17.99
C ALA A 1 -48.71 -14.92 -18.57
N ASP A 2 -49.13 -15.58 -19.65
CA ASP A 2 -48.48 -16.83 -20.13
C ASP A 2 -47.05 -16.70 -20.68
N LEU A 3 -46.69 -15.61 -21.36
CA LEU A 3 -45.32 -15.41 -21.88
C LEU A 3 -44.29 -15.22 -20.75
N LEU A 4 -44.68 -14.47 -19.70
CA LEU A 4 -43.82 -14.19 -18.54
C LEU A 4 -43.56 -15.44 -17.71
N GLY A 5 -44.58 -16.28 -17.52
CA GLY A 5 -44.43 -17.58 -16.86
C GLY A 5 -43.45 -18.49 -17.60
N ALA A 6 -43.56 -18.57 -18.93
CA ALA A 6 -42.62 -19.31 -19.77
C ALA A 6 -41.20 -18.75 -19.70
N ALA A 7 -41.03 -17.42 -19.79
CA ALA A 7 -39.71 -16.78 -19.68
C ALA A 7 -39.06 -17.01 -18.32
N ARG A 8 -39.82 -16.93 -17.22
CA ARG A 8 -39.33 -17.22 -15.85
C ARG A 8 -38.88 -18.67 -15.72
N PHE A 9 -39.64 -19.61 -16.26
CA PHE A 9 -39.27 -21.03 -16.25
C PHE A 9 -38.00 -21.30 -17.05
N VAL A 10 -37.91 -20.73 -18.26
CA VAL A 10 -36.73 -20.86 -19.13
C VAL A 10 -35.48 -20.29 -18.48
N ALA A 11 -35.58 -19.12 -17.85
CA ALA A 11 -34.43 -18.43 -17.26
C ALA A 11 -34.03 -19.00 -15.89
N GLY A 12 -34.98 -19.49 -15.10
CA GLY A 12 -34.75 -19.85 -13.69
C GLY A 12 -34.59 -21.34 -13.40
N SER A 13 -35.13 -22.21 -14.27
CA SER A 13 -35.23 -23.64 -13.99
C SER A 13 -34.57 -24.52 -15.05
N LEU A 14 -34.70 -24.23 -16.35
CA LEU A 14 -34.14 -25.09 -17.41
C LEU A 14 -32.60 -25.26 -17.33
N PRO A 15 -32.05 -26.47 -17.57
CA PRO A 15 -32.72 -27.70 -18.04
C PRO A 15 -33.41 -28.50 -16.93
N HIS A 16 -33.49 -27.98 -15.71
CA HIS A 16 -34.21 -28.61 -14.60
C HIS A 16 -35.69 -28.27 -14.60
N ILE A 17 -36.49 -29.19 -14.06
CA ILE A 17 -37.95 -29.10 -14.15
C ILE A 17 -38.55 -28.17 -13.09
N ARG A 18 -37.80 -27.88 -12.02
CA ARG A 18 -38.29 -27.06 -10.89
C ARG A 18 -37.19 -26.23 -10.27
N SER A 19 -36.14 -26.88 -9.76
CA SER A 19 -34.97 -26.29 -9.11
C SER A 19 -33.70 -26.86 -9.71
N LEU A 20 -32.59 -26.13 -9.61
CA LEU A 20 -31.28 -26.57 -10.13
C LEU A 20 -30.73 -27.82 -9.44
N SER A 21 -31.18 -28.12 -8.22
CA SER A 21 -30.85 -29.35 -7.49
C SER A 21 -31.81 -30.51 -7.79
N GLY A 22 -32.86 -30.28 -8.58
CA GLY A 22 -33.85 -31.29 -8.95
C GLY A 22 -33.52 -31.99 -10.27
N PRO A 23 -34.31 -33.00 -10.66
CA PRO A 23 -34.09 -33.73 -11.91
C PRO A 23 -34.13 -32.81 -13.13
N SER A 24 -33.17 -33.00 -14.02
CA SER A 24 -33.06 -32.37 -15.32
C SER A 24 -34.00 -33.01 -16.34
N LEU A 25 -34.24 -32.34 -17.47
CA LEU A 25 -34.94 -32.93 -18.60
C LEU A 25 -34.23 -34.20 -19.10
N ALA A 26 -32.90 -34.29 -18.98
CA ALA A 26 -32.17 -35.51 -19.34
C ALA A 26 -32.54 -36.65 -18.39
N ASP A 27 -32.56 -36.40 -17.07
CA ASP A 27 -32.97 -37.41 -16.08
C ASP A 27 -34.40 -37.91 -16.33
N VAL A 28 -35.32 -37.02 -16.71
CA VAL A 28 -36.69 -37.39 -17.14
C VAL A 28 -36.68 -38.28 -18.38
N GLY A 29 -35.84 -37.91 -19.35
CA GLY A 29 -35.66 -38.68 -20.59
C GLY A 29 -35.12 -40.07 -20.32
N ASP A 30 -34.13 -40.18 -19.44
CA ASP A 30 -33.46 -41.44 -19.09
C ASP A 30 -34.36 -42.34 -18.25
N GLU A 31 -35.08 -41.81 -17.27
CA GLU A 31 -36.05 -42.56 -16.45
C GLU A 31 -37.20 -43.08 -17.34
N LEU A 32 -37.74 -42.22 -18.22
CA LEU A 32 -38.80 -42.59 -19.17
C LEU A 32 -38.30 -43.60 -20.22
N SER A 33 -37.07 -43.48 -20.71
CA SER A 33 -36.46 -44.43 -21.65
C SER A 33 -36.20 -45.80 -20.99
N THR A 34 -35.62 -45.79 -19.79
CA THR A 34 -35.33 -47.00 -19.00
C THR A 34 -36.61 -47.75 -18.65
N TRP A 35 -37.65 -47.04 -18.21
CA TRP A 35 -38.94 -47.65 -17.89
C TRP A 35 -39.58 -48.31 -19.12
N LEU A 36 -39.50 -47.65 -20.28
CA LEU A 36 -40.03 -48.19 -21.53
C LEU A 36 -39.30 -49.45 -21.98
N ALA A 37 -37.97 -49.51 -21.80
CA ALA A 37 -37.15 -50.69 -22.08
C ALA A 37 -37.43 -51.85 -21.10
N ALA A 38 -37.67 -51.55 -19.81
CA ALA A 38 -37.75 -52.56 -18.75
C ALA A 38 -38.92 -53.57 -18.88
N GLY A 39 -40.03 -53.21 -19.51
CA GLY A 39 -41.17 -54.13 -19.68
C GLY A 39 -41.33 -54.73 -21.05
N ASP A 40 -40.33 -54.58 -21.92
CA ASP A 40 -40.16 -55.45 -23.08
C ASP A 40 -38.68 -55.81 -23.23
N SER A 41 -38.27 -56.93 -22.60
CA SER A 41 -36.87 -57.42 -22.56
C SER A 41 -36.25 -57.69 -23.93
N THR A 42 -37.00 -57.52 -25.03
CA THR A 42 -36.56 -57.73 -26.40
C THR A 42 -36.41 -56.45 -27.23
N ALA A 43 -36.82 -55.29 -26.69
CA ALA A 43 -36.76 -54.01 -27.38
C ALA A 43 -35.55 -53.14 -26.92
N PRO A 44 -34.86 -52.44 -27.84
CA PRO A 44 -33.83 -51.47 -27.48
C PRO A 44 -34.44 -50.24 -26.78
N ALA A 45 -33.65 -49.54 -25.96
CA ALA A 45 -34.11 -48.34 -25.26
C ALA A 45 -34.38 -47.19 -26.26
N PRO A 46 -35.54 -46.51 -26.19
CA PRO A 46 -35.84 -45.40 -27.09
C PRO A 46 -35.08 -44.13 -26.73
N THR A 47 -34.72 -43.33 -27.74
CA THR A 47 -34.24 -41.97 -27.51
C THR A 47 -35.43 -41.04 -27.27
N ILE A 48 -35.37 -40.23 -26.22
CA ILE A 48 -36.40 -39.28 -25.85
C ILE A 48 -35.87 -37.87 -26.03
N THR A 49 -36.63 -37.04 -26.74
CA THR A 49 -36.34 -35.62 -26.95
C THR A 49 -37.50 -34.77 -26.49
N PHE A 50 -37.25 -33.53 -26.05
CA PHE A 50 -38.30 -32.65 -25.52
C PHE A 50 -38.45 -31.41 -26.41
N PRO A 51 -39.21 -31.50 -27.52
CA PRO A 51 -39.34 -30.39 -28.47
C PRO A 51 -40.15 -29.20 -27.95
N ARG A 52 -40.95 -29.39 -26.89
CA ARG A 52 -41.85 -28.36 -26.38
C ARG A 52 -42.13 -28.54 -24.89
N ILE A 53 -42.25 -27.40 -24.21
CA ILE A 53 -42.79 -27.30 -22.84
C ILE A 53 -43.88 -26.23 -22.85
N ALA A 54 -44.99 -26.47 -22.16
CA ALA A 54 -46.04 -25.47 -21.95
C ALA A 54 -46.22 -25.23 -20.44
N MET A 55 -46.24 -23.95 -20.05
CA MET A 55 -46.46 -23.56 -18.66
C MET A 55 -47.95 -23.36 -18.42
N GLY A 56 -48.50 -24.01 -17.39
CA GLY A 56 -49.83 -23.70 -16.87
C GLY A 56 -49.85 -22.42 -16.03
N PRO A 57 -51.03 -21.96 -15.59
CA PRO A 57 -51.19 -20.93 -14.57
C PRO A 57 -50.33 -21.20 -13.31
N PRO A 58 -49.98 -20.16 -12.52
CA PRO A 58 -49.24 -20.34 -11.28
C PRO A 58 -49.88 -21.39 -10.37
N GLY A 59 -49.15 -22.47 -10.06
CA GLY A 59 -49.62 -23.58 -9.23
C GLY A 59 -50.07 -24.84 -9.97
N GLU A 60 -50.23 -24.82 -11.29
CA GLU A 60 -50.67 -26.00 -12.07
C GLU A 60 -49.53 -26.91 -12.56
N GLY A 61 -48.26 -26.50 -12.45
CA GLY A 61 -47.09 -27.27 -12.91
C GLY A 61 -46.78 -27.12 -14.40
N ALA A 62 -45.66 -27.68 -14.87
CA ALA A 62 -45.25 -27.61 -16.28
C ALA A 62 -45.77 -28.81 -17.09
N HIS A 63 -46.22 -28.58 -18.32
CA HIS A 63 -46.61 -29.63 -19.27
C HIS A 63 -45.47 -29.90 -20.25
N LEU A 64 -44.89 -31.09 -20.16
CA LEU A 64 -43.78 -31.51 -21.01
C LEU A 64 -44.32 -32.21 -22.27
N PHE A 65 -43.73 -31.95 -23.43
CA PHE A 65 -43.98 -32.72 -24.64
C PHE A 65 -42.69 -33.43 -25.04
N ALA A 66 -42.74 -34.74 -25.11
CA ALA A 66 -41.63 -35.62 -25.43
C ALA A 66 -41.89 -36.32 -26.77
N ASP A 67 -40.91 -36.30 -27.66
CA ASP A 67 -40.92 -37.09 -28.88
C ASP A 67 -40.03 -38.32 -28.68
N LEU A 68 -40.57 -39.47 -29.03
CA LEU A 68 -39.93 -40.77 -28.86
C LEU A 68 -39.52 -41.35 -30.21
N ALA A 69 -38.25 -41.72 -30.32
CA ALA A 69 -37.65 -42.31 -31.51
C ALA A 69 -36.83 -43.56 -31.17
N PHE A 70 -36.84 -44.54 -32.07
CA PHE A 70 -35.93 -45.68 -32.04
C PHE A 70 -34.94 -45.52 -33.19
N ASP A 71 -33.68 -45.85 -32.95
CA ASP A 71 -32.66 -45.78 -33.99
C ASP A 71 -32.95 -46.80 -35.10
N ALA A 72 -33.28 -46.30 -36.28
CA ALA A 72 -33.66 -47.12 -37.44
C ALA A 72 -32.51 -48.03 -37.93
N GLU A 73 -31.25 -47.66 -37.69
CA GLU A 73 -30.10 -48.52 -38.01
C GLU A 73 -29.99 -49.72 -37.06
N SER A 74 -30.47 -49.57 -35.83
CA SER A 74 -30.40 -50.61 -34.79
C SER A 74 -31.53 -51.65 -34.87
N VAL A 75 -32.69 -51.30 -35.45
CA VAL A 75 -33.89 -52.18 -35.46
C VAL A 75 -34.59 -52.33 -36.82
N GLY A 76 -34.33 -51.47 -37.81
CA GLY A 76 -35.01 -51.49 -39.12
C GLY A 76 -36.31 -50.67 -39.18
N ASP A 77 -36.55 -49.97 -40.30
CA ASP A 77 -37.59 -48.91 -40.45
C ASP A 77 -39.08 -49.36 -40.30
N PRO A 78 -39.52 -50.60 -40.61
CA PRO A 78 -40.88 -51.01 -40.21
C PRO A 78 -40.98 -51.47 -38.74
N ASP A 79 -39.87 -51.87 -38.12
CA ASP A 79 -39.84 -52.34 -36.72
C ASP A 79 -39.77 -51.17 -35.74
N ALA A 80 -39.07 -50.08 -36.10
CA ALA A 80 -39.02 -48.86 -35.29
C ALA A 80 -40.42 -48.23 -35.06
N ALA A 81 -41.25 -48.15 -36.10
CA ALA A 81 -42.61 -47.62 -35.99
C ALA A 81 -43.52 -48.52 -35.15
N THR A 82 -43.30 -49.84 -35.21
CA THR A 82 -44.05 -50.84 -34.44
C THR A 82 -43.66 -50.78 -32.95
N LEU A 83 -42.37 -50.66 -32.65
CA LEU A 83 -41.87 -50.47 -31.28
C LEU A 83 -42.35 -49.16 -30.66
N ALA A 84 -42.40 -48.08 -31.44
CA ALA A 84 -42.99 -46.81 -30.99
C ALA A 84 -44.50 -46.92 -30.70
N ALA A 85 -45.25 -47.66 -31.51
CA ALA A 85 -46.66 -47.93 -31.24
C ALA A 85 -46.85 -48.74 -29.95
N HIS A 86 -46.03 -49.77 -29.72
CA HIS A 86 -46.04 -50.59 -28.49
C HIS A 86 -45.67 -49.78 -27.25
N ALA A 87 -44.63 -48.94 -27.34
CA ALA A 87 -44.22 -48.04 -26.27
C ALA A 87 -45.36 -47.08 -25.88
N LEU A 88 -46.02 -46.48 -26.88
CA LEU A 88 -47.18 -45.61 -26.65
C LEU A 88 -48.38 -46.38 -26.06
N ASP A 89 -48.69 -47.60 -26.53
CA ASP A 89 -49.77 -48.43 -25.96
C ASP A 89 -49.51 -48.76 -24.49
N ARG A 90 -48.25 -49.03 -24.13
CA ARG A 90 -47.83 -49.28 -22.75
C ARG A 90 -47.96 -48.04 -21.86
N LEU A 91 -47.58 -46.86 -22.37
CA LEU A 91 -47.84 -45.59 -21.69
C LEU A 91 -49.34 -45.29 -21.55
N GLN A 92 -50.15 -45.69 -22.54
CA GLN A 92 -51.59 -45.44 -22.53
C GLN A 92 -52.30 -46.33 -21.50
N LEU A 93 -51.84 -47.57 -21.30
CA LEU A 93 -52.28 -48.44 -20.21
C LEU A 93 -51.95 -47.83 -18.84
N LEU A 94 -50.72 -47.33 -18.65
CA LEU A 94 -50.30 -46.64 -17.42
C LEU A 94 -51.16 -45.39 -17.14
N GLY A 95 -51.45 -44.61 -18.18
CA GLY A 95 -52.30 -43.43 -18.09
C GLY A 95 -53.75 -43.74 -17.69
N TRP A 96 -54.28 -44.90 -18.09
CA TRP A 96 -55.60 -45.38 -17.66
C TRP A 96 -55.60 -45.91 -16.22
N GLU A 97 -54.54 -46.59 -15.78
CA GLU A 97 -54.38 -47.02 -14.38
C GLU A 97 -54.30 -45.82 -13.41
N ARG A 98 -53.61 -44.74 -13.79
CA ARG A 98 -53.49 -43.52 -12.96
C ARG A 98 -54.77 -42.68 -12.84
N LEU A 99 -55.78 -42.91 -13.68
CA LEU A 99 -57.09 -42.22 -13.60
C LEU A 99 -58.09 -42.94 -12.68
N GLY A 100 -57.78 -44.15 -12.23
CA GLY A 100 -58.58 -44.92 -11.27
C GLY A 100 -58.01 -44.81 -9.85
N ASP A 101 -58.80 -44.31 -8.90
CA ASP A 101 -58.35 -43.82 -7.58
C ASP A 101 -57.80 -44.88 -6.60
N ASP A 102 -57.50 -46.14 -6.98
CA ASP A 102 -57.22 -47.20 -5.98
C ASP A 102 -56.29 -48.38 -6.41
N ALA A 103 -55.42 -48.24 -7.42
CA ALA A 103 -54.42 -49.29 -7.69
C ALA A 103 -53.12 -48.77 -8.33
N ILE A 104 -52.13 -48.41 -7.50
CA ILE A 104 -50.74 -48.20 -7.93
C ILE A 104 -49.99 -49.52 -7.68
N GLY A 105 -49.72 -50.30 -8.74
CA GLY A 105 -48.85 -51.49 -8.67
C GLY A 105 -47.37 -51.11 -8.48
N PRO A 106 -46.51 -52.01 -7.99
CA PRO A 106 -45.10 -51.72 -7.72
C PRO A 106 -44.32 -51.21 -8.96
N ASP A 107 -44.67 -51.65 -10.18
CA ASP A 107 -44.03 -51.19 -11.44
C ASP A 107 -44.42 -49.77 -11.89
N SER A 108 -45.38 -49.12 -11.21
CA SER A 108 -45.92 -47.78 -11.56
C SER A 108 -45.39 -46.63 -10.69
N ALA A 109 -44.53 -46.95 -9.72
CA ALA A 109 -43.85 -46.00 -8.85
C ALA A 109 -42.69 -45.24 -9.52
N ASP A 110 -42.11 -45.81 -10.58
CA ASP A 110 -40.83 -45.42 -11.22
C ASP A 110 -40.94 -44.31 -12.28
N LEU A 111 -42.02 -43.53 -12.32
CA LEU A 111 -42.17 -42.36 -13.21
C LEU A 111 -42.86 -41.22 -12.47
N ARG A 112 -42.21 -40.71 -11.42
CA ARG A 112 -42.72 -39.60 -10.59
C ARG A 112 -41.80 -38.40 -10.73
N PHE A 113 -42.26 -37.39 -11.46
CA PHE A 113 -41.57 -36.11 -11.61
C PHE A 113 -42.30 -35.01 -10.82
N PRO A 114 -41.89 -34.70 -9.57
CA PRO A 114 -42.48 -33.62 -8.80
C PRO A 114 -42.31 -32.29 -9.57
N ALA A 115 -43.42 -31.57 -9.82
CA ALA A 115 -43.54 -30.31 -10.57
C ALA A 115 -43.95 -30.39 -12.07
N LEU A 116 -44.06 -31.58 -12.65
CA LEU A 116 -44.79 -31.73 -13.92
C LEU A 116 -46.28 -31.88 -13.65
N ALA A 117 -47.08 -31.23 -14.49
CA ALA A 117 -48.53 -31.40 -14.56
C ALA A 117 -48.89 -32.62 -15.42
N THR A 118 -48.23 -32.72 -16.58
CA THR A 118 -48.38 -33.83 -17.52
C THR A 118 -47.11 -34.03 -18.33
N VAL A 119 -46.84 -35.26 -18.73
CA VAL A 119 -45.88 -35.56 -19.81
C VAL A 119 -46.66 -36.12 -21.00
N THR A 120 -46.63 -35.43 -22.14
CA THR A 120 -47.22 -35.91 -23.39
C THR A 120 -46.14 -36.52 -24.25
N VAL A 121 -46.14 -37.84 -24.40
CA VAL A 121 -45.20 -38.57 -25.26
C VAL A 121 -45.83 -38.77 -26.64
N ALA A 122 -45.09 -38.50 -27.70
CA ALA A 122 -45.55 -38.60 -29.07
C ALA A 122 -44.57 -39.42 -29.94
N SER A 123 -45.12 -40.12 -30.92
CA SER A 123 -44.36 -40.67 -32.04
C SER A 123 -45.22 -40.57 -33.31
N GLY A 124 -44.75 -39.80 -34.29
CA GLY A 124 -45.54 -39.42 -35.46
C GLY A 124 -46.84 -38.68 -35.08
N ALA A 125 -47.99 -39.16 -35.56
CA ALA A 125 -49.30 -38.57 -35.27
C ALA A 125 -49.94 -39.05 -33.95
N ARG A 126 -49.40 -40.10 -33.31
CA ARG A 126 -49.94 -40.63 -32.05
C ARG A 126 -49.37 -39.87 -30.87
N ARG A 127 -50.21 -39.58 -29.88
CA ARG A 127 -49.84 -38.87 -28.64
C ARG A 127 -50.50 -39.54 -27.44
N VAL A 128 -49.74 -39.73 -26.37
CA VAL A 128 -50.21 -40.28 -25.10
C VAL A 128 -49.85 -39.30 -24.00
N MET A 129 -50.84 -38.85 -23.24
CA MET A 129 -50.66 -37.92 -22.13
C MET A 129 -50.67 -38.70 -20.83
N LEU A 130 -49.59 -38.56 -20.06
CA LEU A 130 -49.43 -39.13 -18.74
C LEU A 130 -49.72 -38.05 -17.70
N PRO A 131 -50.77 -38.19 -16.87
CA PRO A 131 -50.90 -37.37 -15.68
C PRO A 131 -49.79 -37.75 -14.69
N THR A 132 -49.04 -36.76 -14.23
CA THR A 132 -48.09 -36.91 -13.14
C THR A 132 -48.83 -36.60 -11.84
N LEU A 133 -48.70 -37.46 -10.82
CA LEU A 133 -49.21 -37.15 -9.49
C LEU A 133 -48.43 -35.93 -8.99
N ALA A 134 -49.06 -34.76 -9.02
CA ALA A 134 -48.57 -33.61 -8.29
C ALA A 134 -48.55 -34.00 -6.81
N ALA A 135 -47.38 -34.31 -6.26
CA ALA A 135 -47.26 -34.41 -4.82
C ALA A 135 -47.73 -33.06 -4.26
N SER A 136 -48.73 -33.10 -3.37
CA SER A 136 -49.03 -31.96 -2.51
C SER A 136 -47.79 -31.71 -1.67
N SER A 137 -46.87 -30.87 -2.12
CA SER A 137 -45.71 -30.51 -1.34
C SER A 137 -46.17 -29.59 -0.22
N SER A 138 -46.44 -30.19 0.94
CA SER A 138 -46.25 -29.53 2.22
C SER A 138 -44.74 -29.40 2.45
N GLU A 139 -44.12 -28.36 1.88
CA GLU A 139 -42.80 -27.90 2.30
C GLU A 139 -42.87 -26.38 2.47
N GLY A 140 -42.14 -25.89 3.49
CA GLY A 140 -42.35 -24.62 4.18
C GLY A 140 -42.46 -23.38 3.29
N SER A 141 -43.04 -22.32 3.85
CA SER A 141 -43.17 -21.02 3.20
C SER A 141 -41.86 -20.64 2.51
N ALA A 142 -41.87 -20.61 1.17
CA ALA A 142 -40.73 -20.12 0.40
C ALA A 142 -40.33 -18.76 0.98
N GLY A 143 -39.03 -18.58 1.24
CA GLY A 143 -38.50 -17.35 1.81
C GLY A 143 -38.84 -16.13 0.95
N SER A 144 -38.69 -14.93 1.50
CA SER A 144 -38.79 -13.70 0.72
C SER A 144 -37.63 -13.59 -0.28
N ARG A 145 -37.78 -12.75 -1.31
CA ARG A 145 -36.67 -12.39 -2.20
C ARG A 145 -35.47 -11.93 -1.36
N PRO A 146 -34.26 -12.46 -1.57
CA PRO A 146 -33.06 -11.98 -0.89
C PRO A 146 -32.68 -10.57 -1.36
N GLY A 147 -31.98 -9.79 -0.52
CA GLY A 147 -31.51 -8.46 -0.88
C GLY A 147 -32.60 -7.37 -0.92
N THR A 148 -33.71 -7.53 -0.19
CA THR A 148 -34.81 -6.54 -0.14
C THR A 148 -34.57 -5.37 0.82
N GLY A 149 -33.42 -5.32 1.47
CA GLY A 149 -33.03 -4.22 2.37
C GLY A 149 -32.92 -2.90 1.60
N ALA A 150 -33.06 -1.78 2.31
CA ALA A 150 -32.78 -0.48 1.73
C ALA A 150 -31.28 -0.37 1.41
N LYS A 151 -30.95 0.31 0.31
CA LYS A 151 -29.58 0.61 -0.12
C LYS A 151 -29.27 2.05 0.26
N ASP A 152 -29.18 2.33 1.56
CA ASP A 152 -29.19 3.70 2.10
C ASP A 152 -28.03 4.56 1.55
N ASP A 153 -26.90 3.93 1.22
CA ASP A 153 -25.71 4.56 0.65
C ASP A 153 -25.71 4.61 -0.90
N LEU A 154 -26.82 4.24 -1.57
CA LEU A 154 -26.92 4.27 -3.03
C LEU A 154 -26.68 5.68 -3.58
N ASP A 155 -25.76 5.78 -4.53
CA ASP A 155 -25.54 6.96 -5.35
C ASP A 155 -25.09 6.57 -6.77
N LEU A 156 -24.76 7.56 -7.60
CA LEU A 156 -24.38 7.32 -8.98
C LEU A 156 -22.93 6.84 -9.15
N SER A 157 -22.05 6.99 -8.14
CA SER A 157 -20.66 6.56 -8.21
C SER A 157 -20.51 5.07 -7.86
N ASN A 158 -21.37 4.55 -6.98
CA ASN A 158 -21.29 3.19 -6.46
C ASN A 158 -22.27 2.17 -7.08
N LEU A 159 -22.97 2.52 -8.18
CA LEU A 159 -24.04 1.71 -8.75
C LEU A 159 -23.71 0.23 -8.99
N TYR A 160 -22.49 -0.10 -9.43
CA TYR A 160 -22.10 -1.49 -9.73
C TYR A 160 -21.30 -2.15 -8.59
N THR A 161 -21.55 -1.73 -7.34
CA THR A 161 -20.94 -2.28 -6.12
C THR A 161 -21.98 -2.96 -5.23
N ASN A 162 -21.55 -3.52 -4.09
CA ASN A 162 -22.43 -4.08 -3.06
C ASN A 162 -23.31 -3.02 -2.36
N GLU A 163 -22.89 -1.75 -2.33
CA GLU A 163 -23.69 -0.65 -1.79
C GLU A 163 -24.74 -0.15 -2.80
N GLY A 164 -24.47 -0.35 -4.10
CA GLY A 164 -25.37 -0.03 -5.19
C GLY A 164 -26.33 -1.16 -5.59
N PHE A 165 -26.28 -1.56 -6.86
CA PHE A 165 -27.17 -2.55 -7.48
C PHE A 165 -26.92 -3.99 -7.03
N LEU A 166 -25.69 -4.29 -6.61
CA LEU A 166 -25.26 -5.65 -6.33
C LEU A 166 -25.39 -5.94 -4.83
N GLY A 167 -25.19 -7.20 -4.45
CA GLY A 167 -25.16 -7.60 -3.06
C GLY A 167 -24.70 -9.04 -2.92
N GLY A 168 -24.74 -9.56 -1.69
CA GLY A 168 -24.26 -10.91 -1.43
C GLY A 168 -23.18 -10.95 -0.37
N GLY A 169 -22.08 -11.63 -0.69
CA GLY A 169 -20.84 -11.62 0.08
C GLY A 169 -19.86 -10.54 -0.41
N ASP A 170 -18.62 -10.66 0.05
CA ASP A 170 -17.53 -9.72 -0.28
C ASP A 170 -17.27 -9.64 -1.79
N ILE A 171 -17.36 -10.77 -2.48
CA ILE A 171 -17.50 -10.83 -3.94
C ILE A 171 -19.00 -10.76 -4.25
N PRO A 172 -19.48 -9.77 -5.02
CA PRO A 172 -20.90 -9.65 -5.32
C PRO A 172 -21.44 -10.91 -6.01
N ASP A 173 -22.37 -11.59 -5.35
CA ASP A 173 -22.98 -12.86 -5.79
C ASP A 173 -24.45 -12.74 -6.15
N ARG A 174 -24.97 -11.50 -6.15
CA ARG A 174 -26.39 -11.21 -6.32
C ARG A 174 -26.61 -9.85 -6.94
N VAL A 175 -27.73 -9.71 -7.64
CA VAL A 175 -28.34 -8.41 -7.99
C VAL A 175 -29.50 -8.17 -7.03
N ASP A 176 -29.43 -7.09 -6.26
CA ASP A 176 -30.38 -6.75 -5.19
C ASP A 176 -31.52 -5.87 -5.69
N VAL A 177 -31.27 -5.08 -6.74
CA VAL A 177 -32.27 -4.18 -7.30
C VAL A 177 -33.29 -4.88 -8.20
N LEU A 178 -34.41 -4.20 -8.40
CA LEU A 178 -35.46 -4.60 -9.33
C LEU A 178 -35.63 -3.53 -10.41
N VAL A 179 -35.48 -3.91 -11.68
CA VAL A 179 -35.65 -2.99 -12.81
C VAL A 179 -37.11 -2.97 -13.26
N VAL A 180 -37.68 -1.77 -13.41
CA VAL A 180 -39.07 -1.57 -13.79
C VAL A 180 -39.13 -0.73 -15.08
N PRO A 181 -39.22 -1.37 -16.26
CA PRO A 181 -39.27 -0.66 -17.53
C PRO A 181 -40.68 -0.19 -17.88
N GLY A 182 -40.82 1.09 -18.20
CA GLY A 182 -41.99 1.73 -18.78
C GLY A 182 -41.95 1.75 -20.31
N ARG A 183 -42.56 2.76 -20.94
CA ARG A 183 -42.50 2.95 -22.40
C ARG A 183 -41.15 3.57 -22.78
N GLY A 184 -40.59 3.19 -23.93
CA GLY A 184 -39.32 3.75 -24.39
C GLY A 184 -38.09 3.34 -23.57
N ALA A 185 -38.08 2.08 -23.12
CA ALA A 185 -37.03 1.50 -22.26
C ALA A 185 -36.15 0.50 -23.04
N GLU A 186 -35.84 0.77 -24.31
CA GLU A 186 -35.18 -0.17 -25.23
C GLU A 186 -33.80 -0.67 -24.75
N GLY A 187 -33.07 0.14 -23.97
CA GLY A 187 -31.75 -0.22 -23.42
C GLY A 187 -31.79 -1.06 -22.13
N THR A 188 -32.98 -1.41 -21.63
CA THR A 188 -33.11 -2.22 -20.40
C THR A 188 -32.40 -3.58 -20.46
N PRO A 189 -32.40 -4.32 -21.59
CA PRO A 189 -31.64 -5.56 -21.71
C PRO A 189 -30.14 -5.34 -21.49
N ASP A 190 -29.55 -4.28 -22.07
CA ASP A 190 -28.13 -3.98 -21.92
C ASP A 190 -27.77 -3.60 -20.49
N LEU A 191 -28.62 -2.80 -19.83
CA LEU A 191 -28.46 -2.45 -18.41
C LEU A 191 -28.52 -3.68 -17.49
N THR A 192 -29.50 -4.56 -17.69
CA THR A 192 -29.62 -5.79 -16.88
C THR A 192 -28.50 -6.79 -17.19
N ALA A 193 -28.03 -6.86 -18.44
CA ALA A 193 -26.86 -7.65 -18.81
C ALA A 193 -25.59 -7.11 -18.15
N ARG A 194 -25.43 -5.77 -18.06
CA ARG A 194 -24.35 -5.11 -17.33
C ARG A 194 -24.36 -5.45 -15.84
N MET A 195 -25.53 -5.40 -15.19
CA MET A 195 -25.68 -5.83 -13.78
C MET A 195 -25.26 -7.30 -13.59
N GLY A 196 -25.69 -8.19 -14.48
CA GLY A 196 -25.28 -9.61 -14.46
C GLY A 196 -23.82 -9.85 -14.86
N LEU A 197 -23.18 -8.91 -15.57
CA LEU A 197 -21.75 -8.96 -15.89
C LEU A 197 -20.92 -8.70 -14.64
N GLU A 198 -21.30 -7.70 -13.84
CA GLU A 198 -20.54 -7.24 -12.66
C GLU A 198 -20.79 -8.06 -11.38
N ALA A 199 -21.67 -9.05 -11.43
CA ALA A 199 -21.89 -10.01 -10.35
C ALA A 199 -21.54 -11.45 -10.76
N THR A 200 -21.19 -12.27 -9.76
CA THR A 200 -21.00 -13.73 -9.92
C THR A 200 -22.30 -14.52 -9.84
N GLY A 201 -23.41 -13.85 -9.54
CA GLY A 201 -24.75 -14.45 -9.47
C GLY A 201 -25.86 -13.44 -9.74
N LEU A 202 -27.10 -13.93 -9.79
CA LEU A 202 -28.27 -13.14 -10.21
C LEU A 202 -29.55 -13.61 -9.51
N THR A 203 -30.47 -12.66 -9.27
CA THR A 203 -31.80 -12.94 -8.72
C THR A 203 -32.87 -12.73 -9.78
N VAL A 204 -33.54 -13.81 -10.21
CA VAL A 204 -34.61 -13.80 -11.21
C VAL A 204 -35.96 -13.83 -10.48
N PRO A 205 -36.97 -13.01 -10.87
CA PRO A 205 -36.91 -12.04 -11.96
C PRO A 205 -36.11 -10.79 -11.58
N ILE A 206 -35.25 -10.30 -12.48
CA ILE A 206 -34.56 -9.01 -12.35
C ILE A 206 -35.43 -7.84 -12.84
N VAL A 207 -36.46 -8.15 -13.63
CA VAL A 207 -37.39 -7.19 -14.23
C VAL A 207 -38.83 -7.49 -13.80
N LYS A 208 -39.58 -6.44 -13.45
CA LYS A 208 -41.06 -6.46 -13.36
C LYS A 208 -41.64 -5.30 -14.16
N THR A 209 -42.80 -5.49 -14.76
CA THR A 209 -43.53 -4.40 -15.42
C THR A 209 -44.19 -3.48 -14.38
N PRO A 210 -44.47 -2.20 -14.70
CA PRO A 210 -45.16 -1.29 -13.79
C PRO A 210 -46.50 -1.85 -13.26
N ASP A 211 -47.24 -2.59 -14.10
CA ASP A 211 -48.52 -3.21 -13.74
C ASP A 211 -48.39 -4.38 -12.75
N GLU A 212 -47.18 -4.93 -12.57
CA GLU A 212 -46.90 -5.98 -11.58
C GLU A 212 -46.55 -5.42 -10.19
N ILE A 213 -46.40 -4.09 -10.06
CA ILE A 213 -46.04 -3.44 -8.80
C ILE A 213 -47.30 -3.00 -8.06
N GLU A 214 -47.74 -3.80 -7.07
CA GLU A 214 -48.90 -3.45 -6.23
C GLU A 214 -48.59 -2.32 -5.23
N ALA A 215 -47.38 -2.34 -4.65
CA ALA A 215 -46.92 -1.34 -3.69
C ALA A 215 -45.38 -1.23 -3.76
N ALA A 216 -44.88 -0.15 -4.37
CA ALA A 216 -43.46 0.05 -4.61
C ALA A 216 -42.60 -0.01 -3.32
N ALA A 217 -43.11 0.47 -2.18
CA ALA A 217 -42.40 0.40 -0.88
C ALA A 217 -42.14 -1.04 -0.38
N ARG A 218 -42.89 -2.04 -0.87
CA ARG A 218 -42.69 -3.47 -0.52
C ARG A 218 -41.68 -4.16 -1.42
N GLU A 219 -41.34 -3.57 -2.56
CA GLU A 219 -40.35 -4.11 -3.49
C GLU A 219 -38.92 -3.81 -3.00
N PRO A 220 -37.89 -4.52 -3.48
CA PRO A 220 -36.50 -4.07 -3.32
C PRO A 220 -36.29 -2.67 -3.89
N THR A 221 -35.14 -2.06 -3.62
CA THR A 221 -34.68 -0.84 -4.31
C THR A 221 -34.92 -0.95 -5.81
N THR A 222 -35.69 -0.01 -6.37
CA THR A 222 -36.14 -0.05 -7.77
C THR A 222 -35.25 0.77 -8.69
N VAL A 223 -35.10 0.32 -9.93
CA VAL A 223 -34.55 1.10 -11.05
C VAL A 223 -35.67 1.34 -12.05
N LEU A 224 -36.24 2.54 -12.05
CA LEU A 224 -37.36 2.92 -12.90
C LEU A 224 -36.81 3.43 -14.24
N VAL A 225 -37.14 2.77 -15.34
CA VAL A 225 -36.55 3.09 -16.66
C VAL A 225 -37.65 3.43 -17.66
N GLY A 226 -37.53 4.56 -18.34
CA GLY A 226 -38.38 4.91 -19.48
C GLY A 226 -39.16 6.22 -19.33
N HIS A 227 -39.88 6.54 -20.39
CA HIS A 227 -40.77 7.69 -20.53
C HIS A 227 -42.22 7.29 -20.21
N ASP A 228 -43.05 8.26 -19.77
CA ASP A 228 -44.43 8.05 -19.32
C ASP A 228 -44.58 6.95 -18.26
N HIS A 229 -43.61 6.84 -17.35
CA HIS A 229 -43.59 5.80 -16.33
C HIS A 229 -44.48 6.18 -15.12
N PRO A 230 -45.47 5.37 -14.72
CA PRO A 230 -46.45 5.74 -13.69
C PRO A 230 -45.81 6.00 -12.31
N LEU A 231 -44.84 5.18 -11.90
CA LEU A 231 -44.11 5.41 -10.65
C LEU A 231 -43.19 6.63 -10.67
N ILE A 232 -42.69 7.05 -11.85
CA ILE A 232 -41.90 8.29 -11.97
C ILE A 232 -42.86 9.49 -11.89
N ALA A 233 -44.05 9.39 -12.49
CA ALA A 233 -45.09 10.42 -12.37
C ALA A 233 -45.53 10.61 -10.90
N GLU A 234 -45.67 9.52 -10.12
CA GLU A 234 -45.94 9.61 -8.67
C GLU A 234 -44.84 10.37 -7.92
N LEU A 235 -43.56 10.07 -8.19
CA LEU A 235 -42.43 10.78 -7.59
C LEU A 235 -42.43 12.26 -8.00
N ALA A 236 -42.73 12.57 -9.26
CA ALA A 236 -42.81 13.94 -9.76
C ALA A 236 -43.97 14.72 -9.14
N ASP A 237 -45.15 14.11 -9.02
CA ASP A 237 -46.32 14.71 -8.35
C ASP A 237 -46.04 14.99 -6.86
N SER A 238 -45.17 14.20 -6.23
CA SER A 238 -44.70 14.41 -4.86
C SER A 238 -43.54 15.41 -4.74
N GLY A 239 -43.07 15.98 -5.85
CA GLY A 239 -41.96 16.95 -5.87
C GLY A 239 -40.57 16.34 -5.66
N LYS A 240 -40.43 15.02 -5.72
CA LYS A 240 -39.15 14.32 -5.47
C LYS A 240 -38.24 14.21 -6.70
N VAL A 241 -38.79 14.43 -7.90
CA VAL A 241 -38.04 14.42 -9.17
C VAL A 241 -38.70 15.36 -10.18
N ALA A 242 -37.93 16.03 -11.04
CA ALA A 242 -38.44 17.03 -11.98
C ALA A 242 -38.02 16.74 -13.44
N PRO A 243 -38.51 15.65 -14.08
CA PRO A 243 -38.05 15.23 -15.40
C PRO A 243 -38.51 16.14 -16.56
N GLY A 244 -39.56 16.94 -16.36
CA GLY A 244 -40.18 17.77 -17.41
C GLY A 244 -39.41 19.04 -17.79
N GLU A 245 -38.33 19.38 -17.08
CA GLU A 245 -37.53 20.60 -17.30
C GLU A 245 -36.40 20.42 -18.32
N LEU A 246 -36.22 19.20 -18.84
CA LEU A 246 -35.12 18.87 -19.75
C LEU A 246 -35.45 19.14 -21.23
N PRO A 247 -34.45 19.51 -22.06
CA PRO A 247 -34.66 19.63 -23.51
C PRO A 247 -34.93 18.27 -24.18
N ALA A 248 -35.61 18.28 -25.32
CA ALA A 248 -35.83 17.07 -26.13
C ALA A 248 -34.52 16.32 -26.43
N GLY A 249 -34.59 14.98 -26.43
CA GLY A 249 -33.47 14.06 -26.59
C GLY A 249 -32.50 13.96 -25.42
N HIS A 250 -32.61 14.81 -24.38
CA HIS A 250 -31.79 14.71 -23.17
C HIS A 250 -32.34 13.66 -22.21
N GLY A 251 -31.43 12.95 -21.54
CA GLY A 251 -31.76 11.96 -20.53
C GLY A 251 -31.53 12.47 -19.11
N LEU A 252 -32.22 11.87 -18.14
CA LEU A 252 -32.05 12.06 -16.71
C LEU A 252 -31.68 10.73 -16.06
N ILE A 253 -30.64 10.74 -15.23
CA ILE A 253 -30.28 9.67 -14.31
C ILE A 253 -30.24 10.30 -12.91
N GLU A 254 -31.14 9.90 -12.01
CA GLU A 254 -31.29 10.52 -10.69
C GLU A 254 -31.58 9.50 -9.59
N VAL A 255 -30.82 9.54 -8.50
CA VAL A 255 -31.08 8.77 -7.29
C VAL A 255 -31.99 9.57 -6.38
N VAL A 256 -33.15 9.00 -6.05
CA VAL A 256 -34.12 9.55 -5.10
C VAL A 256 -34.00 8.75 -3.80
N PRO A 257 -33.38 9.26 -2.72
CA PRO A 257 -33.03 8.47 -1.54
C PRO A 257 -34.22 7.91 -0.75
N GLU A 258 -35.31 8.68 -0.67
CA GLU A 258 -36.55 8.28 -0.01
C GLU A 258 -37.69 8.21 -1.03
N ALA A 259 -37.52 7.44 -2.10
CA ALA A 259 -38.50 7.35 -3.17
C ALA A 259 -39.83 6.77 -2.66
N PHE A 260 -39.80 5.56 -2.11
CA PHE A 260 -40.98 4.81 -1.67
C PHE A 260 -40.84 4.35 -0.21
N GLY A 261 -41.28 5.19 0.72
CA GLY A 261 -40.98 5.01 2.14
C GLY A 261 -39.51 5.36 2.40
N SER A 262 -38.80 4.52 3.17
CA SER A 262 -37.37 4.69 3.46
C SER A 262 -36.44 4.10 2.39
N LYS A 263 -36.98 3.59 1.26
CA LYS A 263 -36.18 2.95 0.22
C LYS A 263 -35.83 3.92 -0.90
N PRO A 264 -34.57 3.91 -1.37
CA PRO A 264 -34.19 4.69 -2.52
C PRO A 264 -34.70 4.07 -3.82
N SER A 265 -34.72 4.88 -4.87
CA SER A 265 -34.94 4.41 -6.25
C SER A 265 -34.03 5.18 -7.20
N LEU A 266 -33.49 4.48 -8.19
CA LEU A 266 -32.86 5.13 -9.34
C LEU A 266 -33.92 5.41 -10.40
N VAL A 267 -33.96 6.64 -10.89
CA VAL A 267 -34.85 7.12 -11.95
C VAL A 267 -34.03 7.35 -13.20
N VAL A 268 -34.38 6.65 -14.29
CA VAL A 268 -33.73 6.75 -15.61
C VAL A 268 -34.81 7.12 -16.63
N THR A 269 -34.85 8.37 -17.04
CA THR A 269 -35.98 8.91 -17.83
C THR A 269 -35.55 10.03 -18.78
N GLY A 270 -36.50 10.66 -19.45
CA GLY A 270 -36.29 11.81 -20.32
C GLY A 270 -37.64 12.43 -20.72
N PRO A 271 -37.65 13.65 -21.27
CA PRO A 271 -38.87 14.30 -21.73
C PRO A 271 -39.51 13.57 -22.93
N ASP A 272 -38.73 12.73 -23.61
CA ASP A 272 -39.15 11.87 -24.71
C ASP A 272 -38.45 10.48 -24.67
N ARG A 273 -38.87 9.60 -25.58
CA ARG A 273 -38.31 8.24 -25.73
C ARG A 273 -36.82 8.23 -26.04
N GLU A 274 -36.33 9.21 -26.80
CA GLU A 274 -34.92 9.29 -27.19
C GLU A 274 -34.05 9.62 -25.98
N GLY A 275 -34.46 10.60 -25.17
CA GLY A 275 -33.82 10.96 -23.91
C GLY A 275 -33.72 9.81 -22.93
N ALA A 276 -34.83 9.09 -22.70
CA ALA A 276 -34.83 7.91 -21.84
C ALA A 276 -33.90 6.79 -22.36
N THR A 277 -33.84 6.60 -23.68
CA THR A 277 -32.92 5.64 -24.32
C THR A 277 -31.46 6.05 -24.11
N ASN A 278 -31.14 7.33 -24.29
CA ASN A 278 -29.79 7.86 -24.11
C ASN A 278 -29.31 7.73 -22.65
N ALA A 279 -30.16 8.04 -21.67
CA ALA A 279 -29.85 7.83 -20.25
C ALA A 279 -29.57 6.35 -19.94
N THR A 280 -30.44 5.46 -20.42
CA THR A 280 -30.29 4.01 -20.17
C THR A 280 -29.02 3.45 -20.79
N ARG A 281 -28.70 3.84 -22.03
CA ARG A 281 -27.47 3.44 -22.72
C ARG A 281 -26.24 3.92 -21.98
N ARG A 282 -26.23 5.19 -21.55
CA ARG A 282 -25.11 5.78 -20.79
C ARG A 282 -24.86 5.02 -19.49
N LEU A 283 -25.92 4.65 -18.78
CA LEU A 283 -25.85 3.87 -17.55
C LEU A 283 -25.25 2.47 -17.80
N ALA A 284 -25.67 1.80 -18.88
CA ALA A 284 -25.24 0.44 -19.21
C ALA A 284 -23.79 0.37 -19.72
N GLU A 285 -23.35 1.33 -20.54
CA GLU A 285 -22.07 1.28 -21.25
C GLU A 285 -20.91 1.97 -20.51
N VAL A 286 -21.21 3.05 -19.77
CA VAL A 286 -20.15 3.94 -19.26
C VAL A 286 -20.06 4.00 -17.74
N PHE A 287 -21.19 4.09 -17.02
CA PHE A 287 -21.14 4.28 -15.57
C PHE A 287 -20.35 3.14 -14.90
N PRO A 288 -19.53 3.45 -13.86
CA PRO A 288 -19.42 4.73 -13.14
C PRO A 288 -18.34 5.69 -13.68
N PHE A 289 -17.85 5.49 -14.90
CA PHE A 289 -16.83 6.38 -15.49
C PHE A 289 -17.44 7.73 -15.91
N VAL A 290 -16.64 8.80 -15.79
CA VAL A 290 -17.06 10.15 -16.17
C VAL A 290 -17.11 10.32 -17.69
N GLY A 291 -16.20 9.69 -18.43
CA GLY A 291 -16.07 9.82 -19.88
C GLY A 291 -16.19 8.48 -20.60
N ARG A 292 -15.05 7.84 -20.89
CA ARG A 292 -14.96 6.49 -21.48
C ARG A 292 -14.68 5.43 -20.40
N ARG A 293 -15.21 4.22 -20.57
CA ARG A 293 -14.93 3.06 -19.71
C ARG A 293 -13.58 2.44 -20.08
N GLU A 294 -12.53 2.86 -19.38
CA GLU A 294 -11.17 2.36 -19.58
C GLU A 294 -10.41 2.48 -18.27
N ASP A 295 -9.43 1.59 -18.06
CA ASP A 295 -8.64 1.60 -16.85
C ASP A 295 -7.77 2.85 -16.72
N GLY A 296 -7.72 3.40 -15.51
CA GLY A 296 -7.05 4.67 -15.22
C GLY A 296 -7.83 5.91 -15.66
N MET A 297 -9.01 5.77 -16.28
CA MET A 297 -9.89 6.91 -16.56
C MET A 297 -10.69 7.30 -15.31
N PRO A 298 -11.03 8.59 -15.14
CA PRO A 298 -11.78 9.06 -13.99
C PRO A 298 -13.18 8.46 -13.86
N THR A 299 -13.57 8.26 -12.62
CA THR A 299 -14.87 7.80 -12.18
C THR A 299 -15.60 8.89 -11.41
N PHE A 300 -16.91 8.73 -11.20
CA PHE A 300 -17.65 9.66 -10.35
C PHE A 300 -17.20 9.63 -8.88
N ASP A 301 -16.55 8.55 -8.43
CA ASP A 301 -15.91 8.47 -7.12
C ASP A 301 -14.77 9.50 -7.01
N ASP A 302 -13.99 9.68 -8.09
CA ASP A 302 -12.94 10.71 -8.18
C ASP A 302 -13.52 12.13 -8.14
N VAL A 303 -14.67 12.36 -8.79
CA VAL A 303 -15.38 13.65 -8.77
C VAL A 303 -15.84 13.99 -7.34
N GLU A 304 -16.46 13.03 -6.66
CA GLU A 304 -16.89 13.17 -5.26
C GLU A 304 -15.69 13.41 -4.34
N TYR A 305 -14.60 12.67 -4.54
CA TYR A 305 -13.38 12.78 -3.74
C TYR A 305 -12.68 14.13 -3.92
N GLU A 306 -12.55 14.63 -5.15
CA GLU A 306 -11.96 15.95 -5.42
C GLU A 306 -12.84 17.07 -4.86
N LEU A 307 -14.17 16.98 -5.00
CA LEU A 307 -15.10 17.97 -4.44
C LEU A 307 -14.99 18.00 -2.92
N TRP A 308 -14.93 16.82 -2.30
CA TRP A 308 -14.76 16.68 -0.86
C TRP A 308 -13.45 17.30 -0.38
N GLY A 309 -12.35 17.02 -1.08
CA GLY A 309 -11.05 17.60 -0.78
C GLY A 309 -11.06 19.13 -0.94
N THR A 310 -11.72 19.62 -1.98
CA THR A 310 -11.81 21.06 -2.28
C THR A 310 -12.62 21.82 -1.22
N LEU A 311 -13.82 21.36 -0.89
CA LEU A 311 -14.66 22.00 0.13
C LEU A 311 -14.10 21.88 1.54
N SER A 312 -13.27 20.87 1.81
CA SER A 312 -12.69 20.63 3.12
C SER A 312 -11.28 21.22 3.31
N GLY A 313 -10.75 21.96 2.32
CA GLY A 313 -9.43 22.60 2.40
C GLY A 313 -8.23 21.64 2.29
N ARG A 314 -8.40 20.51 1.60
CA ARG A 314 -7.37 19.47 1.40
C ARG A 314 -6.79 19.43 -0.01
N THR A 315 -7.30 20.24 -0.93
CA THR A 315 -6.68 20.46 -2.24
C THR A 315 -6.08 21.88 -2.29
N PRO A 316 -5.01 22.11 -3.07
CA PRO A 316 -4.46 23.45 -3.29
C PRO A 316 -5.52 24.47 -3.76
N ALA A 317 -6.36 24.07 -4.71
CA ALA A 317 -7.44 24.90 -5.24
C ALA A 317 -8.51 25.21 -4.19
N GLY A 318 -8.89 24.22 -3.37
CA GLY A 318 -9.80 24.39 -2.24
C GLY A 318 -9.26 25.34 -1.18
N GLN A 319 -7.97 25.20 -0.81
CA GLN A 319 -7.32 26.13 0.12
C GLN A 319 -7.31 27.56 -0.44
N ALA A 320 -7.00 27.75 -1.72
CA ALA A 320 -7.03 29.07 -2.35
C ALA A 320 -8.44 29.69 -2.33
N ALA A 321 -9.47 28.91 -2.71
CA ALA A 321 -10.86 29.39 -2.75
C ALA A 321 -11.42 29.72 -1.35
N ILE A 322 -11.13 28.88 -0.35
CA ILE A 322 -11.47 29.15 1.07
C ILE A 322 -10.66 30.33 1.61
N GLY A 323 -9.40 30.47 1.19
CA GLY A 323 -8.55 31.61 1.51
C GLY A 323 -9.15 32.92 1.02
N LEU A 324 -9.62 32.97 -0.23
CA LEU A 324 -10.33 34.15 -0.75
C LEU A 324 -11.61 34.46 0.04
N TYR A 325 -12.39 33.43 0.40
CA TYR A 325 -13.57 33.62 1.25
C TYR A 325 -13.21 34.22 2.62
N LYS A 326 -12.14 33.73 3.25
CA LYS A 326 -11.64 34.28 4.52
C LYS A 326 -11.05 35.68 4.37
N LEU A 327 -10.36 35.98 3.27
CA LEU A 327 -9.91 37.33 2.96
C LEU A 327 -11.09 38.30 2.88
N ASP A 328 -12.15 37.94 2.15
CA ASP A 328 -13.36 38.76 2.03
C ASP A 328 -13.99 39.05 3.40
N ARG A 329 -13.99 38.06 4.30
CA ARG A 329 -14.47 38.24 5.67
C ARG A 329 -13.61 39.20 6.49
N ILE A 330 -12.28 39.10 6.38
CA ILE A 330 -11.36 40.05 7.05
C ILE A 330 -11.55 41.46 6.49
N VAL A 331 -11.67 41.59 5.17
CA VAL A 331 -11.96 42.88 4.51
C VAL A 331 -13.27 43.47 5.03
N ALA A 332 -14.33 42.65 5.15
CA ALA A 332 -15.61 43.08 5.69
C ALA A 332 -15.55 43.50 7.16
N SER A 333 -14.77 42.81 8.01
CA SER A 333 -14.61 43.19 9.42
C SER A 333 -13.83 44.49 9.60
N LEU A 334 -12.98 44.83 8.64
CA LEU A 334 -12.15 46.05 8.62
C LEU A 334 -12.81 47.22 7.90
N ALA A 335 -14.03 47.06 7.37
CA ALA A 335 -14.68 48.08 6.53
C ALA A 335 -14.94 49.42 7.25
N ASP A 336 -15.06 49.41 8.57
CA ASP A 336 -15.27 50.60 9.40
C ASP A 336 -13.95 51.23 9.94
N ASP A 337 -12.80 50.59 9.70
CA ASP A 337 -11.48 51.10 10.09
C ASP A 337 -10.89 52.03 9.00
N ASP A 338 -10.28 53.14 9.41
CA ASP A 338 -9.63 54.09 8.50
C ASP A 338 -8.19 53.66 8.19
N ILE A 339 -8.06 52.60 7.39
CA ILE A 339 -6.78 51.95 7.03
C ILE A 339 -6.01 52.79 6.01
N THR A 340 -4.70 52.87 6.15
CA THR A 340 -3.79 53.57 5.22
C THR A 340 -2.84 52.64 4.46
N ALA A 341 -2.48 51.49 5.04
CA ALA A 341 -1.65 50.48 4.41
C ALA A 341 -2.04 49.07 4.87
N ALA A 342 -1.85 48.07 4.00
CA ALA A 342 -2.09 46.66 4.33
C ALA A 342 -1.00 45.72 3.74
N ASP A 343 -0.56 44.75 4.54
CA ASP A 343 0.28 43.61 4.16
C ASP A 343 -0.51 42.32 4.30
N ILE A 344 -0.66 41.60 3.20
CA ILE A 344 -1.48 40.39 3.11
C ILE A 344 -0.56 39.20 2.91
N LEU A 345 -0.59 38.27 3.85
CA LEU A 345 0.05 36.97 3.73
C LEU A 345 -1.02 35.91 3.48
N ILE A 346 -0.93 35.21 2.35
CA ILE A 346 -1.73 34.01 2.09
C ILE A 346 -0.80 32.80 2.04
N SER A 347 -1.03 31.83 2.92
CA SER A 347 -0.21 30.62 3.07
C SER A 347 -1.02 29.40 2.64
N LEU A 348 -0.54 28.68 1.63
CA LEU A 348 -1.26 27.58 0.97
C LEU A 348 -0.30 26.46 0.58
N GLU A 349 -0.82 25.24 0.45
CA GLU A 349 -0.10 24.12 -0.15
C GLU A 349 -0.10 24.24 -1.68
N LYS A 350 1.08 24.23 -2.31
CA LYS A 350 1.27 24.26 -3.77
C LYS A 350 0.46 25.38 -4.48
N PRO A 351 0.60 26.66 -4.10
CA PRO A 351 -0.13 27.76 -4.72
C PRO A 351 0.20 27.91 -6.21
N ALA A 352 -0.80 28.30 -7.00
CA ALA A 352 -0.63 28.59 -8.42
C ALA A 352 0.21 29.86 -8.66
N GLU A 353 1.04 29.83 -9.69
CA GLU A 353 1.80 31.00 -10.14
C GLU A 353 0.81 32.12 -10.57
N GLY A 354 1.05 33.35 -10.11
CA GLY A 354 0.15 34.49 -10.38
C GLY A 354 -0.95 34.74 -9.34
N LEU A 355 -1.12 33.85 -8.34
CA LEU A 355 -2.12 34.03 -7.27
C LEU A 355 -1.96 35.37 -6.52
N ALA A 356 -0.74 35.84 -6.32
CA ALA A 356 -0.47 37.10 -5.62
C ALA A 356 -1.15 38.31 -6.27
N ASP A 357 -1.22 38.34 -7.61
CA ASP A 357 -1.85 39.44 -8.35
C ASP A 357 -3.37 39.40 -8.21
N PHE A 358 -3.95 38.20 -8.28
CA PHE A 358 -5.39 37.99 -8.05
C PHE A 358 -5.80 38.41 -6.63
N VAL A 359 -5.03 38.02 -5.63
CA VAL A 359 -5.25 38.40 -4.22
C VAL A 359 -5.13 39.91 -4.05
N ARG A 360 -4.16 40.56 -4.70
CA ARG A 360 -3.99 42.02 -4.65
C ARG A 360 -5.19 42.75 -5.23
N GLU A 361 -5.71 42.30 -6.37
CA GLU A 361 -6.91 42.86 -6.98
C GLU A 361 -8.13 42.69 -6.06
N ARG A 362 -8.30 41.51 -5.47
CA ARG A 362 -9.39 41.25 -4.51
C ARG A 362 -9.30 42.15 -3.29
N ALA A 363 -8.10 42.31 -2.75
CA ALA A 363 -7.83 43.13 -1.57
C ALA A 363 -8.00 44.63 -1.79
N ALA A 364 -8.06 45.10 -3.04
CA ALA A 364 -8.34 46.51 -3.35
C ALA A 364 -9.69 46.99 -2.77
N ALA A 365 -10.59 46.07 -2.41
CA ALA A 365 -11.82 46.35 -1.67
C ALA A 365 -11.59 47.02 -0.29
N LEU A 366 -10.38 46.93 0.30
CA LEU A 366 -10.00 47.68 1.50
C LEU A 366 -9.95 49.20 1.25
N GLY A 367 -9.85 49.65 0.00
CA GLY A 367 -9.84 51.07 -0.34
C GLY A 367 -8.56 51.81 0.06
N VAL A 368 -7.43 51.10 0.17
CA VAL A 368 -6.13 51.65 0.61
C VAL A 368 -5.17 51.79 -0.58
N ASP A 369 -4.31 52.81 -0.53
CA ASP A 369 -3.36 53.11 -1.61
C ASP A 369 -2.15 52.16 -1.61
N GLU A 370 -1.79 51.57 -0.46
CA GLU A 370 -0.62 50.71 -0.30
C GLU A 370 -1.02 49.30 0.15
N ILE A 371 -1.02 48.35 -0.80
CA ILE A 371 -1.27 46.92 -0.55
C ILE A 371 -0.06 46.10 -1.01
N SER A 372 0.52 45.36 -0.08
CA SER A 372 1.50 44.32 -0.36
C SER A 372 0.88 42.93 -0.18
N VAL A 373 1.29 41.98 -1.02
CA VAL A 373 0.79 40.60 -0.99
C VAL A 373 1.98 39.65 -1.06
N THR A 374 2.05 38.75 -0.09
CA THR A 374 3.02 37.67 0.01
C THR A 374 2.27 36.33 -0.05
N VAL A 375 2.71 35.43 -0.94
CA VAL A 375 2.19 34.06 -1.02
C VAL A 375 3.25 33.13 -0.41
N ASP A 376 2.92 32.49 0.69
CA ASP A 376 3.76 31.49 1.37
C ASP A 376 3.46 30.10 0.80
N ASP A 377 4.42 29.51 0.10
CA ASP A 377 4.31 28.18 -0.52
C ASP A 377 4.68 27.09 0.49
N ARG A 378 3.68 26.32 0.90
CA ARG A 378 3.85 25.21 1.85
C ARG A 378 4.26 23.89 1.22
N ASP A 379 4.60 23.88 -0.06
CA ASP A 379 5.25 22.74 -0.71
C ASP A 379 6.68 22.56 -0.15
N VAL A 380 6.97 21.37 0.37
CA VAL A 380 8.27 21.07 1.00
C VAL A 380 9.47 21.21 0.05
N GLN A 381 9.23 21.20 -1.26
CA GLN A 381 10.25 21.44 -2.28
C GLN A 381 10.45 22.92 -2.63
N ARG A 382 9.54 23.80 -2.21
CA ARG A 382 9.54 25.23 -2.54
C ARG A 382 9.51 26.16 -1.32
N ALA A 383 9.49 25.60 -0.11
CA ALA A 383 9.57 26.34 1.14
C ALA A 383 10.80 27.27 1.19
N ASP A 384 10.65 28.41 1.87
CA ASP A 384 11.69 29.44 1.97
C ASP A 384 12.88 29.02 2.83
N THR A 385 14.08 29.43 2.45
CA THR A 385 15.29 29.22 3.25
C THR A 385 15.23 30.02 4.54
N ILE A 386 15.28 29.32 5.68
CA ILE A 386 15.38 29.93 7.01
C ILE A 386 16.84 30.18 7.37
N PHE A 387 17.71 29.19 7.13
CA PHE A 387 19.15 29.34 7.23
C PHE A 387 19.87 28.43 6.23
N ASP A 388 21.04 28.89 5.80
CA ASP A 388 21.96 28.17 4.92
C ASP A 388 23.38 28.50 5.37
N GLU A 389 24.02 27.52 6.00
CA GLU A 389 25.28 27.71 6.71
C GLU A 389 26.33 26.78 6.11
N THR A 390 27.46 27.35 5.70
CA THR A 390 28.65 26.59 5.31
C THR A 390 29.72 26.77 6.38
N PHE A 391 30.40 25.69 6.74
CA PHE A 391 31.46 25.71 7.75
C PHE A 391 32.60 24.74 7.39
N THR A 392 33.77 25.02 7.95
CA THR A 392 34.92 24.13 7.91
C THR A 392 34.98 23.35 9.22
N VAL A 393 35.13 22.03 9.12
CA VAL A 393 35.33 21.15 10.27
C VAL A 393 36.80 21.22 10.67
N PRO A 394 37.16 21.65 11.89
CA PRO A 394 38.55 21.73 12.30
C PRO A 394 39.14 20.32 12.38
N SER A 395 40.25 20.10 11.69
CA SER A 395 40.88 18.79 11.56
C SER A 395 41.39 18.25 12.90
N GLU A 396 41.05 16.99 13.20
CA GLU A 396 41.62 16.23 14.30
C GLU A 396 43.14 16.05 14.18
N VAL A 397 43.67 15.99 12.95
CA VAL A 397 45.11 15.87 12.67
C VAL A 397 45.84 17.14 13.11
N ASP A 398 45.28 18.31 12.83
CA ASP A 398 45.84 19.59 13.30
C ASP A 398 45.81 19.67 14.84
N ARG A 399 44.77 19.15 15.48
CA ARG A 399 44.68 19.06 16.96
C ARG A 399 45.75 18.14 17.51
N PHE A 400 45.94 16.97 16.90
CA PHE A 400 47.02 16.05 17.25
C PHE A 400 48.38 16.72 17.15
N TRP A 401 48.70 17.35 16.02
CA TRP A 401 49.99 18.05 15.83
C TRP A 401 50.16 19.21 16.81
N THR A 402 49.10 19.93 17.13
CA THR A 402 49.14 21.00 18.15
C THR A 402 49.54 20.45 19.52
N VAL A 403 48.95 19.34 19.96
CA VAL A 403 49.33 18.70 21.25
C VAL A 403 50.75 18.15 21.16
N PHE A 404 51.09 17.47 20.07
CA PHE A 404 52.39 16.87 19.85
C PHE A 404 53.52 17.89 19.87
N GLU A 405 53.37 19.00 19.16
CA GLU A 405 54.39 20.05 19.04
C GLU A 405 54.52 20.89 20.31
N ASN A 406 53.42 21.17 21.01
CA ASN A 406 53.44 22.05 22.18
C ASN A 406 53.70 21.33 23.50
N GLN A 407 53.37 20.03 23.59
CA GLN A 407 53.48 19.27 24.84
C GLN A 407 54.51 18.14 24.74
N VAL A 408 54.50 17.37 23.64
CA VAL A 408 55.36 16.18 23.51
C VAL A 408 56.79 16.55 23.13
N LEU A 409 57.01 17.23 22.01
CA LEU A 409 58.34 17.58 21.52
C LEU A 409 59.21 18.37 22.52
N PRO A 410 58.68 19.38 23.24
CA PRO A 410 59.49 20.14 24.21
C PRO A 410 59.95 19.30 25.42
N GLY A 411 59.26 18.19 25.70
CA GLY A 411 59.58 17.28 26.80
C GLY A 411 60.63 16.22 26.45
N VAL A 412 61.01 16.07 25.18
CA VAL A 412 61.97 15.04 24.73
C VAL A 412 63.39 15.39 25.19
N ARG A 413 64.05 14.43 25.87
CA ARG A 413 65.47 14.54 26.26
C ARG A 413 66.34 13.62 25.41
N ALA A 414 67.63 13.95 25.32
CA ALA A 414 68.59 13.19 24.52
C ALA A 414 68.67 11.72 24.95
N THR A 415 68.65 10.80 23.98
CA THR A 415 68.71 9.34 24.17
C THR A 415 67.58 8.74 25.01
N GLN A 416 66.45 9.46 25.14
CA GLN A 416 65.29 9.00 25.89
C GLN A 416 64.37 8.14 25.00
N ALA A 417 63.85 7.04 25.54
CA ALA A 417 62.81 6.25 24.87
C ALA A 417 61.46 6.95 25.04
N ILE A 418 60.77 7.21 23.94
CA ILE A 418 59.44 7.83 23.94
C ILE A 418 58.44 6.84 23.34
N ARG A 419 57.31 6.63 24.02
CA ARG A 419 56.17 5.88 23.49
C ARG A 419 55.00 6.82 23.27
N VAL A 420 54.51 6.88 22.04
CA VAL A 420 53.31 7.66 21.69
C VAL A 420 52.24 6.70 21.18
N HIS A 421 51.07 6.74 21.82
CA HIS A 421 49.87 6.05 21.36
C HIS A 421 48.81 7.10 21.05
N ALA A 422 48.28 7.08 19.85
CA ALA A 422 47.22 7.99 19.41
C ALA A 422 46.03 7.23 18.81
N ARG A 423 44.84 7.83 18.94
CA ARG A 423 43.60 7.44 18.29
C ARG A 423 43.13 8.62 17.44
N LEU A 424 43.06 8.44 16.13
CA LEU A 424 42.52 9.42 15.18
C LEU A 424 41.55 8.69 14.27
N SER A 425 40.41 9.27 13.92
CA SER A 425 39.44 8.65 13.02
C SER A 425 39.96 8.50 11.59
N GLU A 426 40.97 9.25 11.17
CA GLU A 426 41.57 9.24 9.81
C GLU A 426 41.77 7.86 9.11
N PRO A 427 41.76 7.83 7.76
CA PRO A 427 42.03 6.63 6.97
C PRO A 427 43.37 5.95 7.31
N PRO A 428 43.50 4.63 7.09
CA PRO A 428 44.70 3.87 7.42
C PRO A 428 46.01 4.46 6.84
N GLU A 429 45.98 4.95 5.60
CA GLU A 429 47.15 5.53 4.93
C GLU A 429 47.61 6.83 5.60
N ILE A 430 46.66 7.67 6.01
CA ILE A 430 46.91 8.94 6.69
C ILE A 430 47.49 8.67 8.09
N ARG A 431 46.90 7.73 8.84
CA ARG A 431 47.40 7.35 10.17
C ARG A 431 48.84 6.82 10.12
N ARG A 432 49.16 5.97 9.13
CA ARG A 432 50.55 5.48 8.91
C ARG A 432 51.51 6.62 8.56
N ALA A 433 51.07 7.61 7.79
CA ALA A 433 51.89 8.78 7.47
C ALA A 433 52.16 9.63 8.72
N ILE A 434 51.15 9.85 9.55
CA ILE A 434 51.27 10.57 10.84
C ILE A 434 52.22 9.81 11.77
N GLU A 435 52.08 8.50 11.89
CA GLU A 435 52.97 7.65 12.69
C GLU A 435 54.44 7.82 12.28
N ALA A 436 54.72 7.73 10.98
CA ALA A 436 56.07 7.86 10.43
C ALA A 436 56.65 9.27 10.65
N ASP A 437 55.86 10.32 10.43
CA ASP A 437 56.30 11.71 10.63
C ASP A 437 56.54 12.02 12.12
N ALA A 438 55.61 11.61 12.99
CA ALA A 438 55.74 11.82 14.43
C ALA A 438 57.00 11.11 14.97
N ARG A 439 57.25 9.87 14.56
CA ARG A 439 58.47 9.14 14.92
C ARG A 439 59.73 9.84 14.40
N SER A 440 59.72 10.31 13.16
CA SER A 440 60.84 11.06 12.56
C SER A 440 61.16 12.33 13.35
N ARG A 441 60.13 13.09 13.75
CA ARG A 441 60.28 14.33 14.54
C ARG A 441 60.79 14.07 15.96
N LEU A 442 60.34 12.99 16.63
CA LEU A 442 60.87 12.59 17.94
C LEU A 442 62.36 12.25 17.86
N ILE A 443 62.76 11.48 16.85
CA ILE A 443 64.17 11.13 16.63
C ILE A 443 64.99 12.38 16.34
N ALA A 444 64.47 13.32 15.53
CA ALA A 444 65.13 14.59 15.26
C ALA A 444 65.25 15.48 16.52
N ALA A 445 64.30 15.38 17.45
CA ALA A 445 64.32 16.06 18.75
C ALA A 445 65.25 15.41 19.80
N GLY A 446 65.83 14.23 19.49
CA GLY A 446 66.85 13.57 20.30
C GLY A 446 66.41 12.29 20.99
N ALA A 447 65.20 11.77 20.69
CA ALA A 447 64.74 10.48 21.21
C ALA A 447 65.59 9.30 20.68
N ASP A 448 65.64 8.20 21.42
CA ASP A 448 66.37 6.99 21.01
C ASP A 448 65.71 6.35 19.77
N PRO A 449 66.41 6.23 18.62
CA PRO A 449 65.85 5.63 17.40
C PRO A 449 65.41 4.17 17.55
N GLY A 450 66.06 3.41 18.43
CA GLY A 450 65.81 1.97 18.63
C GLY A 450 64.73 1.67 19.66
N ALA A 451 64.46 2.60 20.58
CA ALA A 451 63.50 2.44 21.67
C ALA A 451 62.24 3.31 21.56
N THR A 452 62.18 4.24 20.59
CA THR A 452 61.02 5.10 20.36
C THR A 452 59.97 4.43 19.47
N THR A 453 58.74 4.34 19.98
CA THR A 453 57.58 3.77 19.28
C THR A 453 56.48 4.82 19.15
N VAL A 454 55.88 4.90 17.97
CA VAL A 454 54.65 5.67 17.73
C VAL A 454 53.65 4.69 17.15
N GLU A 455 52.42 4.71 17.65
CA GLU A 455 51.31 3.90 17.16
C GLU A 455 50.10 4.81 17.01
N VAL A 456 49.53 4.89 15.80
CA VAL A 456 48.34 5.69 15.52
C VAL A 456 47.23 4.77 15.03
N LEU A 457 46.33 4.41 15.94
CA LEU A 457 45.20 3.54 15.65
C LEU A 457 43.94 4.36 15.36
N SER A 458 42.93 3.72 14.76
CA SER A 458 41.66 4.37 14.46
C SER A 458 40.93 4.79 15.74
N ALA A 459 40.27 5.96 15.72
CA ALA A 459 39.30 6.37 16.75
C ALA A 459 37.90 5.77 16.49
N PHE A 460 37.59 5.42 15.23
CA PHE A 460 36.41 4.66 14.82
C PHE A 460 36.67 3.15 14.94
N LYS A 461 35.72 2.36 15.46
CA LYS A 461 35.86 0.91 15.70
C LYS A 461 37.23 0.51 16.29
N GLN A 462 37.61 1.12 17.41
CA GLN A 462 38.97 1.00 17.97
C GLN A 462 39.41 -0.45 18.22
N GLY A 463 38.50 -1.31 18.71
CA GLY A 463 38.76 -2.73 18.92
C GLY A 463 39.03 -3.49 17.62
N PHE A 464 38.30 -3.16 16.55
CA PHE A 464 38.48 -3.78 15.23
C PHE A 464 39.88 -3.48 14.69
N PHE A 465 40.27 -2.20 14.70
CA PHE A 465 41.58 -1.77 14.21
C PHE A 465 42.74 -2.19 15.10
N TRP A 466 42.52 -2.38 16.41
CA TRP A 466 43.51 -3.03 17.26
C TRP A 466 43.80 -4.47 16.79
N LEU A 467 42.74 -5.24 16.52
CA LEU A 467 42.88 -6.62 16.05
C LEU A 467 43.54 -6.69 14.67
N THR A 468 43.14 -5.85 13.71
CA THR A 468 43.69 -5.89 12.33
C THR A 468 45.06 -5.23 12.19
N GLU A 469 45.35 -4.14 12.90
CA GLU A 469 46.58 -3.36 12.65
C GLU A 469 47.70 -3.64 13.65
N ARG A 470 47.41 -4.23 14.81
CA ARG A 470 48.42 -4.57 15.82
C ARG A 470 48.53 -6.08 16.06
N ILE A 471 47.42 -6.79 16.17
CA ILE A 471 47.45 -8.23 16.50
C ILE A 471 47.72 -9.08 15.27
N ALA A 472 46.97 -8.89 14.17
CA ALA A 472 47.14 -9.67 12.94
C ALA A 472 48.59 -9.63 12.39
N PRO A 473 49.30 -8.47 12.35
CA PRO A 473 50.69 -8.43 11.87
C PRO A 473 51.67 -9.23 12.74
N GLN A 474 51.39 -9.41 14.04
CA GLN A 474 52.22 -10.24 14.92
C GLN A 474 52.01 -11.74 14.69
N LEU A 475 50.86 -12.11 14.12
CA LEU A 475 50.48 -13.48 13.82
C LEU A 475 50.82 -13.86 12.37
N ALA A 476 50.94 -12.88 11.47
CA ALA A 476 51.27 -13.09 10.07
C ALA A 476 52.52 -13.98 9.88
N GLY A 477 52.36 -15.05 9.09
CA GLY A 477 53.41 -16.02 8.78
C GLY A 477 53.73 -17.03 9.88
N LYS A 478 53.02 -17.01 11.03
CA LYS A 478 53.09 -18.05 12.05
C LYS A 478 52.06 -19.15 11.78
N GLU A 479 52.33 -20.36 12.26
CA GLU A 479 51.35 -21.46 12.24
C GLU A 479 50.43 -21.32 13.47
N ILE A 480 49.15 -21.05 13.23
CA ILE A 480 48.18 -20.70 14.28
C ILE A 480 47.20 -21.87 14.47
N GLY A 481 47.00 -22.27 15.72
CA GLY A 481 46.04 -23.30 16.12
C GLY A 481 44.65 -22.75 16.40
N GLU A 482 44.56 -21.68 17.21
CA GLU A 482 43.31 -21.04 17.63
C GLU A 482 43.54 -19.58 18.05
N ILE A 483 42.54 -18.73 17.83
CA ILE A 483 42.46 -17.36 18.36
C ILE A 483 41.19 -17.23 19.20
N VAL A 484 41.34 -16.88 20.47
CA VAL A 484 40.23 -16.55 21.36
C VAL A 484 40.21 -15.05 21.58
N ILE A 485 39.07 -14.42 21.32
CA ILE A 485 38.83 -12.99 21.54
C ILE A 485 37.81 -12.87 22.67
N GLU A 486 38.27 -12.35 23.80
CA GLU A 486 37.41 -12.01 24.92
C GLU A 486 36.84 -10.59 24.73
N PHE A 487 35.56 -10.40 25.05
CA PHE A 487 34.94 -9.08 25.11
C PHE A 487 34.12 -8.91 26.38
N LEU A 488 34.18 -7.73 26.98
CA LEU A 488 33.45 -7.40 28.19
C LEU A 488 31.95 -7.29 27.88
N ARG A 489 31.12 -7.88 28.73
CA ARG A 489 29.67 -7.64 28.75
C ARG A 489 29.44 -6.15 28.96
N ASN A 490 28.76 -5.51 28.02
CA ASN A 490 28.41 -4.11 28.17
C ASN A 490 27.24 -4.00 29.15
N ASP A 491 27.42 -3.36 30.30
CA ASP A 491 26.33 -3.03 31.24
C ASP A 491 26.01 -1.52 31.16
N PRO A 492 24.81 -1.08 31.60
CA PRO A 492 24.51 0.35 31.67
C PRO A 492 25.58 1.10 32.49
N PRO A 493 25.98 2.31 32.07
CA PRO A 493 26.98 3.07 32.80
C PRO A 493 26.51 3.35 34.24
N PRO A 494 27.37 3.24 35.26
CA PRO A 494 27.00 3.50 36.66
C PRO A 494 26.37 4.88 36.89
N GLU A 495 26.78 5.86 36.09
CA GLU A 495 26.26 7.23 36.10
C GLU A 495 24.84 7.34 35.49
N TRP A 496 24.44 6.39 34.64
CA TRP A 496 23.12 6.35 33.99
C TRP A 496 22.57 4.90 33.91
N PRO A 497 22.12 4.33 35.04
CA PRO A 497 21.69 2.92 35.12
C PRO A 497 20.39 2.62 34.36
N GLN A 498 19.62 3.63 33.97
CA GLN A 498 18.32 3.52 33.28
C GLN A 498 18.41 3.49 31.74
N GLN A 499 19.60 3.24 31.18
CA GLN A 499 19.84 3.23 29.73
C GLN A 499 18.90 2.26 29.00
N ALA A 500 18.04 2.77 28.12
CA ALA A 500 17.08 1.99 27.34
C ALA A 500 17.72 1.41 26.07
N ILE A 501 18.69 2.11 25.48
CA ILE A 501 19.40 1.66 24.27
C ILE A 501 20.48 0.59 24.56
N HIS A 502 20.71 0.27 25.84
CA HIS A 502 21.72 -0.67 26.33
C HIS A 502 21.62 -2.06 25.70
N THR A 503 22.70 -2.56 25.07
CA THR A 503 22.86 -3.97 24.70
C THR A 503 24.07 -4.60 25.42
N PRO A 504 24.03 -5.89 25.82
CA PRO A 504 25.21 -6.57 26.35
C PRO A 504 26.31 -6.79 25.31
N LEU A 505 25.98 -6.77 24.02
CA LEU A 505 26.86 -7.15 22.92
C LEU A 505 27.58 -5.96 22.24
N ARG A 506 27.49 -4.75 22.79
CA ARG A 506 27.98 -3.51 22.15
C ARG A 506 29.47 -3.60 21.74
N TRP A 507 30.30 -4.24 22.55
CA TRP A 507 31.74 -4.40 22.26
C TRP A 507 31.97 -5.45 21.16
N LEU A 508 31.20 -6.54 21.17
CA LEU A 508 31.23 -7.51 20.08
C LEU A 508 30.76 -6.91 18.75
N HIS A 509 29.78 -6.00 18.77
CA HIS A 509 29.28 -5.31 17.58
C HIS A 509 30.27 -4.29 17.00
N GLU A 510 31.08 -3.63 17.82
CA GLU A 510 32.11 -2.72 17.31
C GLU A 510 33.18 -3.46 16.48
N ILE A 511 33.50 -4.70 16.87
CA ILE A 511 34.48 -5.54 16.17
C ILE A 511 33.84 -6.40 15.06
N PHE A 512 32.60 -6.17 14.67
CA PHE A 512 31.98 -6.93 13.58
C PHE A 512 32.57 -6.55 12.20
N PRO A 513 32.86 -7.50 11.28
CA PRO A 513 32.95 -8.97 11.40
C PRO A 513 34.41 -9.47 11.47
N ILE A 514 35.14 -9.12 12.54
CA ILE A 514 36.59 -9.35 12.67
C ILE A 514 37.05 -10.80 12.53
N ASP A 515 36.23 -11.79 12.90
CA ASP A 515 36.59 -13.20 12.77
C ASP A 515 36.81 -13.58 11.30
N GLU A 516 35.91 -13.18 10.41
CA GLU A 516 36.01 -13.47 8.98
C GLU A 516 37.16 -12.69 8.33
N VAL A 517 37.38 -11.44 8.75
CA VAL A 517 38.53 -10.63 8.29
C VAL A 517 39.86 -11.27 8.71
N LEU A 518 40.01 -11.64 9.98
CA LEU A 518 41.23 -12.30 10.48
C LEU A 518 41.43 -13.69 9.86
N ALA A 519 40.34 -14.44 9.65
CA ALA A 519 40.39 -15.75 9.00
C ALA A 519 40.96 -15.64 7.58
N GLU A 520 40.50 -14.65 6.80
CA GLU A 520 41.02 -14.37 5.47
C GLU A 520 42.50 -13.91 5.52
N ASP A 521 42.79 -12.86 6.30
CA ASP A 521 44.13 -12.25 6.38
C ASP A 521 45.22 -13.21 6.87
N LEU A 522 44.87 -14.12 7.79
CA LEU A 522 45.80 -15.08 8.38
C LEU A 522 45.75 -16.47 7.71
N GLY A 523 44.85 -16.68 6.75
CA GLY A 523 44.67 -17.95 6.05
C GLY A 523 44.20 -19.08 6.96
N LEU A 524 43.28 -18.79 7.89
CA LEU A 524 42.75 -19.72 8.88
C LEU A 524 41.27 -20.04 8.63
N PRO A 525 40.80 -21.26 8.96
CA PRO A 525 39.37 -21.54 9.04
C PRO A 525 38.70 -20.65 10.12
N VAL A 526 37.54 -20.05 9.79
CA VAL A 526 36.81 -19.14 10.70
C VAL A 526 36.42 -19.79 12.04
N ASP A 527 36.21 -21.12 12.06
CA ASP A 527 35.88 -21.87 13.29
C ASP A 527 37.05 -21.99 14.27
N ARG A 528 38.25 -21.54 13.89
CA ARG A 528 39.43 -21.39 14.77
C ARG A 528 39.49 -20.03 15.46
N ILE A 529 38.53 -19.15 15.20
CA ILE A 529 38.41 -17.86 15.87
C ILE A 529 37.13 -17.90 16.70
N ARG A 530 37.27 -17.73 18.02
CA ARG A 530 36.17 -17.86 18.97
C ARG A 530 36.01 -16.59 19.79
N PHE A 531 34.77 -16.26 20.11
CA PHE A 531 34.43 -15.17 21.02
C PHE A 531 34.09 -15.72 22.40
N GLU A 532 34.52 -15.03 23.44
CA GLU A 532 34.13 -15.31 24.83
C GLU A 532 33.68 -14.01 25.52
N MET A 533 32.48 -14.03 26.11
CA MET A 533 31.98 -12.89 26.87
C MET A 533 32.46 -12.99 28.32
N VAL A 534 33.03 -11.92 28.85
CA VAL A 534 33.50 -11.82 30.24
C VAL A 534 32.71 -10.76 31.01
N ASP A 535 32.56 -10.93 32.34
CA ASP A 535 31.80 -9.99 33.20
C ASP A 535 32.71 -8.94 33.89
N SER A 536 34.03 -9.07 33.79
CA SER A 536 34.99 -8.15 34.41
C SER A 536 36.36 -8.25 33.74
N GLY A 537 37.11 -7.15 33.74
CA GLY A 537 38.45 -7.08 33.15
C GLY A 537 38.53 -5.96 32.11
N PRO A 538 39.57 -5.97 31.26
CA PRO A 538 39.66 -5.11 30.08
C PRO A 538 38.47 -5.33 29.13
N ILE A 539 38.15 -4.32 28.32
CA ILE A 539 37.05 -4.40 27.34
C ILE A 539 37.30 -5.50 26.31
N TYR A 540 38.54 -5.66 25.83
CA TYR A 540 38.94 -6.77 24.97
C TYR A 540 40.18 -7.49 25.49
N GLY A 541 40.20 -8.80 25.30
CA GLY A 541 41.38 -9.67 25.43
C GLY A 541 41.57 -10.50 24.16
N VAL A 542 42.80 -10.83 23.81
CA VAL A 542 43.09 -11.76 22.73
C VAL A 542 44.16 -12.76 23.14
N GLN A 543 43.93 -14.02 22.85
CA GLN A 543 44.90 -15.09 23.02
C GLN A 543 44.98 -15.92 21.74
N ALA A 544 46.14 -15.91 21.09
CA ALA A 544 46.42 -16.74 19.93
C ALA A 544 47.42 -17.84 20.30
N THR A 545 47.12 -19.09 19.98
CA THR A 545 47.95 -20.27 20.27
C THR A 545 48.40 -20.97 19.00
N GLY A 546 49.53 -21.68 19.06
CA GLY A 546 49.98 -22.57 18.00
C GLY A 546 49.26 -23.92 18.03
N PRO A 547 49.45 -24.80 17.03
CA PRO A 547 48.83 -26.12 16.98
C PRO A 547 49.20 -27.04 18.17
N ASP A 548 50.29 -26.76 18.86
CA ASP A 548 50.77 -27.46 20.06
C ASP A 548 50.24 -26.85 21.37
N GLY A 549 49.43 -25.79 21.29
CA GLY A 549 48.88 -25.05 22.42
C GLY A 549 49.82 -24.00 23.02
N ALA A 550 50.98 -23.72 22.40
CA ALA A 550 51.88 -22.67 22.86
C ALA A 550 51.31 -21.28 22.55
N THR A 551 51.31 -20.36 23.53
CA THR A 551 50.88 -18.97 23.32
C THR A 551 51.80 -18.25 22.32
N LEU A 552 51.24 -17.75 21.23
CA LEU A 552 51.91 -16.95 20.21
C LEU A 552 51.80 -15.46 20.50
N VAL A 553 50.62 -15.01 20.92
CA VAL A 553 50.28 -13.63 21.31
C VAL A 553 49.24 -13.70 22.42
N GLU A 554 49.38 -12.85 23.42
CA GLU A 554 48.39 -12.58 24.46
C GLU A 554 48.45 -11.06 24.72
N ASP A 555 47.34 -10.36 24.52
CA ASP A 555 47.27 -8.89 24.67
C ASP A 555 45.86 -8.46 25.09
N THR A 556 45.72 -7.26 25.65
CA THR A 556 44.45 -6.70 26.13
C THR A 556 44.28 -5.27 25.67
N PHE A 557 43.04 -4.80 25.50
CA PHE A 557 42.77 -3.49 24.95
C PHE A 557 41.49 -2.86 25.50
N ASP A 558 41.60 -1.57 25.85
CA ASP A 558 40.47 -0.74 26.26
C ASP A 558 40.30 0.43 25.28
N PRO A 559 39.16 0.48 24.55
CA PRO A 559 38.78 1.65 23.76
C PRO A 559 38.66 2.90 24.61
N VAL A 560 39.10 4.03 24.08
CA VAL A 560 38.90 5.33 24.73
C VAL A 560 37.52 5.85 24.38
N GLN A 561 36.74 6.22 25.41
CA GLN A 561 35.34 6.59 25.26
C GLN A 561 34.95 7.77 26.15
N VAL A 562 33.85 8.43 25.78
CA VAL A 562 33.19 9.45 26.60
C VAL A 562 31.72 9.12 26.77
N LEU A 563 31.18 9.43 27.95
CA LEU A 563 29.74 9.37 28.21
C LEU A 563 29.13 10.74 27.93
N ARG A 564 28.08 10.81 27.11
CA ARG A 564 27.36 12.04 26.78
C ARG A 564 25.85 11.82 26.69
N PRO A 565 25.03 12.87 26.79
CA PRO A 565 23.62 12.78 26.40
C PRO A 565 23.46 12.42 24.92
N TYR A 566 22.39 11.67 24.60
CA TYR A 566 22.03 11.38 23.20
C TYR A 566 21.55 12.64 22.45
N PHE A 567 20.77 13.47 23.12
CA PHE A 567 20.41 14.82 22.66
C PHE A 567 20.73 15.85 23.74
N ASP A 568 21.49 16.88 23.39
CA ASP A 568 21.90 17.91 24.35
C ASP A 568 20.70 18.70 24.90
N ARG A 569 19.64 18.81 24.10
CA ARG A 569 18.37 19.45 24.50
C ARG A 569 17.52 18.61 25.45
N PHE A 570 17.63 17.28 25.36
CA PHE A 570 16.83 16.31 26.10
C PHE A 570 17.72 15.38 26.94
N GLN A 571 18.55 15.96 27.81
CA GLN A 571 19.57 15.21 28.56
C GLN A 571 18.99 14.10 29.44
N ASP A 572 17.74 14.27 29.92
CA ASP A 572 17.07 13.26 30.74
C ASP A 572 16.56 12.05 29.93
N TYR A 573 16.65 12.09 28.59
CA TYR A 573 16.15 11.02 27.73
C TYR A 573 17.07 9.80 27.72
N GLU A 574 18.33 9.99 27.32
CA GLU A 574 19.28 8.89 27.17
C GLU A 574 20.73 9.38 27.24
N HIS A 575 21.64 8.54 27.74
CA HIS A 575 23.09 8.76 27.69
C HIS A 575 23.79 7.60 26.98
N VAL A 576 24.86 7.92 26.27
CA VAL A 576 25.54 7.03 25.33
C VAL A 576 27.06 7.13 25.48
N ARG A 577 27.74 5.99 25.38
CA ARG A 577 29.20 5.90 25.27
C ARG A 577 29.62 6.00 23.82
N VAL A 578 30.51 6.94 23.56
CA VAL A 578 31.04 7.24 22.23
C VAL A 578 32.54 7.06 22.24
N THR A 579 33.08 6.26 21.33
CA THR A 579 34.53 6.12 21.14
C THR A 579 35.10 7.43 20.62
N THR A 580 36.21 7.91 21.22
CA THR A 580 36.80 9.22 20.91
C THR A 580 38.29 9.12 20.61
N GLY A 581 38.84 10.18 20.02
CA GLY A 581 40.27 10.34 19.78
C GLY A 581 41.05 10.67 21.06
N TRP A 582 42.32 10.29 21.08
CA TRP A 582 43.19 10.47 22.25
C TRP A 582 44.65 10.46 21.86
N VAL A 583 45.52 11.14 22.62
CA VAL A 583 46.97 11.01 22.51
C VAL A 583 47.59 10.83 23.88
N THR A 584 48.41 9.80 24.02
CA THR A 584 49.25 9.55 25.20
C THR A 584 50.69 9.47 24.77
N ALA A 585 51.55 10.29 25.35
CA ALA A 585 52.98 10.28 25.14
C ALA A 585 53.70 10.09 26.48
N ILE A 586 54.54 9.05 26.58
CA ILE A 586 55.25 8.69 27.80
C ILE A 586 56.75 8.66 27.49
N ALA A 587 57.52 9.31 28.33
CA ALA A 587 58.97 9.31 28.28
C ALA A 587 59.53 8.36 29.35
N GLU A 588 60.16 7.27 28.93
CA GLU A 588 60.73 6.28 29.85
C GLU A 588 62.09 6.76 30.35
N GLY A 589 62.32 6.70 31.66
CA GLY A 589 63.52 7.27 32.28
C GLY A 589 64.63 6.24 32.51
N GLU A 590 65.87 6.58 32.13
CA GLU A 590 67.07 6.15 32.88
C GLU A 590 68.16 7.23 32.83
N ALA A 591 68.21 8.10 33.86
CA ALA A 591 69.44 8.83 34.23
C ALA A 591 69.42 9.46 35.65
N SER A 592 68.61 9.03 36.62
CA SER A 592 68.78 9.45 38.03
C SER A 592 67.94 8.66 39.05
N GLY A 593 67.94 7.33 39.03
CA GLY A 593 67.41 6.53 40.15
C GLY A 593 65.94 6.74 40.56
N ASP A 594 65.16 7.44 39.74
CA ASP A 594 63.72 7.62 39.88
C ASP A 594 63.08 6.83 38.72
N THR A 595 62.35 5.77 39.05
CA THR A 595 61.78 4.79 38.10
C THR A 595 60.41 5.20 37.54
N ALA A 596 60.01 6.46 37.72
CA ALA A 596 58.73 6.95 37.23
C ALA A 596 58.86 7.36 35.75
N ALA A 597 58.02 6.79 34.88
CA ALA A 597 57.87 7.26 33.51
C ALA A 597 57.19 8.64 33.52
N ASP A 598 57.76 9.61 32.82
CA ASP A 598 57.20 10.97 32.73
C ASP A 598 56.12 10.98 31.65
N THR A 599 54.86 11.24 32.02
CA THR A 599 53.79 11.47 31.04
C THR A 599 53.97 12.87 30.43
N LEU A 600 54.26 12.93 29.14
CA LEU A 600 54.46 14.18 28.39
C LEU A 600 53.14 14.78 27.91
N ALA A 601 52.20 13.94 27.50
CA ALA A 601 50.85 14.33 27.11
C ALA A 601 49.89 13.17 27.40
N HIS A 602 48.67 13.48 27.83
CA HIS A 602 47.57 12.54 27.95
C HIS A 602 46.27 13.33 27.77
N GLU A 603 45.90 13.54 26.51
CA GLU A 603 44.89 14.52 26.12
C GLU A 603 43.88 13.89 25.15
N ARG A 604 42.62 14.32 25.27
CA ARG A 604 41.57 13.98 24.32
C ARG A 604 41.79 14.71 23.00
N ILE A 605 41.61 14.00 21.89
CA ILE A 605 41.50 14.59 20.56
C ILE A 605 40.05 14.40 20.13
N ILE A 606 39.27 15.49 20.13
CA ILE A 606 37.91 15.45 19.57
C ILE A 606 38.04 15.13 18.08
N THR A 607 37.38 14.06 17.63
CA THR A 607 37.39 13.63 16.23
C THR A 607 36.57 14.56 15.34
N ASP A 608 36.75 14.47 14.02
CA ASP A 608 35.98 15.25 13.05
C ASP A 608 34.45 14.98 13.14
N PRO A 609 33.99 13.71 13.25
CA PRO A 609 32.57 13.36 13.44
C PRO A 609 32.00 13.90 14.75
N GLU A 610 32.75 13.79 15.85
CA GLU A 610 32.32 14.32 17.16
C GLU A 610 32.14 15.83 17.12
N TRP A 611 33.08 16.55 16.50
CA TRP A 611 32.98 18.00 16.37
C TRP A 611 31.76 18.40 15.54
N PHE A 612 31.53 17.72 14.41
CA PHE A 612 30.34 17.97 13.60
C PHE A 612 29.07 17.70 14.40
N TRP A 613 28.99 16.59 15.14
CA TRP A 613 27.82 16.25 15.93
C TRP A 613 27.53 17.26 17.03
N ASP A 614 28.57 17.74 17.73
CA ASP A 614 28.43 18.83 18.70
C ASP A 614 27.87 20.09 18.04
N ARG A 615 28.39 20.47 16.86
CA ARG A 615 27.86 21.63 16.11
C ARG A 615 26.42 21.44 15.65
N TYR A 616 26.04 20.22 15.30
CA TYR A 616 24.69 19.87 14.89
C TYR A 616 23.71 19.96 16.09
N GLN A 617 24.11 19.45 17.25
CA GLN A 617 23.32 19.46 18.49
C GLN A 617 23.26 20.83 19.17
N GLU A 618 24.33 21.63 19.13
CA GLU A 618 24.39 22.95 19.77
C GLU A 618 23.82 24.07 18.90
N GLY A 619 23.88 23.92 17.57
CA GLY A 619 23.46 24.95 16.63
C GLY A 619 22.19 24.59 15.84
N THR A 620 22.24 23.48 15.10
CA THR A 620 21.20 23.13 14.12
C THR A 620 19.91 22.67 14.77
N LEU A 621 19.94 21.65 15.65
CA LEU A 621 18.73 21.15 16.31
C LEU A 621 18.02 22.20 17.17
N PRO A 622 18.72 23.07 17.92
CA PRO A 622 18.10 24.18 18.65
C PRO A 622 17.45 25.21 17.72
N ALA A 623 18.08 25.57 16.60
CA ALA A 623 17.48 26.48 15.62
C ALA A 623 16.20 25.89 15.00
N VAL A 624 16.18 24.58 14.70
CA VAL A 624 14.99 23.86 14.24
C VAL A 624 13.91 23.81 15.33
N TYR A 625 14.28 23.52 16.58
CA TYR A 625 13.37 23.53 17.73
C TYR A 625 12.72 24.91 17.90
N ASP A 626 13.52 25.97 17.92
CA ASP A 626 13.06 27.34 18.12
C ASP A 626 12.13 27.76 16.97
N TYR A 627 12.50 27.43 15.73
CA TYR A 627 11.64 27.65 14.56
C TYR A 627 10.27 26.96 14.74
N VAL A 628 10.24 25.65 15.05
CA VAL A 628 8.98 24.91 15.20
C VAL A 628 8.15 25.49 16.34
N MET A 629 8.77 25.77 17.48
CA MET A 629 8.07 26.31 18.65
C MET A 629 7.53 27.72 18.39
N GLU A 630 8.31 28.61 17.77
CA GLU A 630 7.88 29.97 17.43
C GLU A 630 6.67 29.93 16.49
N ARG A 631 6.73 29.17 15.40
CA ARG A 631 5.65 29.10 14.39
C ARG A 631 4.33 28.59 14.97
N HIS A 632 4.39 27.78 16.02
CA HIS A 632 3.23 27.18 16.65
C HIS A 632 2.85 27.83 17.99
N GLY A 633 3.50 28.92 18.41
CA GLY A 633 3.23 29.58 19.71
C GLY A 633 3.55 28.68 20.91
N GLY A 634 4.63 27.89 20.83
CA GLY A 634 5.03 26.83 21.77
C GLY A 634 4.10 25.61 21.78
N ASN A 635 3.20 25.59 20.80
CA ASN A 635 1.96 24.85 20.67
C ASN A 635 1.83 23.60 19.79
N PRO A 636 2.86 22.98 19.19
CA PRO A 636 2.69 22.19 17.96
C PRO A 636 1.76 20.96 18.15
N ARG A 637 0.91 20.68 17.16
CA ARG A 637 -0.03 19.54 17.19
C ARG A 637 0.49 18.36 16.36
N GLY A 638 0.60 17.20 17.00
CA GLY A 638 0.97 15.94 16.37
C GLY A 638 -0.16 15.29 15.56
N GLY A 639 0.05 14.04 15.15
CA GLY A 639 -0.96 13.23 14.42
C GLY A 639 -1.26 13.71 13.00
N GLY A 640 -0.35 14.46 12.38
CA GLY A 640 -0.50 14.99 11.01
C GLY A 640 -1.31 16.29 10.91
N VAL A 641 -1.73 16.88 12.03
CA VAL A 641 -2.62 18.05 12.04
C VAL A 641 -1.92 19.35 11.60
N ASP A 642 -0.76 19.64 12.17
CA ASP A 642 0.07 20.80 11.78
C ASP A 642 1.22 20.39 10.83
N ALA A 643 1.30 19.12 10.44
CA ALA A 643 2.34 18.62 9.56
C ALA A 643 2.14 19.06 8.10
N PRO A 644 3.23 19.20 7.31
CA PRO A 644 4.63 19.13 7.73
C PRO A 644 5.05 20.35 8.57
N PHE A 645 6.04 20.16 9.44
CA PHE A 645 6.52 21.24 10.33
C PHE A 645 7.59 22.11 9.68
N PHE A 646 8.30 21.59 8.69
CA PHE A 646 9.28 22.32 7.87
C PHE A 646 9.34 21.74 6.44
N GLY A 647 10.06 22.42 5.55
CA GLY A 647 10.24 21.99 4.17
C GLY A 647 11.29 20.89 4.05
N THR A 648 12.56 21.27 4.02
CA THR A 648 13.70 20.36 3.88
C THR A 648 14.84 20.75 4.83
N LEU A 649 15.41 19.77 5.52
CA LEU A 649 16.69 19.82 6.21
C LEU A 649 17.70 19.04 5.36
N ASN A 650 18.59 19.75 4.67
CA ASN A 650 19.65 19.16 3.86
C ASN A 650 20.99 19.34 4.58
N VAL A 651 21.72 18.24 4.73
CA VAL A 651 23.02 18.20 5.43
C VAL A 651 24.04 17.60 4.47
N GLU A 652 24.86 18.43 3.87
CA GLU A 652 25.98 18.02 3.03
C GLU A 652 27.25 18.00 3.88
N LEU A 653 27.95 16.87 3.91
CA LEU A 653 29.12 16.70 4.76
C LEU A 653 30.24 15.97 4.05
N GLU A 654 31.45 16.52 4.11
CA GLU A 654 32.67 15.97 3.56
C GLU A 654 33.76 15.92 4.63
N LEU A 655 34.14 14.71 5.07
CA LEU A 655 35.17 14.47 6.10
C LEU A 655 36.27 13.53 5.61
N SER A 656 37.46 13.63 6.23
CA SER A 656 38.55 12.68 6.02
C SER A 656 38.36 11.47 6.93
N GLU A 657 37.60 10.48 6.46
CA GLU A 657 37.20 9.32 7.25
C GLU A 657 37.52 7.99 6.54
N PRO A 658 37.68 6.87 7.28
CA PRO A 658 37.81 5.54 6.72
C PRO A 658 36.60 5.21 5.85
N GLU A 659 36.86 4.80 4.62
CA GLU A 659 35.85 4.47 3.62
C GLU A 659 36.35 3.34 2.71
N TYR A 660 35.98 2.09 3.00
CA TYR A 660 36.34 0.94 2.18
C TYR A 660 35.51 -0.31 2.49
N ARG A 661 35.41 -1.21 1.50
CA ARG A 661 34.81 -2.55 1.64
C ARG A 661 35.78 -3.51 2.32
N LEU A 662 35.27 -4.41 3.17
CA LEU A 662 36.07 -5.38 3.92
C LEU A 662 36.43 -6.66 3.14
N GLY A 663 35.79 -6.92 1.99
CA GLY A 663 35.94 -8.19 1.27
C GLY A 663 35.05 -9.32 1.78
N VAL A 664 34.30 -9.08 2.85
CA VAL A 664 33.33 -10.00 3.45
C VAL A 664 31.92 -9.63 3.00
N ASP A 665 31.37 -10.34 2.01
CA ASP A 665 30.10 -9.98 1.34
C ASP A 665 30.04 -8.48 0.98
N ASN A 666 29.11 -7.70 1.57
CA ASN A 666 28.98 -6.24 1.39
C ASN A 666 29.44 -5.43 2.61
N GLU A 667 30.08 -6.05 3.60
CA GLU A 667 30.47 -5.36 4.82
C GLU A 667 31.49 -4.25 4.53
N ILE A 668 31.27 -3.08 5.13
CA ILE A 668 32.11 -1.89 4.94
C ILE A 668 32.63 -1.32 6.26
N ILE A 669 33.66 -0.50 6.12
CA ILE A 669 34.11 0.45 7.14
C ILE A 669 33.83 1.84 6.58
N SER A 670 32.81 2.51 7.12
CA SER A 670 32.48 3.89 6.78
C SER A 670 31.95 4.65 8.00
N THR A 671 32.70 5.66 8.45
CA THR A 671 32.19 6.62 9.46
C THR A 671 31.07 7.49 8.87
N MET A 672 31.17 7.77 7.57
CA MET A 672 30.26 8.66 6.85
C MET A 672 28.88 8.03 6.65
N ASP A 673 28.79 6.72 6.38
CA ASP A 673 27.52 5.98 6.40
C ASP A 673 26.89 6.01 7.81
N ALA A 674 27.69 5.86 8.86
CA ALA A 674 27.19 5.95 10.23
C ALA A 674 26.64 7.35 10.59
N LEU A 675 27.27 8.43 10.09
CA LEU A 675 26.77 9.79 10.26
C LEU A 675 25.48 10.03 9.46
N HIS A 676 25.33 9.42 8.28
CA HIS A 676 24.08 9.46 7.51
C HIS A 676 22.90 9.00 8.39
N GLU A 677 23.08 7.86 9.05
CA GLU A 677 22.06 7.23 9.91
C GLU A 677 21.76 8.05 11.17
N GLU A 678 22.79 8.64 11.79
CA GLU A 678 22.65 9.54 12.93
C GLU A 678 21.85 10.79 12.60
N ILE A 679 22.14 11.44 11.46
CA ILE A 679 21.40 12.63 11.03
C ILE A 679 19.95 12.25 10.71
N TYR A 680 19.72 11.18 9.95
CA TYR A 680 18.37 10.83 9.50
C TYR A 680 17.45 10.41 10.65
N PHE A 681 17.79 9.33 11.37
CA PHE A 681 16.94 8.86 12.47
C PHE A 681 17.03 9.71 13.71
N GLY A 682 18.19 10.31 13.99
CA GLY A 682 18.34 11.24 15.10
C GLY A 682 17.38 12.43 14.96
N THR A 683 17.25 13.00 13.77
CA THR A 683 16.29 14.09 13.54
C THR A 683 14.83 13.64 13.70
N ILE A 684 14.47 12.45 13.21
CA ILE A 684 13.10 11.91 13.36
C ILE A 684 12.77 11.70 14.85
N GLU A 685 13.66 11.06 15.61
CA GLU A 685 13.43 10.85 17.05
C GLU A 685 13.43 12.17 17.81
N PHE A 686 14.24 13.16 17.42
CA PHE A 686 14.19 14.51 17.99
C PHE A 686 12.78 15.13 17.88
N PHE A 687 12.10 14.97 16.74
CA PHE A 687 10.71 15.44 16.58
C PHE A 687 9.70 14.63 17.40
N HIS A 688 9.88 13.32 17.54
CA HIS A 688 9.06 12.53 18.46
C HIS A 688 9.19 13.04 19.90
N LEU A 689 10.42 13.28 20.37
CA LEU A 689 10.68 13.80 21.72
C LEU A 689 10.16 15.22 21.91
N LEU A 690 10.31 16.09 20.92
CA LEU A 690 9.76 17.44 20.94
C LEU A 690 8.26 17.40 21.17
N GLY A 691 7.53 16.58 20.43
CA GLY A 691 6.08 16.43 20.58
C GLY A 691 5.65 15.84 21.93
N ARG A 692 6.34 14.78 22.38
CA ARG A 692 6.06 14.16 23.69
C ARG A 692 6.26 15.15 24.83
N ASN A 693 7.29 15.99 24.77
CA ASN A 693 7.56 17.00 25.79
C ASN A 693 6.62 18.21 25.70
N ALA A 694 6.23 18.64 24.50
CA ALA A 694 5.34 19.79 24.32
C ALA A 694 3.86 19.47 24.62
N ARG A 695 3.36 18.29 24.18
CA ARG A 695 1.93 17.93 24.23
C ARG A 695 1.62 16.50 24.66
N GLY A 696 2.62 15.65 24.89
CA GLY A 696 2.40 14.23 25.19
C GLY A 696 2.03 13.38 23.96
N GLN A 697 2.30 13.87 22.75
CA GLN A 697 2.05 13.17 21.49
C GLN A 697 3.21 13.38 20.52
N ASP A 698 3.60 12.35 19.78
CA ASP A 698 4.70 12.43 18.79
C ASP A 698 4.38 13.45 17.68
N LEU A 699 5.38 14.24 17.26
CA LEU A 699 5.30 15.01 16.01
C LEU A 699 5.75 14.14 14.85
N THR A 700 4.79 13.53 14.17
CA THR A 700 4.99 12.72 12.95
C THR A 700 4.95 13.59 11.70
N TYR A 701 5.55 13.12 10.60
CA TYR A 701 5.69 13.88 9.35
C TYR A 701 6.47 15.20 9.52
N PRO A 702 7.70 15.19 10.11
CA PRO A 702 8.50 16.39 10.36
C PRO A 702 8.68 17.30 9.14
N GLY A 703 9.11 16.72 8.03
CA GLY A 703 9.62 17.41 6.84
C GLY A 703 10.63 16.51 6.14
N ARG A 704 11.23 16.96 5.03
CA ARG A 704 12.24 16.17 4.29
C ARG A 704 13.59 16.25 5.00
N ILE A 705 14.20 15.12 5.36
CA ILE A 705 15.54 15.08 5.98
C ILE A 705 16.49 14.38 5.01
N ILE A 706 17.52 15.08 4.53
CA ILE A 706 18.39 14.62 3.46
C ILE A 706 19.86 14.80 3.87
N PRO A 707 20.48 13.77 4.45
CA PRO A 707 21.93 13.69 4.60
C PRO A 707 22.56 13.32 3.25
N VAL A 708 23.60 14.08 2.84
CA VAL A 708 24.39 13.86 1.63
C VAL A 708 25.86 13.77 2.03
N MET A 709 26.36 12.55 2.15
CA MET A 709 27.71 12.28 2.65
C MET A 709 28.71 12.13 1.51
N ARG A 710 29.91 12.73 1.65
CA ARG A 710 30.99 12.69 0.66
C ARG A 710 32.32 12.33 1.33
N PRO A 711 32.80 11.08 1.23
CA PRO A 711 34.12 10.72 1.75
C PRO A 711 35.23 11.30 0.87
N LYS A 712 36.33 11.78 1.47
CA LYS A 712 37.52 12.30 0.72
C LYS A 712 38.88 11.70 1.11
N GLY A 713 39.06 11.27 2.36
CA GLY A 713 40.22 10.53 2.85
C GLY A 713 41.61 11.16 2.62
N ASP A 714 41.73 12.49 2.61
CA ASP A 714 42.97 13.21 2.29
C ASP A 714 43.76 13.72 3.51
N GLY A 715 43.19 13.60 4.72
CA GLY A 715 43.74 14.12 5.98
C GLY A 715 43.60 15.63 6.17
N TRP A 716 42.88 16.33 5.27
CA TRP A 716 42.66 17.77 5.38
C TRP A 716 41.34 18.06 6.09
N ALA A 717 41.18 19.30 6.58
CA ALA A 717 39.94 19.79 7.18
C ALA A 717 38.70 19.47 6.31
N GLY A 718 37.64 18.99 6.97
CA GLY A 718 36.36 18.71 6.35
C GLY A 718 35.55 19.97 6.05
N HIS A 719 34.49 19.81 5.26
CA HIS A 719 33.56 20.88 4.91
C HIS A 719 32.13 20.41 5.09
N GLY A 720 31.28 21.27 5.64
CA GLY A 720 29.85 21.00 5.82
C GLY A 720 29.00 22.15 5.32
N ARG A 721 27.82 21.82 4.81
CA ARG A 721 26.75 22.78 4.52
C ARG A 721 25.43 22.25 5.06
N ILE A 722 24.75 23.06 5.87
CA ILE A 722 23.42 22.75 6.37
C ILE A 722 22.47 23.83 5.88
N SER A 723 21.42 23.42 5.16
CA SER A 723 20.34 24.31 4.76
C SER A 723 19.01 23.79 5.29
N PHE A 724 18.22 24.69 5.84
CA PHE A 724 16.90 24.40 6.40
C PHE A 724 15.86 25.33 5.81
N THR A 725 14.80 24.76 5.24
CA THR A 725 13.68 25.51 4.67
C THR A 725 12.40 25.34 5.50
N GLY A 726 11.55 26.35 5.51
CA GLY A 726 10.35 26.39 6.33
C GLY A 726 9.28 27.32 5.76
N PHE A 727 8.15 27.33 6.43
CA PHE A 727 6.95 28.09 6.08
C PHE A 727 6.80 29.35 6.92
N ALA A 728 6.14 30.37 6.38
CA ALA A 728 5.86 31.61 7.10
C ALA A 728 4.85 31.41 8.24
N THR A 729 3.93 30.44 8.11
CA THR A 729 2.88 30.14 9.09
C THR A 729 2.94 28.69 9.59
N SER A 730 2.28 28.36 10.70
CA SER A 730 2.15 26.97 11.19
C SER A 730 1.15 26.13 10.40
N ARG A 731 0.22 26.75 9.68
CA ARG A 731 -0.80 26.08 8.88
C ARG A 731 -1.37 27.04 7.84
N PRO A 732 -1.97 26.53 6.75
CA PRO A 732 -2.61 27.37 5.74
C PRO A 732 -3.50 28.43 6.38
N ALA A 733 -3.36 29.68 5.96
CA ALA A 733 -4.02 30.82 6.60
C ALA A 733 -4.00 32.06 5.71
N VAL A 734 -4.89 33.00 6.05
CA VAL A 734 -4.87 34.37 5.56
C VAL A 734 -4.58 35.29 6.74
N ILE A 735 -3.59 36.16 6.59
CA ILE A 735 -3.25 37.21 7.55
C ILE A 735 -3.31 38.55 6.83
N VAL A 736 -3.99 39.53 7.42
CA VAL A 736 -3.97 40.92 6.99
C VAL A 736 -3.41 41.76 8.12
N ARG A 737 -2.20 42.28 7.94
CA ARG A 737 -1.60 43.29 8.82
C ARG A 737 -1.90 44.66 8.25
N TYR A 738 -2.27 45.61 9.09
CA TYR A 738 -2.73 46.90 8.61
C TYR A 738 -2.32 48.03 9.55
N GLU A 739 -2.16 49.22 8.97
CA GLU A 739 -1.93 50.47 9.70
C GLU A 739 -3.14 51.38 9.50
N THR A 740 -3.68 51.95 10.57
CA THR A 740 -4.75 52.95 10.51
C THR A 740 -4.21 54.36 10.54
N ARG A 741 -5.00 55.34 10.06
CA ARG A 741 -4.57 56.74 9.92
C ARG A 741 -4.11 57.40 11.22
N ASP A 742 -4.53 56.90 12.37
CA ASP A 742 -4.07 57.32 13.71
C ASP A 742 -2.73 56.69 14.14
N GLY A 743 -2.09 55.91 13.26
CA GLY A 743 -0.78 55.27 13.47
C GLY A 743 -0.83 53.99 14.30
N ARG A 744 -2.01 53.35 14.38
CA ARG A 744 -2.18 52.07 15.08
C ARG A 744 -1.97 50.93 14.09
N GLU A 745 -1.17 49.95 14.49
CA GLU A 745 -0.98 48.69 13.78
C GLU A 745 -1.97 47.63 14.30
N GLY A 746 -2.50 46.81 13.40
CA GLY A 746 -3.38 45.69 13.70
C GLY A 746 -3.06 44.46 12.84
N GLU A 747 -3.52 43.29 13.29
CA GLU A 747 -3.43 42.03 12.56
C GLU A 747 -4.75 41.27 12.71
N GLU A 748 -5.33 40.89 11.56
CA GLU A 748 -6.44 39.96 11.49
C GLU A 748 -5.98 38.65 10.84
N ARG A 749 -6.29 37.51 11.46
CA ARG A 749 -5.88 36.18 10.99
C ARG A 749 -7.04 35.21 10.98
N LEU A 750 -7.20 34.50 9.86
CA LEU A 750 -8.09 33.35 9.73
C LEU A 750 -7.32 32.14 9.17
N ASP A 751 -7.22 31.08 9.97
CA ASP A 751 -6.64 29.80 9.55
C ASP A 751 -7.54 29.10 8.54
N ILE A 752 -6.98 28.33 7.61
CA ILE A 752 -7.67 27.44 6.67
C ILE A 752 -7.42 25.99 7.13
N PRO A 753 -8.09 25.51 8.20
CA PRO A 753 -7.88 24.14 8.65
C PRO A 753 -8.58 23.13 7.73
N LYS A 754 -8.12 21.89 7.82
CA LYS A 754 -8.78 20.72 7.23
C LYS A 754 -10.13 20.49 7.93
N ILE A 755 -11.24 20.75 7.25
CA ILE A 755 -12.60 20.65 7.80
C ILE A 755 -13.05 19.18 7.84
N THR A 756 -13.77 18.76 8.88
CA THR A 756 -14.41 17.44 8.93
C THR A 756 -15.84 17.56 8.40
N MET A 757 -16.19 16.83 7.34
CA MET A 757 -17.53 16.83 6.75
C MET A 757 -17.85 15.46 6.12
N GLU A 758 -19.13 15.18 5.91
CA GLU A 758 -19.61 13.98 5.21
C GLU A 758 -19.15 14.00 3.74
N ARG A 759 -18.89 12.82 3.16
CA ARG A 759 -18.51 12.68 1.75
C ARG A 759 -19.67 13.21 0.86
N PRO A 760 -19.39 14.07 -0.14
CA PRO A 760 -20.37 14.43 -1.16
C PRO A 760 -20.86 13.20 -1.91
N SER A 761 -22.11 13.21 -2.32
CA SER A 761 -22.74 12.07 -3.00
C SER A 761 -23.41 12.52 -4.29
N LEU A 762 -23.06 11.90 -5.41
CA LEU A 762 -23.57 12.23 -6.74
C LEU A 762 -25.01 11.71 -6.89
N ARG A 763 -25.95 12.65 -6.98
CA ARG A 763 -27.40 12.34 -6.99
C ARG A 763 -28.02 12.41 -8.37
N ARG A 764 -27.53 13.30 -9.25
CA ARG A 764 -28.14 13.54 -10.56
C ARG A 764 -27.11 13.68 -11.67
N ALA A 765 -27.43 13.15 -12.84
CA ALA A 765 -26.70 13.37 -14.08
C ALA A 765 -27.68 13.58 -15.25
N VAL A 766 -27.45 14.66 -16.01
CA VAL A 766 -28.16 14.95 -17.27
C VAL A 766 -27.31 14.44 -18.42
N VAL A 767 -27.92 13.74 -19.38
CA VAL A 767 -27.24 13.11 -20.52
C VAL A 767 -27.65 13.82 -21.80
N ALA A 768 -26.68 14.26 -22.61
CA ALA A 768 -26.96 14.88 -23.91
C ALA A 768 -27.32 13.83 -24.98
N PRO A 769 -28.02 14.21 -26.08
CA PRO A 769 -28.31 13.31 -27.19
C PRO A 769 -27.06 12.70 -27.84
N SER A 770 -25.97 13.47 -27.90
CA SER A 770 -24.67 13.06 -28.48
C SER A 770 -23.70 12.58 -27.39
N ALA A 771 -24.03 11.49 -26.69
CA ALA A 771 -23.13 10.81 -25.75
C ALA A 771 -21.70 10.70 -26.32
N PRO A 772 -20.64 10.97 -25.52
CA PRO A 772 -20.57 10.78 -24.06
C PRO A 772 -20.87 12.00 -23.15
N ALA A 773 -21.15 13.19 -23.69
CA ALA A 773 -21.25 14.41 -22.88
C ALA A 773 -22.38 14.40 -21.82
N LEU A 774 -22.05 14.87 -20.61
CA LEU A 774 -22.92 15.12 -19.46
C LEU A 774 -23.05 16.64 -19.24
N PRO A 775 -24.09 17.31 -19.77
CA PRO A 775 -24.23 18.75 -19.65
C PRO A 775 -24.24 19.25 -18.20
N ARG A 776 -24.73 18.44 -17.27
CA ARG A 776 -24.78 18.76 -15.85
C ARG A 776 -24.77 17.51 -14.99
N ILE A 777 -24.04 17.58 -13.88
CA ILE A 777 -24.15 16.65 -12.75
C ILE A 777 -24.48 17.43 -11.48
N ASP A 778 -25.16 16.80 -10.52
CA ASP A 778 -25.42 17.43 -9.22
C ASP A 778 -25.06 16.51 -8.05
N LEU A 779 -24.27 17.05 -7.12
CA LEU A 779 -23.80 16.39 -5.92
C LEU A 779 -24.46 16.99 -4.69
N ARG A 780 -24.88 16.14 -3.76
CA ARG A 780 -25.36 16.55 -2.44
C ARG A 780 -24.17 16.76 -1.51
N VAL A 781 -24.17 17.87 -0.79
CA VAL A 781 -23.24 18.17 0.30
C VAL A 781 -24.04 18.50 1.56
N ARG A 782 -23.82 17.73 2.62
CA ARG A 782 -24.43 18.02 3.91
C ARG A 782 -23.67 19.14 4.61
N VAL A 783 -24.40 20.12 5.13
CA VAL A 783 -23.85 21.27 5.87
C VAL A 783 -24.54 21.44 7.22
N ASP A 784 -23.96 22.26 8.11
CA ASP A 784 -24.47 22.47 9.47
C ASP A 784 -25.54 23.56 9.54
N SER A 785 -25.43 24.57 8.67
CA SER A 785 -26.28 25.77 8.68
C SER A 785 -26.39 26.40 7.28
N GLU A 786 -27.38 27.28 7.11
CA GLU A 786 -27.52 28.08 5.88
C GLU A 786 -26.44 29.18 5.80
N ALA A 787 -26.33 30.02 6.83
CA ALA A 787 -25.35 31.11 6.94
C ALA A 787 -24.10 30.70 7.75
N ASP A 788 -22.99 31.41 7.57
CA ASP A 788 -21.78 31.24 8.39
C ASP A 788 -22.00 31.75 9.83
N GLU A 789 -22.13 30.82 10.79
CA GLU A 789 -22.40 31.13 12.20
C GLU A 789 -21.13 31.27 13.06
N ARG A 790 -19.95 31.41 12.45
CA ARG A 790 -18.65 31.36 13.15
C ARG A 790 -18.60 32.27 14.37
N GLU A 791 -18.95 33.55 14.21
CA GLU A 791 -18.86 34.54 15.30
C GLU A 791 -19.76 34.20 16.49
N ALA A 792 -20.92 33.58 16.24
CA ALA A 792 -21.80 33.12 17.31
C ALA A 792 -21.21 31.91 18.05
N LEU A 793 -20.53 31.01 17.34
CA LEU A 793 -19.92 29.81 17.91
C LEU A 793 -18.62 30.09 18.68
N LEU A 794 -17.90 31.17 18.34
CA LEU A 794 -16.70 31.62 19.08
C LEU A 794 -17.01 31.98 20.55
N ILE A 795 -18.26 32.29 20.88
CA ILE A 795 -18.70 32.52 22.26
C ILE A 795 -18.71 31.21 23.07
N GLN A 796 -18.88 30.06 22.40
CA GLN A 796 -19.08 28.76 23.04
C GLN A 796 -17.81 27.89 23.02
N THR A 797 -16.96 28.04 22.02
CA THR A 797 -15.73 27.25 21.88
C THR A 797 -14.61 28.04 21.20
N ARG A 798 -13.42 27.44 21.13
CA ARG A 798 -12.24 28.05 20.52
C ARG A 798 -12.34 28.08 19.00
N ALA A 799 -11.75 29.11 18.37
CA ALA A 799 -11.76 29.30 16.93
C ALA A 799 -11.29 28.07 16.15
N GLU A 800 -10.26 27.36 16.62
CA GLU A 800 -9.74 26.20 15.89
C GLU A 800 -10.73 25.04 15.83
N GLN A 801 -11.63 24.92 16.83
CA GLN A 801 -12.68 23.90 16.81
C GLN A 801 -13.84 24.29 15.90
N VAL A 802 -14.18 25.58 15.83
CA VAL A 802 -15.20 26.08 14.92
C VAL A 802 -14.73 25.90 13.48
N ASP A 803 -13.55 26.43 13.16
CA ASP A 803 -13.01 26.43 11.80
C ASP A 803 -12.77 25.01 11.25
N ALA A 804 -12.48 24.01 12.10
CA ALA A 804 -12.23 22.63 11.67
C ALA A 804 -13.49 21.75 11.57
N ARG A 805 -14.65 22.23 12.00
CA ARG A 805 -15.89 21.41 12.08
C ARG A 805 -17.11 22.04 11.44
N MET A 806 -17.20 23.37 11.43
CA MET A 806 -18.36 24.06 10.88
C MET A 806 -18.22 24.17 9.37
N ILE A 807 -19.28 23.79 8.64
CA ILE A 807 -19.45 24.09 7.23
C ILE A 807 -20.87 24.58 6.97
N SER A 808 -21.03 25.74 6.31
CA SER A 808 -22.34 26.31 5.96
C SER A 808 -22.61 26.30 4.45
N ALA A 809 -23.88 26.43 4.08
CA ALA A 809 -24.29 26.55 2.68
C ALA A 809 -23.67 27.78 1.99
N GLU A 810 -23.59 28.90 2.72
CA GLU A 810 -22.88 30.12 2.31
C GLU A 810 -21.41 29.83 1.97
N GLN A 811 -20.69 29.11 2.84
CA GLN A 811 -19.29 28.76 2.63
C GLN A 811 -19.08 27.87 1.39
N VAL A 812 -19.96 26.88 1.19
CA VAL A 812 -19.92 26.01 -0.01
C VAL A 812 -20.13 26.84 -1.27
N ALA A 813 -21.15 27.71 -1.29
CA ALA A 813 -21.45 28.55 -2.44
C ALA A 813 -20.30 29.54 -2.75
N ALA A 814 -19.74 30.19 -1.72
CA ALA A 814 -18.62 31.09 -1.88
C ALA A 814 -17.35 30.38 -2.36
N THR A 815 -17.06 29.20 -1.84
CA THR A 815 -15.90 28.39 -2.26
C THR A 815 -15.98 28.03 -3.74
N LEU A 816 -17.15 27.56 -4.22
CA LEU A 816 -17.34 27.24 -5.64
C LEU A 816 -17.31 28.48 -6.54
N ALA A 817 -17.89 29.60 -6.09
CA ALA A 817 -17.83 30.87 -6.83
C ALA A 817 -16.38 31.38 -6.95
N ASN A 818 -15.62 31.34 -5.86
CA ASN A 818 -14.20 31.73 -5.84
C ASN A 818 -13.36 30.80 -6.70
N LEU A 819 -13.62 29.48 -6.69
CA LEU A 819 -12.96 28.54 -7.59
C LEU A 819 -13.28 28.86 -9.06
N GLY A 820 -14.53 29.18 -9.39
CA GLY A 820 -14.91 29.61 -10.73
C GLY A 820 -14.15 30.85 -11.19
N ALA A 821 -14.02 31.85 -10.31
CA ALA A 821 -13.28 33.08 -10.59
C ALA A 821 -11.76 32.86 -10.73
N LEU A 822 -11.17 31.96 -9.93
CA LEU A 822 -9.78 31.54 -10.09
C LEU A 822 -9.55 30.89 -11.46
N ARG A 823 -10.46 29.99 -11.89
CA ARG A 823 -10.40 29.33 -13.21
C ARG A 823 -10.53 30.33 -14.36
N ASP A 824 -11.42 31.32 -14.24
CA ASP A 824 -11.55 32.41 -15.23
C ASP A 824 -10.27 33.25 -15.36
N ALA A 825 -9.50 33.37 -14.28
CA ALA A 825 -8.18 34.01 -14.28
C ALA A 825 -7.03 33.08 -14.75
N GLY A 826 -7.34 31.82 -15.12
CA GLY A 826 -6.37 30.82 -15.53
C GLY A 826 -5.63 30.11 -14.37
N LEU A 827 -6.04 30.34 -13.12
CA LEU A 827 -5.48 29.70 -11.94
C LEU A 827 -6.29 28.44 -11.59
N TYR A 828 -5.60 27.33 -11.30
CA TYR A 828 -6.23 26.04 -10.98
C TYR A 828 -7.29 25.61 -12.02
N ALA A 829 -7.01 25.82 -13.31
CA ALA A 829 -7.95 25.58 -14.39
C ALA A 829 -8.47 24.13 -14.44
N ASP A 830 -7.66 23.19 -13.97
CA ASP A 830 -7.90 21.75 -13.91
C ASP A 830 -8.72 21.29 -12.71
N ALA A 831 -8.81 22.09 -11.64
CA ALA A 831 -9.56 21.72 -10.45
C ALA A 831 -11.05 21.56 -10.77
N LEU A 832 -11.61 20.40 -10.40
CA LEU A 832 -12.98 19.97 -10.70
C LEU A 832 -13.34 20.15 -12.18
N ALA A 833 -12.37 19.90 -13.07
CA ALA A 833 -12.54 19.92 -14.52
C ALA A 833 -12.43 18.50 -15.08
N TRP A 834 -13.47 18.01 -15.74
CA TRP A 834 -13.51 16.65 -16.27
C TRP A 834 -13.88 16.64 -17.75
N ASP A 835 -13.20 15.79 -18.51
CA ASP A 835 -13.60 15.49 -19.88
C ASP A 835 -15.04 14.96 -19.86
N ASP A 836 -15.91 15.53 -20.69
CA ASP A 836 -17.35 15.22 -20.81
C ASP A 836 -18.29 15.76 -19.72
N VAL A 837 -17.85 16.59 -18.75
CA VAL A 837 -18.76 17.26 -17.78
C VAL A 837 -18.90 18.76 -18.08
N GLY A 838 -20.13 19.21 -18.30
CA GLY A 838 -20.43 20.60 -18.65
C GLY A 838 -20.65 21.55 -17.46
N GLU A 839 -21.30 21.09 -16.39
CA GLU A 839 -21.61 21.90 -15.20
C GLU A 839 -21.68 21.00 -13.97
N ILE A 840 -21.12 21.46 -12.85
CA ILE A 840 -21.24 20.79 -11.56
C ILE A 840 -22.14 21.63 -10.65
N GLY A 841 -23.34 21.10 -10.37
CA GLY A 841 -24.23 21.62 -9.34
C GLY A 841 -23.91 21.00 -7.98
N VAL A 842 -23.96 21.82 -6.93
CA VAL A 842 -23.80 21.35 -5.55
C VAL A 842 -25.02 21.76 -4.74
N TRP A 843 -25.72 20.77 -4.17
CA TRP A 843 -26.87 20.94 -3.30
C TRP A 843 -26.39 20.93 -1.85
N ALA A 844 -26.18 22.12 -1.27
CA ALA A 844 -25.81 22.30 0.13
C ALA A 844 -27.07 22.24 1.00
N GLU A 845 -27.22 21.19 1.80
CA GLU A 845 -28.41 20.90 2.59
C GLU A 845 -28.09 20.78 4.09
N TRP A 846 -28.83 21.49 4.94
CA TRP A 846 -28.64 21.47 6.41
C TRP A 846 -29.67 20.61 7.15
N THR A 847 -30.63 20.02 6.44
CA THR A 847 -31.59 19.06 6.99
C THR A 847 -31.23 17.63 6.63
N HIS A 848 -31.71 16.68 7.43
CA HIS A 848 -31.59 15.25 7.11
C HIS A 848 -32.51 14.85 5.96
N GLU A 849 -33.63 15.56 5.78
CA GLU A 849 -34.60 15.38 4.69
C GLU A 849 -34.21 16.25 3.50
N GLN A 850 -34.25 15.70 2.28
CA GLN A 850 -34.07 16.48 1.05
C GLN A 850 -35.27 17.40 0.85
N SER A 851 -35.04 18.70 0.90
CA SER A 851 -36.09 19.70 0.70
C SER A 851 -35.54 20.91 -0.05
N ASP A 852 -36.24 21.31 -1.09
CA ASP A 852 -35.95 22.53 -1.87
C ASP A 852 -35.89 23.78 -0.99
N THR A 853 -36.59 23.81 0.15
CA THR A 853 -36.59 24.95 1.08
C THR A 853 -35.42 24.94 2.06
N ALA A 854 -34.71 23.82 2.18
CA ALA A 854 -33.56 23.64 3.06
C ALA A 854 -32.27 23.35 2.27
N ARG A 855 -32.22 23.86 1.04
CA ARG A 855 -31.16 23.63 0.06
C ARG A 855 -30.72 24.95 -0.58
N VAL A 856 -29.42 25.21 -0.58
CA VAL A 856 -28.81 26.19 -1.48
C VAL A 856 -28.14 25.42 -2.63
N THR A 857 -28.44 25.81 -3.86
CA THR A 857 -27.77 25.25 -5.04
C THR A 857 -26.67 26.20 -5.48
N ALA A 858 -25.43 25.76 -5.36
CA ALA A 858 -24.27 26.41 -5.94
C ALA A 858 -23.90 25.73 -7.26
N THR A 859 -23.23 26.46 -8.14
CA THR A 859 -22.90 25.96 -9.48
C THR A 859 -21.48 26.35 -9.85
N LEU A 860 -20.70 25.36 -10.26
CA LEU A 860 -19.40 25.55 -10.86
C LEU A 860 -19.54 25.33 -12.38
N PRO A 861 -19.35 26.37 -13.21
CA PRO A 861 -19.41 26.21 -14.67
C PRO A 861 -18.29 25.29 -15.18
N GLY A 862 -18.49 24.64 -16.31
CA GLY A 862 -17.45 23.87 -17.03
C GLY A 862 -16.46 24.76 -17.78
N ASN A 863 -16.04 25.87 -17.18
CA ASN A 863 -15.06 26.81 -17.73
C ASN A 863 -13.60 26.40 -17.49
N GLY A 864 -13.36 25.27 -16.82
CA GLY A 864 -12.02 24.75 -16.61
C GLY A 864 -11.47 23.95 -17.78
N THR A 865 -10.21 23.57 -17.62
CA THR A 865 -9.47 22.75 -18.58
C THR A 865 -9.00 21.49 -17.87
N PRO A 866 -9.62 20.32 -18.10
CA PRO A 866 -9.21 19.06 -17.48
C PRO A 866 -7.71 18.82 -17.68
N ALA A 867 -7.03 18.40 -16.61
CA ALA A 867 -5.62 18.02 -16.70
C ALA A 867 -5.47 16.86 -17.69
N ARG A 868 -4.47 16.93 -18.57
CA ARG A 868 -4.11 15.77 -19.39
C ARG A 868 -3.68 14.64 -18.45
N LEU A 869 -4.46 13.57 -18.43
CA LEU A 869 -4.11 12.37 -17.66
C LEU A 869 -2.78 11.81 -18.19
N PRO A 870 -1.85 11.41 -17.29
CA PRO A 870 -0.65 10.69 -17.71
C PRO A 870 -1.05 9.45 -18.52
N VAL A 871 -0.44 9.26 -19.68
CA VAL A 871 -0.66 8.06 -20.52
C VAL A 871 0.63 7.26 -20.51
N TRP A 872 0.54 5.96 -20.22
CA TRP A 872 1.73 5.12 -20.07
C TRP A 872 2.56 5.03 -21.35
N THR A 873 1.96 5.24 -22.53
CA THR A 873 2.69 5.27 -23.81
C THR A 873 3.69 6.42 -23.89
N ASP A 874 3.52 7.49 -23.09
CA ASP A 874 4.50 8.58 -22.99
C ASP A 874 5.82 8.12 -22.34
N LEU A 875 5.82 6.96 -21.67
CA LEU A 875 7.01 6.35 -21.06
C LEU A 875 7.81 5.49 -22.05
N LEU A 876 7.29 5.22 -23.25
CA LEU A 876 7.99 4.42 -24.25
C LEU A 876 9.07 5.25 -24.96
N PRO A 877 10.29 4.72 -25.14
CA PRO A 877 11.26 5.36 -26.01
C PRO A 877 10.75 5.42 -27.46
N GLU A 878 11.05 6.54 -28.14
CA GLU A 878 10.58 6.75 -29.52
C GLU A 878 11.07 5.64 -30.46
N GLY A 879 10.14 5.00 -31.16
CA GLY A 879 10.45 3.92 -32.12
C GLY A 879 10.92 2.61 -31.49
N TRP A 880 10.76 2.42 -30.18
CA TRP A 880 11.13 1.17 -29.51
C TRP A 880 10.31 -0.02 -30.02
N SER A 881 10.96 -1.18 -30.12
CA SER A 881 10.33 -2.46 -30.43
C SER A 881 11.06 -3.59 -29.71
N TYR A 882 10.33 -4.64 -29.33
CA TYR A 882 10.92 -5.79 -28.67
C TYR A 882 11.64 -6.73 -29.66
N ASP A 883 12.90 -7.05 -29.38
CA ASP A 883 13.78 -7.88 -30.22
C ASP A 883 14.20 -9.22 -29.58
N GLY A 884 13.70 -9.49 -28.37
CA GLY A 884 14.04 -10.69 -27.59
C GLY A 884 15.10 -10.47 -26.51
N GLU A 885 15.69 -9.28 -26.40
CA GLU A 885 16.64 -8.97 -25.32
C GLU A 885 15.95 -8.83 -23.96
N ARG A 886 16.75 -8.97 -22.88
CA ARG A 886 16.28 -8.80 -21.50
C ARG A 886 15.93 -7.33 -21.25
N ILE A 887 14.70 -7.06 -20.80
CA ILE A 887 14.21 -5.72 -20.46
C ILE A 887 14.62 -5.33 -19.05
N VAL A 888 14.51 -6.24 -18.06
CA VAL A 888 14.70 -5.91 -16.64
C VAL A 888 16.15 -6.15 -16.21
N GLN A 889 16.94 -5.09 -16.05
CA GLN A 889 18.33 -5.16 -15.58
C GLN A 889 18.43 -5.45 -14.08
N TRP A 890 19.51 -6.11 -13.63
CA TRP A 890 19.86 -6.34 -12.21
C TRP A 890 21.29 -5.84 -11.88
N ASP A 891 21.82 -4.91 -12.67
CA ASP A 891 23.13 -4.30 -12.47
C ASP A 891 23.11 -3.16 -11.43
N THR A 892 22.03 -2.38 -11.38
CA THR A 892 21.88 -1.24 -10.45
C THR A 892 20.47 -1.15 -9.88
N PRO A 893 20.26 -0.48 -8.74
CA PRO A 893 18.92 -0.11 -8.27
C PRO A 893 18.09 0.53 -9.39
N ILE A 894 16.88 0.03 -9.65
CA ILE A 894 15.99 0.55 -10.70
C ILE A 894 15.24 1.79 -10.16
N PRO A 895 15.46 3.02 -10.63
CA PRO A 895 14.67 4.18 -10.21
C PRO A 895 13.27 4.17 -10.84
N PRO A 896 12.29 4.92 -10.28
CA PRO A 896 10.92 4.92 -10.79
C PRO A 896 10.77 5.24 -12.29
N PRO A 897 11.47 6.23 -12.89
CA PRO A 897 11.37 6.47 -14.33
C PRO A 897 11.76 5.24 -15.17
N GLU A 898 12.86 4.57 -14.82
CA GLU A 898 13.35 3.38 -15.53
C GLU A 898 12.39 2.19 -15.32
N GLY A 899 11.94 1.95 -14.08
CA GLY A 899 11.04 0.84 -13.80
C GLY A 899 9.67 1.02 -14.46
N HIS A 900 9.13 2.24 -14.50
CA HIS A 900 7.88 2.52 -15.23
C HIS A 900 8.06 2.39 -16.75
N GLU A 901 9.22 2.78 -17.32
CA GLU A 901 9.57 2.50 -18.72
C GLU A 901 9.61 0.99 -19.00
N MET A 902 10.17 0.17 -18.10
CA MET A 902 10.16 -1.30 -18.25
C MET A 902 8.74 -1.87 -18.29
N VAL A 903 7.84 -1.41 -17.41
CA VAL A 903 6.43 -1.83 -17.41
C VAL A 903 5.73 -1.41 -18.71
N ALA A 904 6.02 -0.20 -19.20
CA ALA A 904 5.49 0.28 -20.48
C ALA A 904 6.00 -0.58 -21.66
N LYS A 905 7.29 -0.92 -21.69
CA LYS A 905 7.87 -1.83 -22.70
C LYS A 905 7.20 -3.21 -22.71
N LEU A 906 6.99 -3.80 -21.53
CA LEU A 906 6.29 -5.09 -21.41
C LEU A 906 4.84 -4.99 -21.91
N SER A 907 4.12 -3.93 -21.52
CA SER A 907 2.72 -3.70 -21.94
C SER A 907 2.59 -3.36 -23.43
N HIS A 908 3.63 -2.79 -24.03
CA HIS A 908 3.67 -2.54 -25.47
C HIS A 908 3.97 -3.81 -26.28
N ALA A 909 4.84 -4.68 -25.76
CA ALA A 909 5.32 -5.86 -26.47
C ALA A 909 4.39 -7.07 -26.40
N PHE A 910 3.55 -7.17 -25.36
CA PHE A 910 2.74 -8.36 -25.09
C PHE A 910 1.27 -7.99 -24.81
N GLU A 911 0.34 -8.62 -25.54
CA GLU A 911 -1.11 -8.41 -25.37
C GLU A 911 -1.63 -8.94 -24.01
N GLU A 912 -0.87 -9.79 -23.34
CA GLU A 912 -1.17 -10.27 -21.99
C GLU A 912 -0.93 -9.23 -20.88
N ALA A 913 -0.22 -8.15 -21.18
CA ALA A 913 0.15 -7.13 -20.20
C ALA A 913 -0.69 -5.88 -20.38
N THR A 914 -1.38 -5.46 -19.31
CA THR A 914 -2.18 -4.22 -19.29
C THR A 914 -1.69 -3.29 -18.18
N MET A 915 -1.09 -2.16 -18.56
CA MET A 915 -0.61 -1.13 -17.63
C MET A 915 -1.68 -0.05 -17.39
N TYR A 916 -1.81 0.39 -16.13
CA TYR A 916 -2.75 1.43 -15.74
C TYR A 916 -2.21 2.25 -14.55
N ARG A 917 -2.65 3.51 -14.47
CA ARG A 917 -2.32 4.42 -13.36
C ARG A 917 -3.01 3.94 -12.09
N VAL A 918 -2.30 3.97 -10.96
CA VAL A 918 -2.85 3.62 -9.64
C VAL A 918 -2.80 4.74 -8.63
N GLY A 919 -2.05 5.82 -8.88
CA GLY A 919 -2.04 6.96 -7.99
C GLY A 919 -0.94 7.96 -8.31
N GLU A 920 -0.61 8.75 -7.30
CA GLU A 920 0.45 9.75 -7.30
C GLU A 920 1.07 9.81 -5.90
N SER A 921 2.36 10.07 -5.80
CA SER A 921 3.04 10.26 -4.52
C SER A 921 2.88 11.67 -3.98
N TYR A 922 3.27 11.88 -2.72
CA TYR A 922 3.28 13.19 -2.10
C TYR A 922 4.03 14.28 -2.91
N LEU A 923 5.20 13.96 -3.48
CA LEU A 923 5.99 14.86 -4.33
C LEU A 923 5.53 14.87 -5.81
N GLY A 924 4.40 14.26 -6.13
CA GLY A 924 3.74 14.39 -7.42
C GLY A 924 4.17 13.38 -8.49
N ARG A 925 4.71 12.21 -8.09
CA ARG A 925 5.12 11.17 -9.05
C ARG A 925 3.97 10.22 -9.32
N THR A 926 3.58 10.09 -10.58
CA THR A 926 2.58 9.10 -11.00
C THR A 926 3.07 7.68 -10.72
N THR A 927 2.21 6.86 -10.11
CA THR A 927 2.45 5.43 -9.87
C THR A 927 1.60 4.57 -10.79
N TRP A 928 2.17 3.44 -11.19
CA TRP A 928 1.59 2.53 -12.18
C TRP A 928 1.56 1.10 -11.66
N ALA A 929 0.61 0.30 -12.15
CA ALA A 929 0.58 -1.14 -11.99
C ALA A 929 0.35 -1.82 -13.35
N MET A 930 0.58 -3.13 -13.40
CA MET A 930 0.39 -3.95 -14.59
C MET A 930 -0.31 -5.26 -14.23
N ASP A 931 -1.38 -5.57 -14.96
CA ASP A 931 -2.07 -6.85 -14.90
C ASP A 931 -1.48 -7.78 -15.97
N LEU A 932 -1.24 -9.04 -15.62
CA LEU A 932 -0.78 -10.10 -16.51
C LEU A 932 -1.85 -11.20 -16.59
N MET A 933 -2.48 -11.33 -17.76
CA MET A 933 -3.58 -12.24 -18.02
C MET A 933 -3.67 -12.58 -19.51
N PRO A 934 -4.37 -13.65 -19.92
CA PRO A 934 -4.67 -13.88 -21.33
C PRO A 934 -5.38 -12.66 -21.97
N PRO A 935 -5.15 -12.36 -23.27
CA PRO A 935 -5.62 -11.12 -23.88
C PRO A 935 -7.14 -10.95 -23.79
N ILE A 936 -7.58 -9.76 -23.39
CA ILE A 936 -9.00 -9.42 -23.27
C ILE A 936 -9.45 -8.66 -24.52
N ASN A 937 -10.10 -9.37 -25.44
CA ASN A 937 -10.62 -8.79 -26.69
C ASN A 937 -12.05 -8.20 -26.55
N ALA A 938 -12.66 -8.33 -25.37
CA ALA A 938 -14.01 -7.82 -25.12
C ALA A 938 -13.97 -6.37 -24.63
N THR A 939 -14.86 -5.53 -25.17
CA THR A 939 -15.02 -4.14 -24.72
C THR A 939 -15.53 -4.04 -23.27
N HIS A 940 -16.25 -5.07 -22.81
CA HIS A 940 -16.76 -5.19 -21.45
C HIS A 940 -16.41 -6.55 -20.86
N TRP A 941 -15.75 -6.52 -19.71
CA TRP A 941 -15.40 -7.68 -18.90
C TRP A 941 -15.51 -7.32 -17.42
N SER A 942 -15.54 -8.33 -16.56
CA SER A 942 -15.68 -8.16 -15.11
C SER A 942 -14.51 -8.76 -14.34
N ARG A 943 -13.87 -7.93 -13.51
CA ARG A 943 -12.81 -8.36 -12.56
C ARG A 943 -13.35 -9.32 -11.52
N VAL A 944 -14.56 -9.05 -11.03
CA VAL A 944 -15.27 -9.92 -10.08
C VAL A 944 -15.38 -11.34 -10.63
N LYS A 945 -15.65 -11.50 -11.93
CA LYS A 945 -15.63 -12.81 -12.59
C LYS A 945 -14.21 -13.34 -12.77
N ALA A 946 -13.25 -12.51 -13.17
CA ALA A 946 -11.86 -12.93 -13.36
C ALA A 946 -11.23 -13.53 -12.07
N THR A 947 -11.43 -12.90 -10.91
CA THR A 947 -10.94 -13.39 -9.60
C THR A 947 -11.76 -14.57 -9.05
N THR A 948 -12.98 -14.77 -9.56
CA THR A 948 -13.80 -15.93 -9.23
C THR A 948 -13.38 -17.14 -10.04
N PHE A 949 -13.15 -16.99 -11.34
CA PHE A 949 -12.75 -18.08 -12.23
C PHE A 949 -11.29 -18.50 -12.08
N LYS A 950 -10.40 -17.58 -11.70
CA LYS A 950 -8.99 -17.86 -11.45
C LYS A 950 -8.54 -17.23 -10.13
N PRO A 951 -7.63 -17.87 -9.38
CA PRO A 951 -6.93 -17.20 -8.30
C PRO A 951 -6.17 -15.96 -8.79
N THR A 952 -6.03 -14.97 -7.91
CA THR A 952 -5.28 -13.75 -8.17
C THR A 952 -4.18 -13.55 -7.12
N VAL A 953 -2.98 -13.19 -7.57
CA VAL A 953 -1.86 -12.76 -6.70
C VAL A 953 -1.41 -11.34 -7.05
N ILE A 954 -1.14 -10.55 -6.02
CA ILE A 954 -0.56 -9.20 -6.16
C ILE A 954 0.86 -9.19 -5.60
N TYR A 955 1.81 -8.70 -6.39
CA TYR A 955 3.18 -8.41 -5.99
C TYR A 955 3.37 -6.88 -5.88
N SER A 956 3.41 -6.36 -4.65
CA SER A 956 3.54 -4.93 -4.38
C SER A 956 4.90 -4.60 -3.77
N ALA A 957 5.85 -4.18 -4.59
CA ALA A 957 7.23 -3.94 -4.19
C ALA A 957 7.47 -2.52 -3.63
N ARG A 958 8.64 -2.36 -3.00
CA ARG A 958 9.28 -1.09 -2.68
C ARG A 958 8.43 -0.11 -1.85
N GLN A 959 7.88 -0.61 -0.74
CA GLN A 959 7.32 0.22 0.33
C GLN A 959 8.42 1.00 1.03
N HIS A 960 9.47 0.29 1.42
CA HIS A 960 10.72 0.90 1.84
C HIS A 960 11.62 0.99 0.61
N ALA A 961 12.09 2.19 0.32
CA ALA A 961 12.45 2.52 -1.05
C ALA A 961 13.91 2.26 -1.42
N ASN A 962 14.79 2.15 -0.43
CA ASN A 962 16.19 1.72 -0.56
C ASN A 962 16.34 0.18 -0.58
N GLU A 963 15.26 -0.58 -0.36
CA GLU A 963 15.19 -2.04 -0.47
C GLU A 963 14.96 -2.46 -1.94
N VAL A 964 16.07 -2.47 -2.69
CA VAL A 964 16.07 -2.33 -4.15
C VAL A 964 15.81 -3.61 -4.92
N SER A 965 16.01 -4.78 -4.33
CA SER A 965 15.82 -6.07 -5.01
C SER A 965 14.35 -6.39 -5.24
N SER A 966 13.45 -5.87 -4.39
CA SER A 966 12.01 -6.09 -4.46
C SER A 966 11.42 -5.75 -5.85
N THR A 967 11.71 -4.56 -6.36
CA THR A 967 11.31 -4.16 -7.73
C THR A 967 11.99 -5.02 -8.79
N SER A 968 13.27 -5.32 -8.60
CA SER A 968 14.10 -6.08 -9.55
C SER A 968 13.53 -7.48 -9.80
N HIS A 969 13.22 -8.23 -8.74
CA HIS A 969 12.73 -9.60 -8.89
C HIS A 969 11.27 -9.66 -9.33
N VAL A 970 10.41 -8.74 -8.86
CA VAL A 970 9.00 -8.64 -9.28
C VAL A 970 8.87 -8.30 -10.77
N LEU A 971 9.64 -7.34 -11.27
CA LEU A 971 9.63 -7.01 -12.70
C LEU A 971 10.24 -8.14 -13.54
N ARG A 972 11.27 -8.82 -13.05
CA ARG A 972 11.83 -9.97 -13.75
C ARG A 972 10.85 -11.15 -13.78
N HIS A 973 10.10 -11.36 -12.71
CA HIS A 973 9.03 -12.36 -12.68
C HIS A 973 7.98 -12.06 -13.75
N ALA A 974 7.55 -10.80 -13.86
CA ALA A 974 6.64 -10.34 -14.91
C ALA A 974 7.19 -10.58 -16.32
N GLU A 975 8.45 -10.22 -16.56
CA GLU A 975 9.12 -10.45 -17.84
C GLU A 975 9.17 -11.95 -18.20
N LEU A 976 9.52 -12.82 -17.24
CA LEU A 976 9.56 -14.27 -17.47
C LEU A 976 8.16 -14.83 -17.77
N LEU A 977 7.10 -14.36 -17.10
CA LEU A 977 5.72 -14.74 -17.40
C LEU A 977 5.28 -14.37 -18.82
N LEU A 978 5.93 -13.40 -19.45
CA LEU A 978 5.62 -12.96 -20.81
C LEU A 978 6.53 -13.59 -21.88
N THR A 979 7.78 -13.89 -21.51
CA THR A 979 8.85 -14.29 -22.44
C THR A 979 9.16 -15.79 -22.41
N ASP A 980 9.01 -16.46 -21.26
CA ASP A 980 9.26 -17.90 -21.12
C ASP A 980 7.95 -18.69 -21.30
N SER A 981 7.93 -19.62 -22.25
CA SER A 981 6.71 -20.37 -22.59
C SER A 981 6.16 -21.24 -21.45
N ALA A 982 7.02 -21.77 -20.57
CA ALA A 982 6.58 -22.58 -19.44
C ALA A 982 6.00 -21.69 -18.32
N GLN A 983 6.61 -20.53 -18.08
CA GLN A 983 6.07 -19.54 -17.14
C GLN A 983 4.77 -18.93 -17.66
N ARG A 984 4.70 -18.54 -18.94
CA ARG A 984 3.52 -17.94 -19.57
C ARG A 984 2.25 -18.79 -19.46
N ALA A 985 2.38 -20.11 -19.52
CA ALA A 985 1.25 -21.04 -19.33
C ALA A 985 0.57 -20.91 -17.95
N ARG A 986 1.22 -20.28 -16.96
CA ARG A 986 0.61 -20.03 -15.64
C ARG A 986 -0.51 -18.99 -15.70
N LEU A 987 -0.45 -18.05 -16.66
CA LEU A 987 -1.47 -17.01 -16.84
C LEU A 987 -2.84 -17.57 -17.27
N ASP A 988 -2.86 -18.79 -17.84
CA ASP A 988 -4.10 -19.50 -18.17
C ASP A 988 -4.90 -19.88 -16.91
N LYS A 989 -4.22 -20.04 -15.77
CA LYS A 989 -4.82 -20.48 -14.50
C LYS A 989 -4.76 -19.45 -13.38
N VAL A 990 -3.87 -18.47 -13.43
CA VAL A 990 -3.68 -17.47 -12.36
C VAL A 990 -3.67 -16.06 -12.95
N ASN A 991 -4.34 -15.10 -12.32
CA ASN A 991 -4.19 -13.68 -12.65
C ASN A 991 -3.05 -13.09 -11.80
N VAL A 992 -2.13 -12.34 -12.41
CA VAL A 992 -0.98 -11.75 -11.71
C VAL A 992 -1.03 -10.24 -11.83
N VAL A 993 -0.83 -9.53 -10.71
CA VAL A 993 -0.78 -8.06 -10.66
C VAL A 993 0.58 -7.62 -10.13
N ILE A 994 1.21 -6.70 -10.85
CA ILE A 994 2.55 -6.19 -10.57
C ILE A 994 2.48 -4.71 -10.22
N HIS A 995 2.87 -4.36 -9.01
CA HIS A 995 2.98 -2.98 -8.53
C HIS A 995 4.44 -2.69 -8.12
N PRO A 996 5.24 -2.04 -8.99
CA PRO A 996 6.69 -1.97 -8.82
C PRO A 996 7.18 -0.98 -7.75
N PHE A 997 6.41 0.07 -7.45
CA PHE A 997 6.83 1.14 -6.52
C PHE A 997 5.68 1.61 -5.64
N THR A 998 5.67 1.16 -4.38
CA THR A 998 4.76 1.73 -3.37
C THR A 998 5.24 3.12 -2.92
N ASN A 999 6.56 3.34 -2.80
CA ASN A 999 7.18 4.60 -2.39
C ASN A 999 8.10 5.15 -3.51
N PRO A 1000 7.55 5.75 -4.58
CA PRO A 1000 8.37 6.25 -5.69
C PRO A 1000 9.22 7.47 -5.29
N ASP A 1001 8.80 8.26 -4.30
CA ASP A 1001 9.54 9.45 -3.85
C ASP A 1001 10.83 9.06 -3.14
N GLY A 1002 10.74 8.15 -2.17
CA GLY A 1002 11.88 7.57 -1.50
C GLY A 1002 12.78 6.83 -2.50
N ALA A 1003 12.20 6.11 -3.47
CA ALA A 1003 12.99 5.29 -4.40
C ALA A 1003 13.84 6.17 -5.34
N GLN A 1004 13.31 7.32 -5.76
CA GLN A 1004 14.11 8.30 -6.50
C GLN A 1004 15.20 8.91 -5.63
N LEU A 1005 14.90 9.29 -4.37
CA LEU A 1005 15.89 9.86 -3.46
C LEU A 1005 17.01 8.87 -3.14
N ALA A 1006 16.68 7.60 -2.88
CA ALA A 1006 17.65 6.52 -2.66
C ALA A 1006 18.58 6.37 -3.88
N TYR A 1007 18.03 6.42 -5.10
CA TYR A 1007 18.83 6.35 -6.32
C TYR A 1007 19.73 7.58 -6.52
N ASP A 1008 19.23 8.78 -6.23
CA ASP A 1008 20.01 10.01 -6.34
C ASP A 1008 21.22 10.01 -5.38
N LEU A 1009 21.03 9.47 -4.16
CA LEU A 1009 22.11 9.29 -3.18
C LEU A 1009 23.05 8.13 -3.54
N TYR A 1010 22.53 7.02 -4.08
CA TYR A 1010 23.33 5.88 -4.55
C TYR A 1010 24.36 6.29 -5.61
N ARG A 1011 24.04 7.28 -6.44
CA ARG A 1011 24.98 7.82 -7.43
C ARG A 1011 26.19 8.54 -6.82
N ILE A 1012 26.14 8.85 -5.53
CA ILE A 1012 27.19 9.51 -4.77
C ILE A 1012 27.95 8.47 -3.94
N THR A 1013 27.23 7.72 -3.11
CA THR A 1013 27.76 6.72 -2.17
C THR A 1013 27.02 5.39 -2.37
N PRO A 1014 27.40 4.59 -3.38
CA PRO A 1014 26.67 3.38 -3.75
C PRO A 1014 26.75 2.26 -2.72
N ASP A 1015 27.71 2.33 -1.80
CA ASP A 1015 27.96 1.31 -0.78
C ASP A 1015 27.20 1.56 0.53
N TYR A 1016 26.50 2.69 0.65
CA TYR A 1016 25.83 3.11 1.89
C TYR A 1016 24.44 2.51 1.98
N ILE A 1017 23.87 2.44 3.18
CA ILE A 1017 22.49 1.96 3.40
C ILE A 1017 21.44 2.93 2.83
N LEU A 1018 21.72 4.23 2.93
CA LEU A 1018 20.89 5.33 2.40
C LEU A 1018 19.46 5.36 2.96
N HIS A 1019 19.28 5.22 4.29
CA HIS A 1019 17.93 5.26 4.91
C HIS A 1019 17.18 6.58 4.74
N ALA A 1020 17.82 7.63 4.21
CA ALA A 1020 17.11 8.83 3.79
C ALA A 1020 16.05 8.55 2.71
N GLY A 1021 16.24 7.49 1.90
CA GLY A 1021 15.26 6.96 0.96
C GLY A 1021 14.45 5.77 1.48
N TYR A 1022 14.56 5.37 2.74
CA TYR A 1022 13.82 4.23 3.31
C TYR A 1022 12.34 4.55 3.52
N LEU A 1023 12.03 5.62 4.28
CA LEU A 1023 10.65 6.06 4.51
C LEU A 1023 10.10 6.87 3.33
N ALA A 1024 8.81 7.21 3.37
CA ALA A 1024 8.26 8.20 2.45
C ALA A 1024 8.80 9.61 2.76
N SER A 1025 8.49 10.55 1.87
CA SER A 1025 9.13 11.86 1.76
C SER A 1025 9.17 12.72 3.04
N LEU A 1026 8.35 12.43 4.05
CA LEU A 1026 8.28 13.19 5.31
C LEU A 1026 8.70 12.36 6.54
N GLY A 1027 9.47 11.28 6.38
CA GLY A 1027 10.00 10.52 7.51
C GLY A 1027 8.99 9.62 8.22
N MET A 1028 7.94 9.17 7.51
CA MET A 1028 6.98 8.16 7.98
C MET A 1028 6.86 7.04 6.95
N ASP A 1029 6.42 5.84 7.36
CA ASP A 1029 6.21 4.72 6.43
C ASP A 1029 5.21 5.11 5.32
N ALA A 1030 5.48 4.74 4.07
CA ALA A 1030 4.68 5.11 2.91
C ALA A 1030 3.21 4.63 2.97
N THR A 1031 2.92 3.62 3.80
CA THR A 1031 1.56 3.11 4.04
C THR A 1031 0.85 3.80 5.20
N SER A 1032 1.53 4.71 5.91
CA SER A 1032 0.98 5.43 7.06
C SER A 1032 -0.27 6.22 6.66
N GLY A 1033 -1.36 5.98 7.38
CA GLY A 1033 -2.63 6.66 7.12
C GLY A 1033 -3.46 6.06 5.98
N GLY A 1034 -3.07 4.94 5.36
CA GLY A 1034 -3.76 4.37 4.19
C GLY A 1034 -5.25 4.02 4.41
N GLY A 1035 -5.71 3.88 5.65
CA GLY A 1035 -7.13 3.71 6.00
C GLY A 1035 -7.88 5.03 6.27
N GLN A 1036 -7.25 6.18 6.11
CA GLN A 1036 -7.88 7.49 6.26
C GLN A 1036 -8.46 7.96 4.93
N ASP A 1037 -9.51 8.76 4.99
CA ASP A 1037 -10.11 9.37 3.79
C ASP A 1037 -9.16 10.34 3.09
N PHE A 1038 -8.31 11.06 3.82
CA PHE A 1038 -7.31 11.95 3.23
C PHE A 1038 -5.97 11.80 3.95
N PRO A 1039 -5.18 10.78 3.63
CA PRO A 1039 -3.86 10.60 4.20
C PRO A 1039 -2.93 11.73 3.74
N ILE A 1040 -1.90 12.00 4.53
CA ILE A 1040 -0.82 12.91 4.13
C ILE A 1040 -0.07 12.34 2.92
N TYR A 1041 0.16 11.04 2.88
CA TYR A 1041 0.75 10.34 1.72
C TYR A 1041 -0.36 9.77 0.84
N PRO A 1042 -0.63 10.35 -0.34
CA PRO A 1042 -1.65 9.81 -1.24
C PRO A 1042 -1.32 8.38 -1.70
N GLU A 1043 -0.04 8.04 -1.83
CA GLU A 1043 0.44 6.70 -2.20
C GLU A 1043 0.05 5.60 -1.20
N SER A 1044 -0.26 5.97 0.06
CA SER A 1044 -0.65 5.00 1.10
C SER A 1044 -1.95 4.25 0.79
N LYS A 1045 -2.83 4.82 -0.05
CA LYS A 1045 -4.10 4.19 -0.47
C LYS A 1045 -3.95 3.14 -1.57
N VAL A 1046 -2.85 3.18 -2.33
CA VAL A 1046 -2.69 2.39 -3.56
C VAL A 1046 -2.89 0.90 -3.31
N ARG A 1047 -2.37 0.37 -2.20
CA ARG A 1047 -2.52 -1.05 -1.86
C ARG A 1047 -3.94 -1.44 -1.50
N GLY A 1048 -4.65 -0.59 -0.76
CA GLY A 1048 -6.07 -0.79 -0.44
C GLY A 1048 -6.91 -0.79 -1.72
N GLN A 1049 -6.69 0.17 -2.60
CA GLN A 1049 -7.36 0.27 -3.90
C GLN A 1049 -7.06 -0.92 -4.81
N LEU A 1050 -5.80 -1.38 -4.85
CA LEU A 1050 -5.42 -2.60 -5.58
C LEU A 1050 -6.12 -3.84 -5.00
N TRP A 1051 -6.22 -3.95 -3.66
CA TRP A 1051 -6.93 -5.04 -3.01
C TRP A 1051 -8.43 -5.01 -3.33
N GLU A 1052 -9.10 -3.86 -3.21
CA GLU A 1052 -10.52 -3.69 -3.54
C GLU A 1052 -10.81 -3.98 -5.00
N ARG A 1053 -9.90 -3.59 -5.90
CA ARG A 1053 -10.00 -3.81 -7.35
C ARG A 1053 -9.92 -5.29 -7.74
N TRP A 1054 -9.08 -6.07 -7.08
CA TRP A 1054 -8.71 -7.44 -7.50
C TRP A 1054 -9.21 -8.55 -6.59
N LEU A 1055 -9.51 -8.25 -5.33
CA LEU A 1055 -9.90 -9.21 -4.29
C LEU A 1055 -8.99 -10.46 -4.31
N PRO A 1056 -7.67 -10.28 -4.10
CA PRO A 1056 -6.68 -11.32 -4.38
C PRO A 1056 -6.70 -12.45 -3.34
N ASP A 1057 -6.38 -13.65 -3.81
CA ASP A 1057 -6.14 -14.83 -2.95
C ASP A 1057 -4.88 -14.63 -2.12
N ILE A 1058 -3.84 -14.07 -2.73
CA ILE A 1058 -2.57 -13.80 -2.07
C ILE A 1058 -2.10 -12.38 -2.35
N PHE A 1059 -1.69 -11.66 -1.29
CA PHE A 1059 -1.09 -10.33 -1.40
C PHE A 1059 0.33 -10.36 -0.85
N LEU A 1060 1.30 -9.98 -1.68
CA LEU A 1060 2.72 -10.06 -1.37
C LEU A 1060 3.34 -8.67 -1.31
N ASN A 1061 4.18 -8.48 -0.29
CA ASN A 1061 4.91 -7.26 -0.05
C ASN A 1061 6.38 -7.61 0.20
N PRO A 1062 7.18 -7.85 -0.85
CA PRO A 1062 8.59 -8.14 -0.70
C PRO A 1062 9.36 -6.91 -0.21
N HIS A 1063 10.25 -7.14 0.75
CA HIS A 1063 11.12 -6.17 1.40
C HIS A 1063 12.58 -6.62 1.35
N GLY A 1064 13.42 -5.75 1.86
CA GLY A 1064 14.77 -6.08 2.25
C GLY A 1064 15.26 -5.23 3.42
N TYR A 1065 16.54 -5.34 3.73
CA TYR A 1065 17.10 -4.77 4.95
C TYR A 1065 18.62 -4.60 4.78
N PRO A 1066 19.32 -4.00 5.75
CA PRO A 1066 20.72 -3.64 5.62
C PRO A 1066 21.60 -4.75 5.05
N SER A 1067 22.30 -4.42 3.96
CA SER A 1067 23.21 -5.35 3.28
C SER A 1067 24.53 -5.56 4.04
N HIS A 1068 24.82 -4.67 4.99
CA HIS A 1068 25.93 -4.68 5.93
C HIS A 1068 25.51 -4.15 7.30
N GLN A 1069 26.42 -4.14 8.27
CA GLN A 1069 26.14 -3.65 9.61
C GLN A 1069 25.67 -2.18 9.64
N VAL A 1070 24.52 -1.92 10.24
CA VAL A 1070 24.07 -0.55 10.54
C VAL A 1070 24.84 -0.03 11.74
N VAL A 1071 25.58 1.07 11.57
CA VAL A 1071 26.33 1.72 12.65
C VAL A 1071 25.75 3.09 12.95
N GLN A 1072 25.51 3.37 14.22
CA GLN A 1072 25.14 4.69 14.73
C GLN A 1072 26.15 5.06 15.84
N LEU A 1073 27.08 5.96 15.52
CA LEU A 1073 28.24 6.32 16.34
C LEU A 1073 27.88 6.89 17.71
N PHE A 1074 26.81 7.69 17.75
CA PHE A 1074 26.29 8.38 18.92
C PHE A 1074 25.11 7.61 19.54
N SER A 1075 24.93 6.33 19.19
CA SER A 1075 23.84 5.47 19.67
C SER A 1075 24.32 4.11 20.21
N GLU A 1076 25.47 4.04 20.89
CA GLU A 1076 26.05 2.79 21.43
C GLU A 1076 26.29 1.70 20.35
N TYR A 1077 26.56 2.11 19.09
CA TYR A 1077 26.68 1.19 17.95
C TYR A 1077 25.43 0.33 17.73
N GLN A 1078 24.27 0.76 18.24
CA GLN A 1078 22.99 0.14 17.96
C GLN A 1078 22.33 0.88 16.80
N GLY A 1079 22.21 0.21 15.65
CA GLY A 1079 21.43 0.73 14.54
C GLY A 1079 19.93 0.74 14.82
N LEU A 1080 19.20 1.61 14.13
CA LEU A 1080 17.74 1.68 14.11
C LEU A 1080 17.08 1.98 15.46
N VAL A 1081 17.72 2.73 16.36
CA VAL A 1081 17.09 3.10 17.65
C VAL A 1081 15.86 3.98 17.41
N ARG A 1082 14.67 3.38 17.32
CA ARG A 1082 13.38 4.09 17.24
C ARG A 1082 12.59 3.81 18.51
N ARG A 1083 12.15 4.87 19.20
CA ARG A 1083 11.26 4.75 20.37
C ARG A 1083 11.77 3.84 21.51
N GLY A 1084 13.08 3.62 21.60
CA GLY A 1084 13.73 2.82 22.65
C GLY A 1084 13.36 1.32 22.68
N ARG A 1085 12.97 0.72 21.55
CA ARG A 1085 12.57 -0.70 21.50
C ARG A 1085 13.77 -1.64 21.37
N VAL A 1086 13.95 -2.52 22.35
CA VAL A 1086 15.02 -3.54 22.39
C VAL A 1086 15.01 -4.49 21.19
N THR A 1087 13.84 -4.76 20.60
CA THR A 1087 13.68 -5.73 19.51
C THR A 1087 14.27 -5.27 18.17
N GLU A 1088 14.45 -3.97 17.95
CA GLU A 1088 14.93 -3.41 16.68
C GLU A 1088 16.42 -3.72 16.45
N ARG A 1089 17.17 -4.01 17.52
CA ARG A 1089 18.60 -4.38 17.48
C ARG A 1089 18.90 -5.61 16.65
N ASN A 1090 17.92 -6.50 16.56
CA ASN A 1090 18.09 -7.74 15.84
C ASN A 1090 18.24 -7.50 14.31
N TRP A 1091 17.94 -6.29 13.81
CA TRP A 1091 18.07 -5.88 12.40
C TRP A 1091 19.41 -5.23 12.05
N GLY A 1092 20.30 -5.01 13.03
CA GLY A 1092 21.55 -4.26 12.83
C GLY A 1092 22.63 -4.97 12.01
N PHE A 1093 22.42 -6.24 11.62
CA PHE A 1093 23.35 -7.00 10.78
C PHE A 1093 22.63 -8.10 9.98
N ASN A 1094 23.29 -8.54 8.92
CA ASN A 1094 22.77 -9.48 7.93
C ASN A 1094 22.41 -10.85 8.56
N LYS A 1095 21.21 -11.34 8.22
CA LYS A 1095 20.61 -12.66 8.52
C LYS A 1095 20.37 -13.52 7.28
N GLY A 1096 20.85 -13.14 6.10
CA GLY A 1096 20.51 -13.79 4.84
C GLY A 1096 19.07 -13.44 4.41
N TRP A 1097 18.54 -14.18 3.45
CA TRP A 1097 17.13 -14.09 3.08
C TRP A 1097 16.27 -14.78 4.14
N PHE A 1098 15.20 -14.12 4.59
CA PHE A 1098 14.31 -14.67 5.61
C PHE A 1098 12.90 -14.11 5.53
N MET A 1099 11.98 -14.69 6.32
CA MET A 1099 10.64 -14.16 6.51
C MET A 1099 10.49 -13.65 7.96
N PRO A 1100 10.36 -12.34 8.19
CA PRO A 1100 10.22 -11.74 9.53
C PRO A 1100 8.83 -11.97 10.13
N GLY A 1101 7.90 -12.49 9.33
CA GLY A 1101 6.57 -12.85 9.79
C GLY A 1101 5.88 -13.81 8.83
N PHE A 1102 5.45 -14.96 9.34
CA PHE A 1102 4.61 -15.93 8.65
C PHE A 1102 3.25 -16.05 9.38
N GLY A 1103 2.37 -15.08 9.17
CA GLY A 1103 1.02 -15.11 9.74
C GLY A 1103 0.16 -16.21 9.11
N TYR A 1104 -0.67 -16.89 9.91
CA TYR A 1104 -1.68 -17.82 9.40
C TYR A 1104 -2.99 -17.68 10.18
N ILE A 1105 -4.09 -18.07 9.53
CA ILE A 1105 -5.42 -18.12 10.14
C ILE A 1105 -5.62 -19.50 10.76
N ASP A 1106 -6.04 -19.53 12.03
CA ASP A 1106 -6.40 -20.75 12.77
C ASP A 1106 -7.74 -20.50 13.47
N ASP A 1107 -8.81 -20.49 12.67
CA ASP A 1107 -10.19 -20.25 13.11
C ASP A 1107 -11.14 -21.34 12.58
N PRO A 1108 -12.05 -21.88 13.40
CA PRO A 1108 -13.05 -22.87 12.94
C PRO A 1108 -13.93 -22.39 11.78
N ALA A 1109 -14.11 -21.07 11.60
CA ALA A 1109 -14.83 -20.51 10.44
C ALA A 1109 -14.04 -20.66 9.12
N PHE A 1110 -12.73 -20.94 9.21
CA PHE A 1110 -11.77 -21.03 8.11
C PHE A 1110 -10.91 -22.29 8.26
N PRO A 1111 -11.52 -23.50 8.29
CA PRO A 1111 -10.85 -24.72 8.75
C PRO A 1111 -9.68 -25.18 7.87
N ARG A 1112 -9.59 -24.71 6.63
CA ARG A 1112 -8.56 -25.09 5.65
C ARG A 1112 -7.41 -24.08 5.53
N HIS A 1113 -7.56 -22.88 6.08
CA HIS A 1113 -6.57 -21.80 5.89
C HIS A 1113 -5.22 -22.10 6.52
N LYS A 1114 -5.20 -22.79 7.66
CA LYS A 1114 -3.96 -23.19 8.33
C LYS A 1114 -3.14 -24.15 7.48
N ASP A 1115 -3.77 -25.18 6.96
CA ASP A 1115 -3.11 -26.20 6.13
C ASP A 1115 -2.63 -25.59 4.80
N ALA A 1116 -3.44 -24.72 4.20
CA ALA A 1116 -3.04 -23.94 3.03
C ALA A 1116 -1.81 -23.05 3.29
N ALA A 1117 -1.77 -22.34 4.42
CA ALA A 1117 -0.62 -21.54 4.80
C ALA A 1117 0.63 -22.41 4.97
N PHE A 1118 0.54 -23.56 5.64
CA PHE A 1118 1.70 -24.44 5.80
C PHE A 1118 2.14 -25.07 4.47
N LYS A 1119 1.21 -25.38 3.56
CA LYS A 1119 1.57 -25.79 2.20
C LYS A 1119 2.30 -24.68 1.45
N ILE A 1120 1.84 -23.42 1.56
CA ILE A 1120 2.56 -22.26 1.00
C ILE A 1120 3.99 -22.17 1.55
N ARG A 1121 4.16 -22.32 2.88
CA ARG A 1121 5.49 -22.35 3.52
C ARG A 1121 6.38 -23.45 2.96
N ASP A 1122 5.84 -24.63 2.70
CA ASP A 1122 6.58 -25.75 2.15
C ASP A 1122 7.01 -25.47 0.69
N TYR A 1123 6.15 -24.84 -0.13
CA TYR A 1123 6.53 -24.35 -1.47
C TYR A 1123 7.66 -23.30 -1.39
N ILE A 1124 7.56 -22.35 -0.46
CA ILE A 1124 8.57 -21.30 -0.25
C ILE A 1124 9.93 -21.92 0.12
N THR A 1125 9.96 -22.78 1.14
CA THR A 1125 11.21 -23.39 1.61
C THR A 1125 11.84 -24.27 0.53
N ALA A 1126 11.04 -25.03 -0.23
CA ALA A 1126 11.52 -25.80 -1.38
C ALA A 1126 12.10 -24.89 -2.48
N GLY A 1127 11.40 -23.80 -2.83
CA GLY A 1127 11.85 -22.83 -3.82
C GLY A 1127 13.18 -22.20 -3.45
N ILE A 1128 13.29 -21.66 -2.23
CA ILE A 1128 14.52 -21.02 -1.72
C ILE A 1128 15.68 -22.01 -1.66
N ASN A 1129 15.47 -23.21 -1.12
CA ASN A 1129 16.53 -24.22 -1.01
C ASN A 1129 16.95 -24.81 -2.37
N SER A 1130 16.11 -24.72 -3.40
CA SER A 1130 16.46 -25.19 -4.75
C SER A 1130 17.54 -24.34 -5.42
N ASN A 1131 17.68 -23.08 -5.00
CA ASN A 1131 18.70 -22.17 -5.51
C ASN A 1131 19.99 -22.30 -4.69
N ARG A 1132 21.02 -22.92 -5.30
CA ARG A 1132 22.30 -23.24 -4.64
C ARG A 1132 23.00 -22.00 -4.09
N ASP A 1133 23.06 -20.91 -4.87
CA ASP A 1133 23.75 -19.68 -4.49
C ASP A 1133 23.07 -19.04 -3.26
N VAL A 1134 21.73 -19.00 -3.27
CA VAL A 1134 20.90 -18.45 -2.18
C VAL A 1134 21.02 -19.30 -0.92
N PHE A 1135 21.00 -20.63 -1.05
CA PHE A 1135 21.20 -21.54 0.07
C PHE A 1135 22.56 -21.30 0.73
N GLU A 1136 23.64 -21.22 -0.05
CA GLU A 1136 25.00 -20.99 0.46
C GLU A 1136 25.14 -19.61 1.12
N MET A 1137 24.47 -18.57 0.60
CA MET A 1137 24.34 -17.26 1.25
C MET A 1137 23.64 -17.35 2.60
N ASN A 1138 22.46 -17.95 2.64
CA ASN A 1138 21.71 -18.08 3.88
C ASN A 1138 22.50 -18.82 4.95
N GLN A 1139 23.13 -19.95 4.61
CA GLN A 1139 23.89 -20.72 5.60
C GLN A 1139 25.10 -19.97 6.17
N ARG A 1140 25.89 -19.28 5.33
CA ARG A 1140 27.03 -18.49 5.83
C ARG A 1140 26.56 -17.32 6.70
N THR A 1141 25.48 -16.65 6.31
CA THR A 1141 24.98 -15.52 7.08
C THR A 1141 24.31 -15.95 8.39
N TYR A 1142 23.53 -17.04 8.40
CA TYR A 1142 22.99 -17.59 9.66
C TYR A 1142 24.11 -17.99 10.64
N ALA A 1143 25.24 -18.49 10.12
CA ALA A 1143 26.41 -18.79 10.95
C ALA A 1143 27.01 -17.50 11.54
N ARG A 1144 27.16 -16.43 10.75
CA ARG A 1144 27.64 -15.12 11.24
C ARG A 1144 26.69 -14.52 12.29
N TYR A 1145 25.38 -14.52 12.00
CA TYR A 1145 24.35 -14.01 12.92
C TYR A 1145 24.34 -14.75 14.26
N ARG A 1146 24.63 -16.05 14.25
CA ARG A 1146 24.80 -16.85 15.47
C ARG A 1146 25.99 -16.37 16.30
N ARG A 1147 27.17 -16.22 15.67
CA ARG A 1147 28.42 -15.83 16.35
C ARG A 1147 28.40 -14.42 16.94
N TYR A 1148 27.63 -13.49 16.35
CA TYR A 1148 27.55 -12.09 16.79
C TYR A 1148 26.28 -11.72 17.56
N GLY A 1149 25.37 -12.69 17.75
CA GLY A 1149 24.07 -12.45 18.37
C GLY A 1149 23.57 -13.66 19.15
N ALA A 1150 23.06 -14.66 18.44
CA ALA A 1150 22.25 -15.72 19.06
C ALA A 1150 22.98 -16.58 20.11
N ASP A 1151 24.31 -16.73 19.99
CA ASP A 1151 25.11 -17.47 20.99
C ASP A 1151 25.24 -16.73 22.33
N PHE A 1152 25.05 -15.40 22.33
CA PHE A 1152 25.32 -14.54 23.47
C PHE A 1152 24.08 -13.83 24.03
N ASP A 1153 23.11 -13.49 23.19
CA ASP A 1153 21.83 -12.88 23.57
C ASP A 1153 20.67 -13.52 22.76
N PRO A 1154 20.25 -14.76 23.11
CA PRO A 1154 19.20 -15.48 22.41
C PRO A 1154 17.80 -14.88 22.59
N ASP A 1155 17.62 -13.96 23.54
CA ASP A 1155 16.33 -13.28 23.74
C ASP A 1155 16.07 -12.26 22.64
N ALA A 1156 17.11 -11.52 22.22
CA ALA A 1156 17.07 -10.55 21.13
C ALA A 1156 17.36 -11.17 19.75
N PHE A 1157 18.37 -12.04 19.64
CA PHE A 1157 18.85 -12.60 18.37
C PHE A 1157 18.38 -14.04 18.21
N ARG A 1158 17.32 -14.26 17.42
CA ARG A 1158 16.68 -15.57 17.24
C ARG A 1158 16.88 -16.09 15.83
N LEU A 1159 16.95 -17.42 15.71
CA LEU A 1159 17.07 -18.14 14.45
C LEU A 1159 16.03 -19.28 14.34
N PRO A 1160 14.72 -18.99 14.30
CA PRO A 1160 13.69 -20.02 14.08
C PRO A 1160 13.80 -20.62 12.67
N MET A 1161 14.43 -21.79 12.57
CA MET A 1161 14.62 -22.48 11.30
C MET A 1161 13.42 -23.38 10.95
N THR A 1162 12.94 -23.27 9.72
CA THR A 1162 12.03 -24.23 9.08
C THR A 1162 12.68 -24.73 7.79
N ASP A 1163 12.94 -26.03 7.69
CA ASP A 1163 13.59 -26.64 6.52
C ASP A 1163 14.86 -25.90 6.06
N SER A 1164 15.71 -25.50 7.02
CA SER A 1164 16.96 -24.73 6.81
C SER A 1164 16.79 -23.29 6.31
N VAL A 1165 15.57 -22.75 6.34
CA VAL A 1165 15.25 -21.35 6.04
C VAL A 1165 14.77 -20.65 7.32
N LEU A 1166 15.23 -19.44 7.55
CA LEU A 1166 14.80 -18.61 8.67
C LEU A 1166 13.38 -18.08 8.43
N ILE A 1167 12.41 -18.56 9.22
CA ILE A 1167 11.01 -18.15 9.12
C ILE A 1167 10.48 -17.87 10.52
N GLU A 1168 10.19 -16.59 10.81
CA GLU A 1168 9.56 -16.17 12.05
C GLU A 1168 8.05 -16.38 11.97
N MET A 1169 7.51 -17.28 12.80
CA MET A 1169 6.10 -17.68 12.76
C MET A 1169 5.49 -17.60 14.16
N PRO A 1170 4.24 -17.11 14.31
CA PRO A 1170 3.57 -17.13 15.60
C PRO A 1170 3.24 -18.55 16.05
N LEU A 1171 3.33 -18.79 17.38
CA LEU A 1171 2.96 -20.08 17.98
C LEU A 1171 1.48 -20.43 17.83
N LYS A 1172 0.61 -19.42 17.63
CA LYS A 1172 -0.83 -19.57 17.42
C LYS A 1172 -1.26 -18.71 16.24
N GLY A 1173 -2.11 -19.28 15.37
CA GLY A 1173 -2.72 -18.53 14.28
C GLY A 1173 -3.71 -17.47 14.80
N SER A 1174 -3.99 -16.49 13.95
CA SER A 1174 -4.99 -15.47 14.24
C SER A 1174 -6.40 -15.96 13.90
N ARG A 1175 -7.42 -15.29 14.46
CA ARG A 1175 -8.83 -15.52 14.11
C ARG A 1175 -9.30 -14.76 12.86
N GLY A 1176 -8.41 -14.04 12.19
CA GLY A 1176 -8.73 -13.27 10.97
C GLY A 1176 -9.61 -12.02 11.16
N GLY A 1177 -9.94 -11.63 12.40
CA GLY A 1177 -10.76 -10.44 12.71
C GLY A 1177 -10.00 -9.24 13.30
N GLY A 1178 -8.66 -9.22 13.24
CA GLY A 1178 -7.85 -8.10 13.74
C GLY A 1178 -7.72 -6.96 12.74
N GLY A 1179 -7.73 -5.70 13.20
CA GLY A 1179 -7.74 -4.47 12.38
C GLY A 1179 -6.46 -4.14 11.60
N GLY A 1180 -5.78 -5.12 11.03
CA GLY A 1180 -4.55 -4.89 10.24
C GLY A 1180 -4.25 -5.97 9.19
N GLY A 1181 -5.18 -6.89 8.92
CA GLY A 1181 -5.03 -7.93 7.90
C GLY A 1181 -6.15 -7.87 6.86
N PHE A 1182 -5.90 -8.42 5.68
CA PHE A 1182 -6.92 -8.57 4.64
C PHE A 1182 -8.04 -9.52 5.08
N ASN A 1183 -9.24 -9.35 4.50
CA ASN A 1183 -10.38 -10.21 4.80
C ASN A 1183 -10.07 -11.68 4.43
N PRO A 1184 -10.05 -12.61 5.42
CA PRO A 1184 -9.68 -14.02 5.20
C PRO A 1184 -10.67 -14.80 4.32
N ARG A 1185 -11.88 -14.28 4.07
CA ARG A 1185 -12.81 -14.86 3.08
C ARG A 1185 -12.30 -14.74 1.65
N ILE A 1186 -11.43 -13.75 1.40
CA ILE A 1186 -10.90 -13.42 0.08
C ILE A 1186 -9.41 -13.77 0.01
N THR A 1187 -8.62 -13.19 0.92
CA THR A 1187 -7.17 -13.33 0.93
C THR A 1187 -6.78 -14.43 1.91
N ILE A 1188 -6.40 -15.59 1.37
CA ILE A 1188 -6.07 -16.79 2.17
C ILE A 1188 -4.72 -16.65 2.86
N TRP A 1189 -3.81 -15.85 2.29
CA TRP A 1189 -2.50 -15.61 2.85
C TRP A 1189 -1.93 -14.27 2.35
N ASN A 1190 -1.14 -13.60 3.19
CA ASN A 1190 -0.33 -12.46 2.80
C ASN A 1190 1.06 -12.63 3.40
N GLY A 1191 2.07 -12.12 2.69
CA GLY A 1191 3.46 -12.42 3.01
C GLY A 1191 4.40 -11.25 2.82
N ILE A 1192 5.40 -11.21 3.69
CA ILE A 1192 6.57 -10.33 3.62
C ILE A 1192 7.84 -11.18 3.64
N THR A 1193 8.89 -10.69 2.98
CA THR A 1193 10.21 -11.32 2.91
C THR A 1193 11.26 -10.26 3.07
N GLU A 1194 12.44 -10.64 3.55
CA GLU A 1194 13.56 -9.73 3.78
C GLU A 1194 14.80 -10.30 3.10
N ALA A 1195 15.37 -9.53 2.18
CA ALA A 1195 16.66 -9.80 1.56
C ALA A 1195 17.69 -8.73 2.00
N PRO A 1196 18.97 -9.07 2.21
CA PRO A 1196 19.99 -8.09 2.60
C PRO A 1196 20.40 -7.23 1.40
N ASP A 1197 19.50 -6.36 0.95
CA ASP A 1197 19.50 -5.77 -0.37
C ASP A 1197 19.58 -4.24 -0.35
N GLU A 1198 19.62 -3.59 0.81
CA GLU A 1198 19.67 -2.13 0.85
C GLU A 1198 20.89 -1.66 0.05
N THR A 1199 20.58 -0.90 -1.01
CA THR A 1199 21.47 -0.41 -2.08
C THR A 1199 22.26 -1.47 -2.86
N ALA A 1200 21.83 -2.72 -2.86
CA ALA A 1200 22.44 -3.80 -3.64
C ALA A 1200 22.64 -3.42 -5.12
N TYR A 1201 23.79 -3.82 -5.68
CA TYR A 1201 24.13 -3.64 -7.08
C TYR A 1201 25.05 -4.78 -7.58
N GLY A 1202 25.18 -4.90 -8.90
CA GLY A 1202 26.06 -5.86 -9.55
C GLY A 1202 25.82 -7.32 -9.13
N PRO A 1203 26.88 -8.12 -8.88
CA PRO A 1203 26.73 -9.53 -8.49
C PRO A 1203 25.91 -9.76 -7.21
N TRP A 1204 25.93 -8.80 -6.28
CA TRP A 1204 25.14 -8.93 -5.06
C TRP A 1204 23.65 -8.75 -5.34
N MET A 1205 23.26 -7.75 -6.15
CA MET A 1205 21.87 -7.57 -6.61
C MET A 1205 21.35 -8.84 -7.29
N GLU A 1206 22.12 -9.44 -8.19
CA GLU A 1206 21.76 -10.70 -8.85
C GLU A 1206 21.49 -11.82 -7.83
N LEU A 1207 22.30 -11.95 -6.77
CA LEU A 1207 22.14 -12.96 -5.73
C LEU A 1207 20.87 -12.74 -4.89
N VAL A 1208 20.62 -11.52 -4.41
CA VAL A 1208 19.44 -11.24 -3.57
C VAL A 1208 18.14 -11.22 -4.39
N ALA A 1209 18.18 -10.73 -5.65
CA ALA A 1209 17.04 -10.77 -6.55
C ALA A 1209 16.67 -12.21 -6.95
N LYS A 1210 17.66 -13.12 -7.08
CA LYS A 1210 17.40 -14.57 -7.25
C LYS A 1210 16.63 -15.16 -6.08
N ALA A 1211 16.90 -14.73 -4.85
CA ALA A 1211 16.16 -15.18 -3.67
C ALA A 1211 14.70 -14.73 -3.71
N GLY A 1212 14.45 -13.45 -3.99
CA GLY A 1212 13.10 -12.91 -4.17
C GLY A 1212 12.34 -13.55 -5.33
N LEU A 1213 13.01 -13.78 -6.48
CA LEU A 1213 12.38 -14.46 -7.62
C LEU A 1213 11.98 -15.91 -7.29
N SER A 1214 12.79 -16.62 -6.49
CA SER A 1214 12.46 -17.98 -6.04
C SER A 1214 11.22 -17.99 -5.15
N TRP A 1215 11.04 -16.95 -4.33
CA TRP A 1215 9.82 -16.75 -3.55
C TRP A 1215 8.61 -16.42 -4.43
N ASP A 1216 8.76 -15.50 -5.39
CA ASP A 1216 7.67 -15.12 -6.29
C ASP A 1216 7.13 -16.32 -7.06
N GLN A 1217 8.03 -17.13 -7.61
CA GLN A 1217 7.71 -18.36 -8.33
C GLN A 1217 7.07 -19.41 -7.44
N ALA A 1218 7.55 -19.60 -6.21
CA ALA A 1218 6.96 -20.56 -5.27
C ALA A 1218 5.50 -20.24 -4.95
N ILE A 1219 5.16 -18.96 -4.76
CA ILE A 1219 3.78 -18.54 -4.54
C ILE A 1219 2.91 -18.77 -5.78
N LEU A 1220 3.42 -18.41 -6.96
CA LEU A 1220 2.69 -18.62 -8.20
C LEU A 1220 2.46 -20.11 -8.49
N ASP A 1221 3.45 -20.95 -8.23
CA ASP A 1221 3.37 -22.40 -8.39
C ASP A 1221 2.32 -23.01 -7.45
N TYR A 1222 2.25 -22.57 -6.18
CA TYR A 1222 1.18 -22.99 -5.27
C TYR A 1222 -0.22 -22.68 -5.81
N LEU A 1223 -0.42 -21.48 -6.38
CA LEU A 1223 -1.70 -21.09 -6.97
C LEU A 1223 -1.99 -21.86 -8.27
N TYR A 1224 -0.97 -22.09 -9.10
CA TYR A 1224 -1.09 -22.81 -10.36
C TYR A 1224 -1.42 -24.30 -10.18
N ASP A 1225 -0.82 -24.94 -9.18
CA ASP A 1225 -1.01 -26.35 -8.83
C ASP A 1225 -2.33 -26.59 -8.05
N GLY A 1226 -2.95 -25.54 -7.52
CA GLY A 1226 -4.18 -25.65 -6.74
C GLY A 1226 -5.39 -26.13 -7.55
N ASN A 1227 -6.23 -26.98 -6.96
CA ASN A 1227 -7.53 -27.34 -7.55
C ASN A 1227 -8.57 -26.25 -7.26
N HIS A 1228 -8.69 -25.29 -8.19
CA HIS A 1228 -9.61 -24.15 -8.13
C HIS A 1228 -10.92 -24.47 -8.84
N GLU A 1229 -11.92 -24.93 -8.09
CA GLU A 1229 -13.24 -25.25 -8.62
C GLU A 1229 -14.25 -24.13 -8.37
N VAL A 1230 -15.00 -23.75 -9.41
CA VAL A 1230 -16.12 -22.82 -9.30
C VAL A 1230 -17.40 -23.62 -9.12
N GLU A 1231 -17.97 -23.53 -7.93
CA GLU A 1231 -19.26 -24.13 -7.61
C GLU A 1231 -20.40 -23.27 -8.13
N ARG A 1232 -21.46 -23.94 -8.60
CA ARG A 1232 -22.69 -23.29 -9.05
C ARG A 1232 -23.83 -23.78 -8.20
N SER A 1233 -24.59 -22.86 -7.63
CA SER A 1233 -25.75 -23.18 -6.79
C SER A 1233 -26.94 -22.30 -7.12
N GLY A 1234 -28.13 -22.74 -6.71
CA GLY A 1234 -29.31 -21.89 -6.76
C GLY A 1234 -30.37 -22.25 -5.72
N SER A 1235 -31.15 -21.25 -5.33
CA SER A 1235 -32.19 -21.37 -4.31
C SER A 1235 -33.47 -20.67 -4.74
N ALA A 1236 -34.61 -21.33 -4.51
CA ALA A 1236 -35.93 -20.78 -4.82
C ALA A 1236 -36.45 -19.90 -3.67
N PHE A 1237 -37.17 -18.85 -4.01
CA PHE A 1237 -37.91 -18.00 -3.07
C PHE A 1237 -39.32 -17.73 -3.62
N SER A 1238 -40.19 -17.10 -2.83
CA SER A 1238 -41.54 -16.77 -3.27
C SER A 1238 -41.50 -15.83 -4.48
N GLY A 1239 -41.78 -16.37 -5.68
CA GLY A 1239 -41.83 -15.60 -6.93
C GLY A 1239 -40.54 -15.59 -7.76
N GLY A 1240 -39.50 -16.37 -7.41
CA GLY A 1240 -38.26 -16.37 -8.19
C GLY A 1240 -37.17 -17.35 -7.73
N THR A 1241 -35.98 -17.21 -8.31
CA THR A 1241 -34.78 -18.00 -7.97
C THR A 1241 -33.54 -17.10 -7.88
N THR A 1242 -32.58 -17.49 -7.04
CA THR A 1242 -31.23 -16.91 -7.03
C THR A 1242 -30.25 -17.93 -7.56
N LEU A 1243 -29.34 -17.49 -8.43
CA LEU A 1243 -28.26 -18.27 -9.04
C LEU A 1243 -26.92 -17.69 -8.59
N ARG A 1244 -25.94 -18.52 -8.24
CA ARG A 1244 -24.64 -18.06 -7.75
C ARG A 1244 -23.51 -18.90 -8.29
N MET A 1245 -22.36 -18.26 -8.52
CA MET A 1245 -21.09 -18.90 -8.79
C MET A 1245 -20.10 -18.49 -7.71
N VAL A 1246 -19.51 -19.44 -7.01
CA VAL A 1246 -18.56 -19.17 -5.93
C VAL A 1246 -17.38 -20.11 -6.09
N ARG A 1247 -16.16 -19.57 -5.97
CA ARG A 1247 -14.95 -20.38 -5.82
C ARG A 1247 -14.60 -20.45 -4.35
N GLU A 1248 -14.45 -21.66 -3.83
CA GLU A 1248 -13.93 -21.85 -2.48
C GLU A 1248 -12.48 -21.39 -2.38
N ARG A 1249 -12.14 -20.80 -1.23
CA ARG A 1249 -10.79 -20.32 -0.90
C ARG A 1249 -10.43 -20.86 0.49
N PRO A 1250 -9.28 -21.54 0.68
CA PRO A 1250 -8.23 -21.92 -0.30
C PRO A 1250 -8.69 -22.99 -1.33
N PRO A 1251 -7.89 -23.33 -2.36
CA PRO A 1251 -8.17 -24.42 -3.30
C PRO A 1251 -8.29 -25.80 -2.63
N ARG A 1252 -9.11 -26.69 -3.21
CA ARG A 1252 -9.42 -28.04 -2.66
C ARG A 1252 -8.21 -28.96 -2.73
N GLU A 1253 -8.14 -29.91 -1.79
CA GLU A 1253 -7.23 -31.05 -1.95
C GLU A 1253 -7.78 -31.97 -3.05
N GLU A 1254 -6.90 -32.58 -3.84
CA GLU A 1254 -7.34 -33.59 -4.81
C GLU A 1254 -7.97 -34.76 -4.05
N ASP A 1255 -9.21 -35.11 -4.38
CA ASP A 1255 -9.87 -36.34 -3.90
C ASP A 1255 -8.92 -37.51 -4.23
N ARG A 1256 -8.26 -38.08 -3.21
CA ARG A 1256 -7.65 -39.39 -3.36
C ARG A 1256 -8.83 -40.35 -3.56
N ASP A 1257 -8.80 -41.15 -4.63
CA ASP A 1257 -9.85 -42.08 -5.09
C ASP A 1257 -10.38 -43.11 -4.03
N GLY A 1258 -10.05 -42.98 -2.74
CA GLY A 1258 -10.54 -43.81 -1.64
C GLY A 1258 -11.68 -43.21 -0.79
N ASP A 1259 -11.93 -41.90 -0.80
CA ASP A 1259 -12.86 -41.28 0.16
C ASP A 1259 -14.33 -41.21 -0.31
N ARG A 1260 -14.62 -41.60 -1.57
CA ARG A 1260 -16.00 -41.66 -2.08
C ARG A 1260 -16.82 -42.84 -1.55
N GLU A 1261 -16.21 -43.83 -0.91
CA GLU A 1261 -16.94 -44.98 -0.36
C GLU A 1261 -17.52 -44.76 1.06
N GLU A 1262 -17.03 -43.78 1.84
CA GLU A 1262 -17.49 -43.60 3.23
C GLU A 1262 -18.62 -42.56 3.42
N GLY A 1263 -18.93 -41.75 2.39
CA GLY A 1263 -19.94 -40.70 2.45
C GLY A 1263 -21.40 -41.12 2.20
N LEU A 1264 -21.64 -42.35 1.73
CA LEU A 1264 -22.98 -42.83 1.36
C LEU A 1264 -23.77 -43.48 2.50
N ASP A 1265 -23.18 -43.63 3.69
CA ASP A 1265 -23.80 -44.36 4.82
C ASP A 1265 -24.33 -43.46 5.96
N ARG A 1266 -24.42 -42.15 5.73
CA ARG A 1266 -25.04 -41.19 6.67
C ARG A 1266 -25.83 -40.09 5.97
N GLU A 1267 -27.00 -40.44 5.43
CA GLU A 1267 -28.14 -39.52 5.31
C GLU A 1267 -29.14 -39.75 6.45
#